data_AF-A0A952WDN7-F1
#
_entry.id   AF-A0A952WDN7-F1
#
_cell.length_a   1.000
_cell.length_b   1.000
_cell.length_c   1.000
_cell.angle_alpha   90.00
_cell.angle_beta   90.00
_cell.angle_gamma   90.00
#
_symmetry.space_group_name_H-M   'P 1'
#
loop_
_entity.id
_entity.type
_entity.pdbx_description
1 polymer ?
#
loop_
_entity_poly.entity_id
_entity_poly.type
_entity_poly.pdbx_seq_one_letter_code
_entity_poly.pdbx_strand_id
1 'polypeptide(L)'
;MIQPSADILERNLSALQASSPRVVEMIRRAASREGVEFAMSEEGVASASMRVGTPRGVVERALASRRRPLEEAAKLAGTIDVTDAAAVAVLGFGVGYHVRAVAQKMKRTGVVFVFEPDVALLRAVLERVDHSAWIRGHNVCILTDAEDGAAISSAARGVEGLLALGFKLLQHPADRVRLGTAADRFSERFTEVIKAVRTTVVTTLVQAEVTLRNQLMNIDRYATSAGVTDLHGSMRGRPAIVVSAGPSLRRNIELLSKPGVRDRFVIIAVQTVLKTLLARGIKPHFVTALDYHEISRRFYEGLTPKDVEGVTLVVEAKANPAILEAFPGALRMPGDRFLDEFLGEALVREFHGRSVVRELPGGVPSPAEATLPPGATVAHMAYYLARKLGCDPVILIGQDLGFTDGQYYAPGAAIHTVWSGELNAFNTLEMMEWQRIARGKYHVNTQRTVERVTLPSEPNLVQRQDVHGRPIYTDQQMATYLAQFERDFRAHAEQGLTTIDATEGGVAKAFTTAMRLAEAIERYGPGNDLQVPSAPSSPDPGTRLRKLRERVRGVRQDVWKVGEMSRKTVRALSDMLEHHGDQSRVNRLIEQVQRTGQEVEALQPAFTLVQHLNQTGALKRVREDRKIGLDESLSPLERQRRQIERDIMNVGWIADAADQLGKMLDDTIRMLDGGARVTRDLATPEDGPVPGGTGRARQRIAALIAVDMNRGGMGTPRPLGASVAGGLNALTLTLRRLARCKQLDGVVLVGENVEAIRELAGEVPGLRCEVVRTDGSPLAARLEGVRGARLWSAECWRGGLASMTVFDEALAPGAMNDAMERLGLDAAVVVGADWCLVDPGLVDECVDRYRRQTPGPSAYRVSFCQAPPGLGACLLDRGMMRDLAERAESAGVFASLGGVLGYMPLMPTPDPIAKPACITTDARVRDANFRFIPDSPDRAAAIGSAIERAGERASLIEIVEAVLSWAGRGESPRDVTLELCTGRRTSGLRGQWMTGLRDTIERPCLPLALAGRLLSELGHARPDAALTLYGAGDPVLHPDLVKIVSHAKKVGLAGVHIRTDLLCDEDRLDDLLHCGADVISVDLMAGSAATYQKLMGVDQFDRVRKNLELLIERRSRRQAGIPVPWIVPRLTRCDAVYEEIEAFYDHWLLAAGAAVIDPLPMPIPGDRIEPLPLPTPAARRMAESSMTILCDGTVAAQAGDFSGERTVGDAGRDGLAAVWARLRRHEPRPDRPAQVIEPAGTLPLPPTRPLVHAGRSRVARLDAGL
;
A
#
# COMPACT_ATOMS: atom_id res chain seq x y z
N MET A 1 -30.86 56.43 -4.32
CA MET A 1 -30.81 54.95 -4.29
C MET A 1 -30.33 54.45 -5.64
N ILE A 2 -29.40 53.50 -5.64
CA ILE A 2 -28.87 52.88 -6.86
C ILE A 2 -29.90 51.85 -7.33
N GLN A 3 -30.48 52.06 -8.52
CA GLN A 3 -31.54 51.22 -9.06
C GLN A 3 -30.97 50.01 -9.82
N PRO A 4 -31.66 48.86 -9.82
CA PRO A 4 -31.24 47.69 -10.59
C PRO A 4 -31.37 47.94 -12.11
N SER A 5 -30.46 47.33 -12.88
CA SER A 5 -30.40 47.40 -14.33
C SER A 5 -30.20 46.02 -14.94
N ALA A 6 -31.11 45.62 -15.83
CA ALA A 6 -31.02 44.36 -16.56
C ALA A 6 -29.78 44.32 -17.49
N ASP A 7 -29.41 45.46 -18.07
CA ASP A 7 -28.22 45.55 -18.94
C ASP A 7 -26.91 45.36 -18.16
N ILE A 8 -26.79 45.94 -16.96
CA ILE A 8 -25.60 45.73 -16.10
C ILE A 8 -25.48 44.25 -15.72
N LEU A 9 -26.62 43.65 -15.35
CA LEU A 9 -26.67 42.24 -15.01
C LEU A 9 -26.19 41.36 -16.19
N GLU A 10 -26.72 41.57 -17.40
CA GLU A 10 -26.34 40.74 -18.55
C GLU A 10 -24.86 40.89 -18.90
N ARG A 11 -24.30 42.11 -18.80
CA ARG A 11 -22.87 42.33 -19.02
C ARG A 11 -22.00 41.56 -18.02
N ASN A 12 -22.42 41.51 -16.76
CA ASN A 12 -21.77 40.75 -15.70
C ASN A 12 -21.90 39.24 -15.89
N LEU A 13 -23.10 38.74 -16.17
CA LEU A 13 -23.36 37.32 -16.37
C LEU A 13 -22.63 36.78 -17.61
N SER A 14 -22.62 37.55 -18.70
CA SER A 14 -21.84 37.23 -19.90
C SER A 14 -20.34 37.12 -19.59
N ALA A 15 -19.80 38.00 -18.74
CA ALA A 15 -18.40 37.93 -18.32
C ALA A 15 -18.08 36.67 -17.49
N LEU A 16 -19.03 36.18 -16.68
CA LEU A 16 -18.87 34.98 -15.84
C LEU A 16 -19.18 33.67 -16.57
N GLN A 17 -19.86 33.71 -17.71
CA GLN A 17 -20.39 32.52 -18.39
C GLN A 17 -19.32 31.45 -18.67
N ALA A 18 -18.11 31.88 -19.05
CA ALA A 18 -17.02 30.97 -19.37
C ALA A 18 -16.44 30.24 -18.14
N SER A 19 -16.40 30.90 -16.99
CA SER A 19 -15.73 30.38 -15.79
C SER A 19 -16.70 29.83 -14.73
N SER A 20 -17.96 30.28 -14.73
CA SER A 20 -18.96 29.95 -13.72
C SER A 20 -20.37 29.77 -14.32
N PRO A 21 -20.55 28.92 -15.35
CA PRO A 21 -21.82 28.81 -16.09
C PRO A 21 -23.01 28.42 -15.22
N ARG A 22 -22.81 27.51 -14.25
CA ARG A 22 -23.86 27.09 -13.30
C ARG A 22 -24.29 28.22 -12.36
N VAL A 23 -23.33 28.99 -11.86
CA VAL A 23 -23.62 30.16 -11.01
C VAL A 23 -24.41 31.20 -11.79
N VAL A 24 -24.09 31.40 -13.07
CA VAL A 24 -24.89 32.27 -13.96
C VAL A 24 -26.34 31.79 -14.04
N GLU A 25 -26.58 30.51 -14.25
CA GLU A 25 -27.94 29.94 -14.27
C GLU A 25 -28.68 30.13 -12.93
N MET A 26 -27.98 29.91 -11.80
CA MET A 26 -28.54 30.13 -10.47
C MET A 26 -28.92 31.61 -10.26
N ILE A 27 -28.05 32.56 -10.66
CA ILE A 27 -28.32 34.00 -10.56
C ILE A 27 -29.48 34.42 -11.47
N ARG A 28 -29.63 33.80 -12.65
CA ARG A 28 -30.78 34.05 -13.55
C ARG A 28 -32.10 33.64 -12.92
N ARG A 29 -32.11 32.52 -12.18
CA ARG A 29 -33.31 31.97 -11.51
C ARG A 29 -33.61 32.61 -10.17
N ALA A 30 -32.61 33.19 -9.50
CA ALA A 30 -32.77 33.82 -8.20
C ALA A 30 -33.47 35.19 -8.29
N ALA A 31 -34.34 35.47 -7.32
CA ALA A 31 -34.80 36.83 -7.06
C ALA A 31 -33.67 37.68 -6.43
N SER A 32 -33.67 38.98 -6.67
CA SER A 32 -32.76 39.90 -5.97
C SER A 32 -33.02 39.86 -4.47
N ARG A 33 -31.96 39.82 -3.67
CA ARG A 33 -32.05 39.84 -2.20
C ARG A 33 -32.79 41.09 -1.72
N GLU A 34 -33.84 40.90 -0.92
CA GLU A 34 -34.54 41.98 -0.24
C GLU A 34 -33.73 42.45 0.98
N GLY A 35 -33.90 43.73 1.37
CA GLY A 35 -33.25 44.29 2.57
C GLY A 35 -31.74 44.61 2.42
N VAL A 36 -31.24 44.69 1.18
CA VAL A 36 -29.91 45.23 0.87
C VAL A 36 -30.05 46.69 0.45
N GLU A 37 -29.47 47.60 1.23
CA GLU A 37 -29.52 49.04 0.99
C GLU A 37 -28.25 49.52 0.30
N PHE A 38 -28.39 50.09 -0.90
CA PHE A 38 -27.27 50.62 -1.70
C PHE A 38 -27.19 52.16 -1.61
N ALA A 39 -26.00 52.65 -1.27
CA ALA A 39 -25.68 54.08 -1.20
C ALA A 39 -24.42 54.40 -2.01
N MET A 40 -24.28 55.64 -2.45
CA MET A 40 -23.04 56.10 -3.09
C MET A 40 -22.01 56.44 -2.01
N SER A 41 -20.77 55.97 -2.19
CA SER A 41 -19.66 56.24 -1.30
C SER A 41 -18.98 57.58 -1.62
N GLU A 42 -18.03 58.01 -0.77
CA GLU A 42 -17.21 59.20 -1.00
C GLU A 42 -16.27 59.03 -2.21
N GLU A 43 -16.04 57.79 -2.64
CA GLU A 43 -15.22 57.43 -3.80
C GLU A 43 -16.03 57.30 -5.10
N GLY A 44 -17.30 57.73 -5.09
CA GLY A 44 -18.18 57.75 -6.27
C GLY A 44 -18.58 56.35 -6.76
N VAL A 45 -18.49 55.34 -5.90
CA VAL A 45 -18.89 53.96 -6.21
C VAL A 45 -19.97 53.47 -5.24
N ALA A 46 -20.75 52.49 -5.64
CA ALA A 46 -21.78 51.89 -4.79
C ALA A 46 -21.15 51.24 -3.55
N SER A 47 -21.74 51.43 -2.39
CA SER A 47 -21.53 50.58 -1.21
C SER A 47 -22.89 50.05 -0.75
N ALA A 48 -22.88 48.97 0.02
CA ALA A 48 -24.12 48.32 0.44
C ALA A 48 -24.08 47.94 1.91
N SER A 49 -25.23 47.97 2.59
CA SER A 49 -25.45 47.34 3.89
C SER A 49 -26.65 46.42 3.85
N MET A 50 -26.65 45.43 4.74
CA MET A 50 -27.77 44.51 4.93
C MET A 50 -27.97 44.20 6.41
N ARG A 51 -29.20 43.87 6.77
CA ARG A 51 -29.51 43.37 8.11
C ARG A 51 -29.21 41.88 8.19
N VAL A 52 -28.37 41.48 9.15
CA VAL A 52 -27.95 40.09 9.35
C VAL A 52 -28.45 39.61 10.70
N GLY A 53 -29.11 38.45 10.73
CA GLY A 53 -29.50 37.79 11.97
C GLY A 53 -28.27 37.22 12.68
N THR A 54 -28.11 37.54 13.96
CA THR A 54 -27.04 37.00 14.82
C THR A 54 -27.65 36.37 16.08
N PRO A 55 -26.92 35.52 16.83
CA PRO A 55 -27.39 35.00 18.11
C PRO A 55 -27.75 36.08 19.15
N ARG A 56 -27.35 37.34 18.93
CA ARG A 56 -27.64 38.50 19.79
C ARG A 56 -28.70 39.45 19.20
N GLY A 57 -29.39 39.07 18.12
CA GLY A 57 -30.40 39.88 17.43
C GLY A 57 -30.02 40.26 15.99
N VAL A 58 -30.83 41.12 15.36
CA VAL A 58 -30.61 41.60 13.99
C VAL A 58 -29.68 42.82 14.03
N VAL A 59 -28.56 42.76 13.32
CA VAL A 59 -27.57 43.85 13.27
C VAL A 59 -27.41 44.30 11.83
N GLU A 60 -27.36 45.61 11.61
CA GLU A 60 -27.01 46.17 10.31
C GLU A 60 -25.50 46.01 10.06
N ARG A 61 -25.13 45.45 8.92
CA ARG A 61 -23.74 45.20 8.52
C ARG A 61 -23.48 45.78 7.14
N ALA A 62 -22.38 46.52 7.02
CA ALA A 62 -21.90 46.95 5.72
C ALA A 62 -21.23 45.77 5.00
N LEU A 63 -21.46 45.66 3.69
CA LEU A 63 -20.89 44.65 2.78
C LEU A 63 -19.58 45.10 2.13
N ALA A 64 -19.21 46.36 2.38
CA ALA A 64 -17.93 47.01 2.13
C ALA A 64 -17.95 48.33 2.94
N SER A 65 -16.84 49.06 3.01
CA SER A 65 -16.74 50.37 3.65
C SER A 65 -17.81 51.30 3.08
N ARG A 66 -18.59 51.92 3.96
CA ARG A 66 -19.66 52.86 3.57
C ARG A 66 -19.10 54.13 2.93
N ARG A 67 -17.89 54.52 3.32
CA ARG A 67 -17.24 55.76 2.87
C ARG A 67 -16.23 55.51 1.76
N ARG A 68 -15.31 54.55 1.96
CA ARG A 68 -14.14 54.33 1.10
C ARG A 68 -13.90 52.85 0.75
N PRO A 69 -14.81 52.21 -0.02
CA PRO A 69 -14.74 50.78 -0.34
C PRO A 69 -13.57 50.39 -1.25
N LEU A 70 -13.05 51.29 -2.10
CA LEU A 70 -11.89 50.99 -2.95
C LEU A 70 -10.59 50.99 -2.13
N GLU A 71 -10.45 51.91 -1.17
CA GLU A 71 -9.29 51.93 -0.26
C GLU A 71 -9.24 50.66 0.62
N GLU A 72 -10.39 50.24 1.16
CA GLU A 72 -10.49 48.98 1.92
C GLU A 72 -10.07 47.78 1.07
N ALA A 73 -10.59 47.69 -0.16
CA ALA A 73 -10.25 46.62 -1.09
C ALA A 73 -8.74 46.58 -1.40
N ALA A 74 -8.12 47.74 -1.63
CA ALA A 74 -6.67 47.85 -1.88
C ALA A 74 -5.84 47.42 -0.66
N LYS A 75 -6.24 47.84 0.55
CA LYS A 75 -5.59 47.42 1.81
C LYS A 75 -5.67 45.91 2.01
N LEU A 76 -6.85 45.31 1.80
CA LEU A 76 -7.03 43.87 1.96
C LEU A 76 -6.21 43.09 0.93
N ALA A 77 -6.24 43.47 -0.35
CA ALA A 77 -5.41 42.86 -1.39
C ALA A 77 -3.90 43.06 -1.15
N GLY A 78 -3.51 44.11 -0.42
CA GLY A 78 -2.14 44.37 0.03
C GLY A 78 -1.57 43.29 0.95
N THR A 79 -2.43 42.59 1.71
CA THR A 79 -2.00 41.56 2.68
C THR A 79 -1.50 40.26 2.04
N ILE A 80 -1.76 40.05 0.75
CA ILE A 80 -1.35 38.85 0.02
C ILE A 80 -0.12 39.15 -0.82
N ASP A 81 0.96 38.40 -0.61
CA ASP A 81 2.03 38.34 -1.60
C ASP A 81 1.61 37.42 -2.76
N VAL A 82 1.36 38.03 -3.91
CA VAL A 82 0.95 37.31 -5.10
C VAL A 82 2.14 36.63 -5.78
N THR A 83 3.39 37.03 -5.51
CA THR A 83 4.56 36.36 -6.12
C THR A 83 4.70 34.91 -5.64
N ASP A 84 4.31 34.65 -4.39
CA ASP A 84 4.37 33.33 -3.73
C ASP A 84 3.11 32.46 -3.85
N ALA A 85 2.01 32.99 -4.42
CA ALA A 85 0.75 32.25 -4.57
C ALA A 85 0.11 32.53 -5.93
N ALA A 86 -0.03 31.49 -6.76
CA ALA A 86 -0.64 31.58 -8.09
C ALA A 86 -2.17 31.41 -8.08
N ALA A 87 -2.75 31.07 -6.94
CA ALA A 87 -4.19 31.07 -6.72
C ALA A 87 -4.59 31.76 -5.40
N VAL A 88 -5.73 32.44 -5.40
CA VAL A 88 -6.32 33.02 -4.19
C VAL A 88 -7.78 32.60 -4.08
N ALA A 89 -8.19 32.05 -2.94
CA ALA A 89 -9.57 31.77 -2.61
C ALA A 89 -10.10 32.85 -1.66
N VAL A 90 -11.04 33.66 -2.14
CA VAL A 90 -11.67 34.77 -1.41
C VAL A 90 -12.98 34.31 -0.80
N LEU A 91 -13.14 34.52 0.52
CA LEU A 91 -14.35 34.16 1.26
C LEU A 91 -15.26 35.38 1.36
N GLY A 92 -16.35 35.36 0.58
CA GLY A 92 -17.34 36.43 0.46
C GLY A 92 -17.11 37.30 -0.77
N PHE A 93 -18.17 37.48 -1.57
CA PHE A 93 -18.13 38.43 -2.69
C PHE A 93 -18.46 39.85 -2.23
N GLY A 94 -19.31 40.02 -1.21
CA GLY A 94 -19.74 41.33 -0.72
C GLY A 94 -20.24 42.21 -1.88
N VAL A 95 -19.64 43.40 -2.05
CA VAL A 95 -19.88 44.26 -3.22
C VAL A 95 -18.83 44.08 -4.34
N GLY A 96 -17.87 43.15 -4.19
CA GLY A 96 -16.95 42.70 -5.24
C GLY A 96 -15.65 43.50 -5.43
N TYR A 97 -15.42 44.60 -4.69
CA TYR A 97 -14.24 45.45 -4.90
C TYR A 97 -12.93 44.80 -4.44
N HIS A 98 -12.93 44.08 -3.32
CA HIS A 98 -11.74 43.34 -2.87
C HIS A 98 -11.39 42.20 -3.82
N VAL A 99 -12.39 41.51 -4.37
CA VAL A 99 -12.18 40.50 -5.43
C VAL A 99 -11.52 41.14 -6.66
N ARG A 100 -12.03 42.30 -7.10
CA ARG A 100 -11.44 43.08 -8.19
C ARG A 100 -9.98 43.45 -7.90
N ALA A 101 -9.69 43.97 -6.70
CA ALA A 101 -8.34 44.39 -6.32
C ALA A 101 -7.35 43.21 -6.32
N VAL A 102 -7.77 42.05 -5.81
CA VAL A 102 -6.97 40.80 -5.86
C VAL A 102 -6.78 40.36 -7.31
N ALA A 103 -7.84 40.31 -8.12
CA ALA A 103 -7.75 39.90 -9.53
C ALA A 103 -6.78 40.80 -10.32
N GLN A 104 -6.87 42.12 -10.15
CA GLN A 104 -5.95 43.08 -10.79
C GLN A 104 -4.49 42.88 -10.36
N LYS A 105 -4.24 42.60 -9.07
CA LYS A 105 -2.90 42.28 -8.56
C LYS A 105 -2.36 40.97 -9.13
N MET A 106 -3.24 39.98 -9.31
CA MET A 106 -2.92 38.67 -9.89
C MET A 106 -2.73 38.69 -11.41
N LYS A 107 -3.26 39.71 -12.11
CA LYS A 107 -3.29 39.79 -13.59
C LYS A 107 -3.88 38.51 -14.21
N ARG A 108 -3.50 38.17 -15.44
CA ARG A 108 -3.86 36.88 -16.08
C ARG A 108 -2.93 35.73 -15.71
N THR A 109 -1.95 35.97 -14.83
CA THR A 109 -0.91 35.00 -14.45
C THR A 109 -1.27 34.18 -13.21
N GLY A 110 -2.50 34.31 -12.70
CA GLY A 110 -3.04 33.41 -11.69
C GLY A 110 -4.57 33.37 -11.73
N VAL A 111 -5.16 32.75 -10.71
CA VAL A 111 -6.60 32.48 -10.63
C VAL A 111 -7.19 32.92 -9.28
N VAL A 112 -8.40 33.48 -9.31
CA VAL A 112 -9.17 33.87 -8.12
C VAL A 112 -10.42 33.01 -8.01
N PHE A 113 -10.52 32.23 -6.95
CA PHE A 113 -11.75 31.53 -6.57
C PHE A 113 -12.51 32.40 -5.56
N VAL A 114 -13.83 32.51 -5.71
CA VAL A 114 -14.66 33.28 -4.78
C VAL A 114 -15.74 32.39 -4.23
N PHE A 115 -15.82 32.28 -2.91
CA PHE A 115 -16.92 31.61 -2.23
C PHE A 115 -17.99 32.62 -1.82
N GLU A 116 -19.19 32.49 -2.38
CA GLU A 116 -20.36 33.28 -2.03
C GLU A 116 -21.64 32.43 -2.05
N PRO A 117 -22.14 31.99 -0.88
CA PRO A 117 -23.30 31.12 -0.82
C PRO A 117 -24.65 31.84 -1.02
N ASP A 118 -24.71 33.17 -0.84
CA ASP A 118 -25.95 33.94 -1.04
C ASP A 118 -26.09 34.36 -2.51
N VAL A 119 -26.64 33.48 -3.34
CA VAL A 119 -26.87 33.74 -4.77
C VAL A 119 -27.81 34.93 -5.00
N ALA A 120 -28.78 35.15 -4.11
CA ALA A 120 -29.67 36.30 -4.20
C ALA A 120 -28.91 37.62 -3.92
N LEU A 121 -27.90 37.59 -3.04
CA LEU A 121 -27.00 38.73 -2.84
C LEU A 121 -26.12 38.99 -4.07
N LEU A 122 -25.53 37.94 -4.67
CA LEU A 122 -24.82 38.08 -5.95
C LEU A 122 -25.71 38.72 -7.01
N ARG A 123 -26.97 38.28 -7.10
CA ARG A 123 -27.96 38.88 -8.01
C ARG A 123 -28.16 40.36 -7.73
N ALA A 124 -28.42 40.73 -6.47
CA ALA A 124 -28.67 42.11 -6.06
C ALA A 124 -27.49 43.06 -6.38
N VAL A 125 -26.26 42.58 -6.24
CA VAL A 125 -25.03 43.33 -6.53
C VAL A 125 -24.78 43.41 -8.04
N LEU A 126 -24.84 42.29 -8.75
CA LEU A 126 -24.49 42.22 -10.18
C LEU A 126 -25.52 42.93 -11.09
N GLU A 127 -26.72 43.24 -10.61
CA GLU A 127 -27.65 44.10 -11.37
C GLU A 127 -27.48 45.61 -11.06
N ARG A 128 -26.63 45.99 -10.10
CA ARG A 128 -26.40 47.40 -9.71
C ARG A 128 -24.96 47.88 -9.89
N VAL A 129 -24.00 46.97 -9.85
CA VAL A 129 -22.57 47.27 -9.96
C VAL A 129 -21.99 46.53 -11.16
N ASP A 130 -21.38 47.26 -12.09
CA ASP A 130 -20.75 46.67 -13.27
C ASP A 130 -19.34 46.14 -12.93
N HIS A 131 -19.20 44.82 -12.91
CA HIS A 131 -17.96 44.09 -12.71
C HIS A 131 -17.40 43.49 -14.02
N SER A 132 -18.09 43.68 -15.15
CA SER A 132 -17.84 42.93 -16.38
C SER A 132 -16.43 43.16 -16.94
N ALA A 133 -15.92 44.40 -16.88
CA ALA A 133 -14.63 44.78 -17.43
C ALA A 133 -13.46 44.01 -16.78
N TRP A 134 -13.41 43.98 -15.44
CA TRP A 134 -12.32 43.30 -14.76
C TRP A 134 -12.50 41.78 -14.76
N ILE A 135 -13.74 41.27 -14.73
CA ILE A 135 -13.97 39.81 -14.83
C ILE A 135 -13.45 39.27 -16.17
N ARG A 136 -13.75 39.92 -17.31
CA ARG A 136 -13.23 39.49 -18.63
C ARG A 136 -11.70 39.54 -18.72
N GLY A 137 -11.10 40.50 -18.02
CA GLY A 137 -9.66 40.72 -18.01
C GLY A 137 -8.86 39.65 -17.25
N HIS A 138 -9.48 38.86 -16.37
CA HIS A 138 -8.78 38.02 -15.38
C HIS A 138 -9.40 36.61 -15.26
N ASN A 139 -8.72 35.69 -14.58
CA ASN A 139 -9.23 34.33 -14.36
C ASN A 139 -9.96 34.26 -13.01
N VAL A 140 -11.30 34.31 -13.02
CA VAL A 140 -12.13 34.38 -11.80
C VAL A 140 -13.22 33.31 -11.86
N CYS A 141 -13.37 32.51 -10.80
CA CYS A 141 -14.41 31.50 -10.67
C CYS A 141 -15.21 31.69 -9.37
N ILE A 142 -16.54 31.55 -9.42
CA ILE A 142 -17.43 31.69 -8.26
C ILE A 142 -17.96 30.31 -7.86
N LEU A 143 -17.95 30.04 -6.55
CA LEU A 143 -18.43 28.82 -5.89
C LEU A 143 -19.48 29.22 -4.85
N THR A 144 -20.60 28.50 -4.80
CA THR A 144 -21.78 28.89 -3.98
C THR A 144 -22.12 27.88 -2.89
N ASP A 145 -21.45 26.73 -2.85
CA ASP A 145 -21.69 25.68 -1.86
C ASP A 145 -20.37 25.32 -1.17
N ALA A 146 -20.38 25.33 0.16
CA ALA A 146 -19.22 25.07 1.00
C ALA A 146 -18.77 23.60 0.93
N GLU A 147 -19.72 22.69 0.70
CA GLU A 147 -19.48 21.24 0.74
C GLU A 147 -19.24 20.64 -0.66
N ASP A 148 -19.46 21.42 -1.72
CA ASP A 148 -19.43 20.95 -3.10
C ASP A 148 -17.99 20.74 -3.63
N GLY A 149 -17.36 19.65 -3.19
CA GLY A 149 -16.02 19.25 -3.61
C GLY A 149 -15.88 19.01 -5.12
N ALA A 150 -16.93 18.53 -5.78
CA ALA A 150 -16.90 18.31 -7.23
C ALA A 150 -17.00 19.61 -8.04
N ALA A 151 -17.67 20.65 -7.53
CA ALA A 151 -17.61 21.99 -8.12
C ALA A 151 -16.21 22.61 -7.98
N ILE A 152 -15.59 22.48 -6.80
CA ILE A 152 -14.20 22.92 -6.58
C ILE A 152 -13.25 22.18 -7.54
N SER A 153 -13.38 20.85 -7.64
CA SER A 153 -12.56 20.05 -8.56
C SER A 153 -12.77 20.44 -10.02
N SER A 154 -14.02 20.72 -10.43
CA SER A 154 -14.30 21.20 -11.79
C SER A 154 -13.70 22.59 -12.04
N ALA A 155 -13.73 23.49 -11.05
CA ALA A 155 -13.16 24.83 -11.15
C ALA A 155 -11.62 24.82 -11.22
N ALA A 156 -10.99 23.77 -10.71
CA ALA A 156 -9.54 23.56 -10.82
C ALA A 156 -9.08 23.09 -12.21
N ARG A 157 -10.00 22.63 -13.08
CA ARG A 157 -9.66 22.10 -14.42
C ARG A 157 -9.02 23.17 -15.30
N GLY A 158 -7.90 22.82 -15.92
CA GLY A 158 -7.15 23.70 -16.82
C GLY A 158 -6.24 24.72 -16.10
N VAL A 159 -6.27 24.77 -14.76
CA VAL A 159 -5.42 25.65 -13.95
C VAL A 159 -4.60 24.87 -12.91
N GLU A 160 -4.50 23.55 -13.04
CA GLU A 160 -3.83 22.66 -12.09
C GLU A 160 -2.35 23.02 -11.92
N GLY A 161 -1.67 23.42 -13.00
CA GLY A 161 -0.28 23.89 -12.95
C GLY A 161 -0.11 25.17 -12.13
N LEU A 162 -1.07 26.10 -12.18
CA LEU A 162 -1.07 27.30 -11.33
C LEU A 162 -1.34 26.92 -9.88
N LEU A 163 -2.30 26.03 -9.63
CA LEU A 163 -2.59 25.52 -8.28
C LEU A 163 -1.38 24.83 -7.64
N ALA A 164 -0.54 24.16 -8.46
CA ALA A 164 0.69 23.54 -7.99
C ALA A 164 1.76 24.55 -7.53
N LEU A 165 1.70 25.81 -8.00
CA LEU A 165 2.58 26.91 -7.58
C LEU A 165 2.11 27.58 -6.27
N GLY A 166 1.05 27.09 -5.64
CA GLY A 166 0.60 27.52 -4.31
C GLY A 166 -0.67 28.37 -4.34
N PHE A 167 -1.41 28.33 -3.23
CA PHE A 167 -2.63 29.10 -3.04
C PHE A 167 -2.70 29.78 -1.66
N LYS A 168 -3.54 30.81 -1.54
CA LYS A 168 -3.84 31.50 -0.27
C LYS A 168 -5.35 31.64 -0.08
N LEU A 169 -5.80 31.58 1.17
CA LEU A 169 -7.15 31.94 1.58
C LEU A 169 -7.18 33.40 2.03
N LEU A 170 -8.18 34.15 1.57
CA LEU A 170 -8.41 35.54 1.95
C LEU A 170 -9.84 35.69 2.47
N GLN A 171 -9.98 35.96 3.77
CA GLN A 171 -11.28 36.23 4.35
C GLN A 171 -11.61 37.71 4.25
N HIS A 172 -12.77 38.04 3.66
CA HIS A 172 -13.26 39.41 3.63
C HIS A 172 -13.86 39.80 5.00
N PRO A 173 -13.31 40.80 5.72
CA PRO A 173 -13.76 41.11 7.08
C PRO A 173 -15.25 41.44 7.21
N ALA A 174 -15.82 42.12 6.22
CA ALA A 174 -17.25 42.47 6.19
C ALA A 174 -18.17 41.25 6.09
N ASP A 175 -17.71 40.18 5.43
CA ASP A 175 -18.49 38.96 5.21
C ASP A 175 -18.29 37.89 6.30
N ARG A 176 -17.25 38.00 7.14
CA ARG A 176 -16.89 36.98 8.15
C ARG A 176 -18.07 36.53 9.02
N VAL A 177 -18.84 37.50 9.54
CA VAL A 177 -19.99 37.20 10.41
C VAL A 177 -21.14 36.56 9.63
N ARG A 178 -21.37 37.01 8.39
CA ARG A 178 -22.46 36.53 7.53
C ARG A 178 -22.22 35.10 7.06
N LEU A 179 -20.99 34.80 6.65
CA LEU A 179 -20.63 33.46 6.20
C LEU A 179 -20.53 32.48 7.37
N GLY A 180 -20.15 32.96 8.57
CA GLY A 180 -20.06 32.14 9.77
C GLY A 180 -19.27 30.86 9.53
N THR A 181 -19.82 29.73 9.97
CA THR A 181 -19.18 28.40 9.81
C THR A 181 -19.11 27.91 8.36
N ALA A 182 -19.86 28.49 7.42
CA ALA A 182 -19.78 28.10 6.01
C ALA A 182 -18.42 28.49 5.38
N ALA A 183 -17.80 29.58 5.85
CA ALA A 183 -16.48 29.98 5.42
C ALA A 183 -15.41 28.97 5.88
N ASP A 184 -15.52 28.48 7.12
CA ASP A 184 -14.59 27.49 7.69
C ASP A 184 -14.71 26.15 6.94
N ARG A 185 -15.94 25.65 6.75
CA ARG A 185 -16.18 24.41 6.00
C ARG A 185 -15.72 24.50 4.55
N PHE A 186 -15.99 25.62 3.86
CA PHE A 186 -15.46 25.84 2.51
C PHE A 186 -13.93 25.86 2.50
N SER A 187 -13.30 26.52 3.47
CA SER A 187 -11.83 26.62 3.55
C SER A 187 -11.19 25.25 3.74
N GLU A 188 -11.76 24.42 4.62
CA GLU A 188 -11.35 23.03 4.82
C GLU A 188 -11.52 22.23 3.53
N ARG A 189 -12.73 22.22 2.94
CA ARG A 189 -13.03 21.44 1.74
C ARG A 189 -12.22 21.87 0.52
N PHE A 190 -12.06 23.18 0.32
CA PHE A 190 -11.22 23.75 -0.74
C PHE A 190 -9.77 23.34 -0.56
N THR A 191 -9.24 23.44 0.65
CA THR A 191 -7.86 23.02 0.95
C THR A 191 -7.66 21.54 0.67
N GLU A 192 -8.61 20.68 1.06
CA GLU A 192 -8.58 19.24 0.74
C GLU A 192 -8.49 18.99 -0.78
N VAL A 193 -9.39 19.60 -1.57
CA VAL A 193 -9.45 19.39 -3.01
C VAL A 193 -8.21 19.94 -3.72
N ILE A 194 -7.72 21.13 -3.34
CA ILE A 194 -6.51 21.70 -3.95
C ILE A 194 -5.27 20.90 -3.58
N LYS A 195 -5.18 20.38 -2.34
CA LYS A 195 -4.12 19.43 -1.96
C LYS A 195 -4.16 18.19 -2.87
N ALA A 196 -5.34 17.63 -3.14
CA ALA A 196 -5.49 16.47 -4.03
C ALA A 196 -5.08 16.78 -5.49
N VAL A 197 -5.48 17.94 -6.03
CA VAL A 197 -5.06 18.42 -7.35
C VAL A 197 -3.54 18.57 -7.41
N ARG A 198 -2.92 19.21 -6.41
CA ARG A 198 -1.46 19.36 -6.33
C ARG A 198 -0.75 18.02 -6.28
N THR A 199 -1.23 17.06 -5.49
CA THR A 199 -0.68 15.71 -5.42
C THR A 199 -0.72 15.02 -6.79
N THR A 200 -1.80 15.20 -7.55
CA THR A 200 -1.94 14.65 -8.90
C THR A 200 -0.94 15.28 -9.87
N VAL A 201 -0.79 16.61 -9.87
CA VAL A 201 0.18 17.32 -10.72
C VAL A 201 1.61 16.91 -10.38
N VAL A 202 2.00 16.95 -9.10
CA VAL A 202 3.34 16.56 -8.67
C VAL A 202 3.64 15.11 -9.03
N THR A 203 2.66 14.21 -8.87
CA THR A 203 2.84 12.80 -9.27
C THR A 203 3.03 12.67 -10.77
N THR A 204 2.27 13.39 -11.58
CA THR A 204 2.44 13.42 -13.04
C THR A 204 3.83 13.91 -13.42
N LEU A 205 4.30 15.01 -12.81
CA LEU A 205 5.64 15.56 -13.04
C LEU A 205 6.77 14.59 -12.64
N VAL A 206 6.66 13.97 -11.47
CA VAL A 206 7.67 13.04 -10.94
C VAL A 206 7.69 11.73 -11.71
N GLN A 207 6.55 11.27 -12.23
CA GLN A 207 6.43 10.00 -12.94
C GLN A 207 6.46 10.15 -14.47
N ALA A 208 6.64 11.35 -15.02
CA ALA A 208 6.66 11.60 -16.45
C ALA A 208 7.68 10.68 -17.17
N GLU A 209 8.90 10.62 -16.64
CA GLU A 209 9.96 9.75 -17.16
C GLU A 209 9.55 8.26 -17.18
N VAL A 210 8.99 7.76 -16.09
CA VAL A 210 8.60 6.35 -15.95
C VAL A 210 7.45 5.99 -16.86
N THR A 211 6.44 6.86 -16.91
CA THR A 211 5.28 6.73 -17.79
C THR A 211 5.75 6.63 -19.24
N LEU A 212 6.64 7.54 -19.64
CA LEU A 212 7.21 7.60 -20.98
C LEU A 212 8.02 6.36 -21.33
N ARG A 213 8.90 5.95 -20.41
CA ARG A 213 9.70 4.74 -20.56
C ARG A 213 8.82 3.50 -20.73
N ASN A 214 7.77 3.35 -19.91
CA ASN A 214 6.84 2.24 -20.03
C ASN A 214 6.06 2.27 -21.35
N GLN A 215 5.57 3.43 -21.77
CA GLN A 215 4.88 3.60 -23.07
C GLN A 215 5.78 3.17 -24.23
N LEU A 216 7.02 3.64 -24.26
CA LEU A 216 8.02 3.27 -25.27
C LEU A 216 8.39 1.79 -25.16
N MET A 217 8.55 1.27 -23.96
CA MET A 217 8.77 -0.16 -23.75
C MET A 217 7.58 -1.01 -24.15
N ASN A 218 6.36 -0.47 -24.27
CA ASN A 218 5.15 -1.19 -24.70
C ASN A 218 4.75 -0.90 -26.15
N ILE A 219 5.54 -0.13 -26.90
CA ILE A 219 5.13 0.41 -28.21
C ILE A 219 4.90 -0.69 -29.27
N ASP A 220 5.61 -1.82 -29.16
CA ASP A 220 5.40 -3.01 -29.97
C ASP A 220 4.01 -3.63 -29.73
N ARG A 221 3.62 -3.76 -28.46
CA ARG A 221 2.30 -4.24 -28.06
C ARG A 221 1.22 -3.25 -28.45
N TYR A 222 1.46 -1.95 -28.28
CA TYR A 222 0.54 -0.91 -28.72
C TYR A 222 0.26 -1.02 -30.22
N ALA A 223 1.29 -1.03 -31.07
CA ALA A 223 1.13 -1.13 -32.53
C ALA A 223 0.42 -2.42 -33.01
N THR A 224 0.51 -3.50 -32.24
CA THR A 224 0.02 -4.83 -32.64
C THR A 224 -1.26 -5.27 -31.92
N SER A 225 -1.73 -4.54 -30.91
CA SER A 225 -2.95 -4.88 -30.17
C SER A 225 -4.17 -4.12 -30.68
N ALA A 226 -5.35 -4.67 -30.41
CA ALA A 226 -6.61 -4.01 -30.71
C ALA A 226 -6.84 -2.76 -29.83
N GLY A 227 -7.53 -1.76 -30.38
CA GLY A 227 -7.97 -0.58 -29.64
C GLY A 227 -9.23 -0.83 -28.82
N VAL A 228 -9.90 0.26 -28.43
CA VAL A 228 -11.21 0.25 -27.76
C VAL A 228 -12.30 1.00 -28.56
N THR A 229 -12.04 1.33 -29.82
CA THR A 229 -12.95 2.11 -30.67
C THR A 229 -14.25 1.36 -30.96
N ASP A 230 -14.14 0.09 -31.33
CA ASP A 230 -15.27 -0.82 -31.57
C ASP A 230 -16.10 -1.13 -30.31
N LEU A 231 -15.57 -0.82 -29.12
CA LEU A 231 -16.31 -0.99 -27.87
C LEU A 231 -17.31 0.16 -27.63
N HIS A 232 -17.14 1.32 -28.28
CA HIS A 232 -17.97 2.49 -28.03
C HIS A 232 -19.46 2.21 -28.30
N GLY A 233 -20.29 2.30 -27.27
CA GLY A 233 -21.74 2.07 -27.36
C GLY A 233 -22.16 0.63 -27.69
N SER A 234 -21.24 -0.34 -27.73
CA SER A 234 -21.52 -1.73 -28.10
C SER A 234 -22.50 -2.45 -27.15
N MET A 235 -22.64 -1.96 -25.92
CA MET A 235 -23.51 -2.51 -24.88
C MET A 235 -24.51 -1.45 -24.37
N ARG A 236 -24.97 -0.55 -25.26
CA ARG A 236 -25.88 0.56 -24.89
C ARG A 236 -27.10 0.06 -24.11
N GLY A 237 -27.29 0.61 -22.91
CA GLY A 237 -28.42 0.30 -22.01
C GLY A 237 -28.34 -1.07 -21.32
N ARG A 238 -27.26 -1.84 -21.50
CA ARG A 238 -27.02 -3.07 -20.72
C ARG A 238 -26.42 -2.71 -19.36
N PRO A 239 -26.70 -3.46 -18.29
CA PRO A 239 -26.09 -3.21 -16.99
C PRO A 239 -24.63 -3.68 -16.96
N ALA A 240 -23.78 -2.97 -16.22
CA ALA A 240 -22.41 -3.39 -15.93
C ALA A 240 -22.15 -3.52 -14.44
N ILE A 241 -21.35 -4.51 -14.05
CA ILE A 241 -20.83 -4.66 -12.68
C ILE A 241 -19.34 -4.39 -12.70
N VAL A 242 -18.91 -3.33 -12.04
CA VAL A 242 -17.51 -2.99 -11.80
C VAL A 242 -17.07 -3.62 -10.48
N VAL A 243 -16.11 -4.54 -10.56
CA VAL A 243 -15.58 -5.31 -9.43
C VAL A 243 -14.23 -4.75 -9.00
N SER A 244 -14.21 -4.08 -7.85
CA SER A 244 -13.03 -3.46 -7.25
C SER A 244 -12.49 -4.25 -6.05
N ALA A 245 -11.30 -3.89 -5.56
CA ALA A 245 -10.51 -4.70 -4.63
C ALA A 245 -10.73 -4.44 -3.14
N GLY A 246 -11.69 -3.58 -2.82
CA GLY A 246 -11.99 -3.18 -1.45
C GLY A 246 -12.44 -4.36 -0.58
N PRO A 247 -12.20 -4.30 0.74
CA PRO A 247 -12.47 -5.43 1.63
C PRO A 247 -13.92 -5.94 1.61
N SER A 248 -14.89 -5.06 1.33
CA SER A 248 -16.30 -5.44 1.26
C SER A 248 -16.63 -6.43 0.14
N LEU A 249 -15.77 -6.60 -0.88
CA LEU A 249 -16.01 -7.52 -2.00
C LEU A 249 -16.41 -8.93 -1.55
N ARG A 250 -15.86 -9.40 -0.42
CA ARG A 250 -16.17 -10.71 0.15
C ARG A 250 -17.66 -10.93 0.40
N ARG A 251 -18.42 -9.87 0.69
CA ARG A 251 -19.86 -9.91 1.02
C ARG A 251 -20.71 -10.24 -0.21
N ASN A 252 -20.20 -9.95 -1.43
CA ASN A 252 -21.00 -9.97 -2.65
C ASN A 252 -20.41 -10.88 -3.75
N ILE A 253 -19.14 -11.30 -3.64
CA ILE A 253 -18.42 -12.00 -4.71
C ILE A 253 -19.14 -13.26 -5.20
N GLU A 254 -19.75 -14.03 -4.29
CA GLU A 254 -20.50 -15.26 -4.63
C GLU A 254 -21.77 -14.98 -5.44
N LEU A 255 -22.30 -13.75 -5.42
CA LEU A 255 -23.44 -13.41 -6.27
C LEU A 255 -23.07 -13.38 -7.75
N LEU A 256 -21.78 -13.21 -8.09
CA LEU A 256 -21.29 -13.22 -9.47
C LEU A 256 -21.20 -14.65 -10.05
N SER A 257 -21.09 -15.68 -9.20
CA SER A 257 -21.05 -17.08 -9.64
C SER A 257 -22.43 -17.66 -9.92
N LYS A 258 -23.50 -16.94 -9.55
CA LYS A 258 -24.88 -17.35 -9.84
C LYS A 258 -25.10 -17.56 -11.34
N PRO A 259 -25.73 -18.67 -11.75
CA PRO A 259 -26.04 -18.92 -13.16
C PRO A 259 -26.77 -17.75 -13.81
N GLY A 260 -26.40 -17.42 -15.05
CA GLY A 260 -27.03 -16.35 -15.82
C GLY A 260 -26.58 -14.93 -15.46
N VAL A 261 -25.74 -14.69 -14.44
CA VAL A 261 -25.25 -13.32 -14.16
C VAL A 261 -24.33 -12.83 -15.26
N ARG A 262 -23.37 -13.65 -15.69
CA ARG A 262 -22.44 -13.30 -16.78
C ARG A 262 -23.17 -13.09 -18.12
N ASP A 263 -24.28 -13.78 -18.35
CA ASP A 263 -25.08 -13.66 -19.59
C ASP A 263 -25.96 -12.40 -19.63
N ARG A 264 -26.00 -11.64 -18.52
CA ARG A 264 -26.89 -10.49 -18.31
C ARG A 264 -26.15 -9.19 -18.00
N PHE A 265 -25.01 -9.29 -17.34
CA PHE A 265 -24.23 -8.15 -16.86
C PHE A 265 -22.83 -8.13 -17.47
N VAL A 266 -22.41 -6.96 -17.95
CA VAL A 266 -21.00 -6.77 -18.30
C VAL A 266 -20.17 -6.69 -17.01
N ILE A 267 -19.53 -7.79 -16.65
CA ILE A 267 -18.57 -7.83 -15.53
C ILE A 267 -17.20 -7.26 -15.96
N ILE A 268 -16.78 -6.17 -15.31
CA ILE A 268 -15.47 -5.52 -15.50
C ILE A 268 -14.73 -5.54 -14.17
N ALA A 269 -13.61 -6.27 -14.09
CA ALA A 269 -12.82 -6.40 -12.89
C ALA A 269 -11.56 -5.53 -12.94
N VAL A 270 -11.12 -4.99 -11.81
CA VAL A 270 -9.77 -4.42 -11.70
C VAL A 270 -8.74 -5.57 -11.63
N GLN A 271 -7.51 -5.34 -12.11
CA GLN A 271 -6.49 -6.40 -12.17
C GLN A 271 -6.23 -7.14 -10.85
N THR A 272 -6.32 -6.45 -9.72
CA THR A 272 -5.98 -6.99 -8.40
C THR A 272 -6.96 -8.06 -7.91
N VAL A 273 -8.17 -8.16 -8.48
CA VAL A 273 -9.18 -9.15 -8.07
C VAL A 273 -9.31 -10.32 -9.05
N LEU A 274 -8.56 -10.33 -10.16
CA LEU A 274 -8.69 -11.35 -11.21
C LEU A 274 -8.51 -12.77 -10.65
N LYS A 275 -7.40 -13.05 -9.95
CA LYS A 275 -7.15 -14.38 -9.37
C LYS A 275 -8.22 -14.78 -8.35
N THR A 276 -8.72 -13.83 -7.57
CA THR A 276 -9.79 -14.05 -6.58
C THR A 276 -11.11 -14.48 -7.23
N LEU A 277 -11.44 -13.89 -8.39
CA LEU A 277 -12.61 -14.26 -9.18
C LEU A 277 -12.42 -15.63 -9.85
N LEU A 278 -11.26 -15.86 -10.50
CA LEU A 278 -10.97 -17.12 -11.18
C LEU A 278 -10.96 -18.33 -10.23
N ALA A 279 -10.45 -18.16 -9.00
CA ALA A 279 -10.47 -19.19 -7.97
C ALA A 279 -11.88 -19.66 -7.58
N ARG A 280 -12.92 -18.85 -7.87
CA ARG A 280 -14.34 -19.16 -7.66
C ARG A 280 -15.08 -19.54 -8.95
N GLY A 281 -14.36 -19.75 -10.04
CA GLY A 281 -14.94 -20.02 -11.36
C GLY A 281 -15.59 -18.79 -12.01
N ILE A 282 -15.40 -17.58 -11.45
CA ILE A 282 -15.95 -16.34 -12.01
C ILE A 282 -14.98 -15.79 -13.04
N LYS A 283 -15.38 -15.84 -14.31
CA LYS A 283 -14.64 -15.19 -15.40
C LYS A 283 -15.26 -13.82 -15.67
N PRO A 284 -14.56 -12.68 -15.49
CA PRO A 284 -15.06 -11.37 -15.92
C PRO A 284 -14.97 -11.22 -17.45
N HIS A 285 -15.71 -10.29 -18.06
CA HIS A 285 -15.57 -10.02 -19.51
C HIS A 285 -14.30 -9.22 -19.77
N PHE A 286 -14.07 -8.23 -18.91
CA PHE A 286 -12.92 -7.36 -18.99
C PHE A 286 -12.16 -7.33 -17.67
N VAL A 287 -10.85 -7.20 -17.78
CA VAL A 287 -9.97 -6.81 -16.67
C VAL A 287 -9.30 -5.49 -17.05
N THR A 288 -9.16 -4.55 -16.12
CA THR A 288 -8.46 -3.29 -16.39
C THR A 288 -7.11 -3.20 -15.66
N ALA A 289 -6.13 -2.53 -16.28
CA ALA A 289 -4.79 -2.31 -15.71
C ALA A 289 -4.19 -0.96 -16.13
N LEU A 290 -3.57 -0.25 -15.18
CA LEU A 290 -2.83 0.99 -15.45
C LEU A 290 -1.58 1.19 -14.57
N ASP A 291 -1.21 0.21 -13.73
CA ASP A 291 -0.13 0.36 -12.75
C ASP A 291 1.25 0.36 -13.42
N TYR A 292 2.11 1.30 -13.04
CA TYR A 292 3.44 1.51 -13.62
C TYR A 292 4.56 0.72 -12.91
N HIS A 293 4.24 0.00 -11.82
CA HIS A 293 5.19 -0.78 -11.04
C HIS A 293 5.24 -2.27 -11.43
N GLU A 294 6.43 -2.86 -11.42
CA GLU A 294 6.68 -4.26 -11.78
C GLU A 294 5.98 -5.25 -10.87
N ILE A 295 5.74 -4.90 -9.60
CA ILE A 295 5.02 -5.74 -8.63
C ILE A 295 3.65 -6.22 -9.13
N SER A 296 3.05 -5.47 -10.08
CA SER A 296 1.78 -5.82 -10.73
C SER A 296 1.83 -7.14 -11.51
N ARG A 297 3.03 -7.64 -11.87
CA ARG A 297 3.24 -8.98 -12.42
C ARG A 297 2.58 -10.06 -11.56
N ARG A 298 2.61 -9.89 -10.24
CA ARG A 298 2.09 -10.84 -9.25
C ARG A 298 0.58 -11.09 -9.38
N PHE A 299 -0.17 -10.16 -9.97
CA PHE A 299 -1.62 -10.34 -10.20
C PHE A 299 -1.94 -11.37 -11.29
N TYR A 300 -0.94 -11.77 -12.09
CA TYR A 300 -1.09 -12.70 -13.21
C TYR A 300 -0.21 -13.95 -13.08
N GLU A 301 0.65 -14.01 -12.06
CA GLU A 301 1.54 -15.15 -11.82
C GLU A 301 0.77 -16.48 -11.70
N GLY A 302 1.23 -17.47 -12.48
CA GLY A 302 0.67 -18.82 -12.50
C GLY A 302 -0.58 -18.98 -13.38
N LEU A 303 -1.07 -17.92 -14.03
CA LEU A 303 -2.20 -18.03 -14.97
C LEU A 303 -1.76 -18.61 -16.31
N THR A 304 -2.61 -19.46 -16.89
CA THR A 304 -2.47 -20.02 -18.23
C THR A 304 -3.50 -19.41 -19.20
N PRO A 305 -3.33 -19.55 -20.52
CA PRO A 305 -4.34 -19.10 -21.49
C PRO A 305 -5.74 -19.70 -21.24
N LYS A 306 -5.83 -20.93 -20.69
CA LYS A 306 -7.10 -21.60 -20.38
C LYS A 306 -7.84 -20.94 -19.21
N ASP A 307 -7.10 -20.48 -18.21
CA ASP A 307 -7.67 -19.83 -17.02
C ASP A 307 -8.40 -18.54 -17.38
N VAL A 308 -7.84 -17.78 -18.35
CA VAL A 308 -8.35 -16.48 -18.79
C VAL A 308 -9.14 -16.53 -20.10
N GLU A 309 -9.54 -17.71 -20.56
CA GLU A 309 -10.38 -17.85 -21.76
C GLU A 309 -11.69 -17.08 -21.59
N GLY A 310 -12.02 -16.22 -22.56
CA GLY A 310 -13.19 -15.33 -22.51
C GLY A 310 -13.00 -14.07 -21.67
N VAL A 311 -11.78 -13.79 -21.20
CA VAL A 311 -11.39 -12.58 -20.47
C VAL A 311 -10.48 -11.72 -21.35
N THR A 312 -10.81 -10.44 -21.51
CA THR A 312 -9.96 -9.47 -22.23
C THR A 312 -9.34 -8.48 -21.24
N LEU A 313 -8.01 -8.33 -21.25
CA LEU A 313 -7.33 -7.28 -20.50
C LEU A 313 -7.34 -5.99 -21.32
N VAL A 314 -7.94 -4.93 -20.76
CA VAL A 314 -7.85 -3.56 -21.27
C VAL A 314 -6.78 -2.84 -20.44
N VAL A 315 -5.66 -2.51 -21.07
CA VAL A 315 -4.48 -1.98 -20.38
C VAL A 315 -4.03 -0.65 -20.98
N GLU A 316 -3.76 0.35 -20.14
CA GLU A 316 -3.18 1.62 -20.61
C GLU A 316 -1.72 1.42 -21.05
N ALA A 317 -1.28 2.17 -22.07
CA ALA A 317 0.08 2.06 -22.60
C ALA A 317 1.19 2.37 -21.58
N LYS A 318 0.88 3.19 -20.56
CA LYS A 318 1.79 3.54 -19.46
C LYS A 318 1.99 2.47 -18.41
N ALA A 319 1.21 1.39 -18.45
CA ALA A 319 1.32 0.29 -17.51
C ALA A 319 2.72 -0.37 -17.59
N ASN A 320 3.17 -0.98 -16.50
CA ASN A 320 4.47 -1.65 -16.49
C ASN A 320 4.50 -2.78 -17.53
N PRO A 321 5.56 -2.91 -18.35
CA PRO A 321 5.64 -3.97 -19.35
C PRO A 321 5.49 -5.39 -18.80
N ALA A 322 5.85 -5.62 -17.54
CA ALA A 322 5.67 -6.91 -16.88
C ALA A 322 4.20 -7.37 -16.83
N ILE A 323 3.23 -6.44 -16.86
CA ILE A 323 1.79 -6.78 -16.95
C ILE A 323 1.46 -7.42 -18.29
N LEU A 324 1.95 -6.82 -19.39
CA LEU A 324 1.69 -7.29 -20.77
C LEU A 324 2.45 -8.57 -21.10
N GLU A 325 3.52 -8.88 -20.36
CA GLU A 325 4.27 -10.13 -20.43
C GLU A 325 3.62 -11.25 -19.60
N ALA A 326 3.00 -10.90 -18.47
CA ALA A 326 2.45 -11.88 -17.55
C ALA A 326 1.00 -12.29 -17.85
N PHE A 327 0.18 -11.44 -18.47
CA PHE A 327 -1.19 -11.80 -18.82
C PHE A 327 -1.24 -12.69 -20.08
N PRO A 328 -1.76 -13.93 -20.00
CA PRO A 328 -1.68 -14.90 -21.10
C PRO A 328 -2.86 -14.84 -22.08
N GLY A 329 -3.80 -13.90 -21.90
CA GLY A 329 -5.05 -13.81 -22.66
C GLY A 329 -5.10 -12.70 -23.71
N ALA A 330 -6.32 -12.35 -24.15
CA ALA A 330 -6.56 -11.31 -25.14
C ALA A 330 -6.33 -9.90 -24.60
N LEU A 331 -5.69 -9.03 -25.39
CA LEU A 331 -5.28 -7.67 -25.00
C LEU A 331 -6.01 -6.60 -25.83
N ARG A 332 -6.38 -5.50 -25.18
CA ARG A 332 -6.80 -4.23 -25.81
C ARG A 332 -6.07 -3.06 -25.17
N MET A 333 -5.65 -2.10 -25.98
CA MET A 333 -4.96 -0.89 -25.52
C MET A 333 -5.74 0.36 -25.96
N PRO A 334 -6.30 1.16 -25.03
CA PRO A 334 -6.92 2.42 -25.37
C PRO A 334 -5.94 3.36 -26.09
N GLY A 335 -6.46 4.25 -26.94
CA GLY A 335 -5.63 5.23 -27.62
C GLY A 335 -4.86 6.11 -26.64
N ASP A 336 -3.57 6.29 -26.91
CA ASP A 336 -2.64 7.05 -26.09
C ASP A 336 -2.10 8.25 -26.89
N ARG A 337 -2.17 9.45 -26.28
CA ARG A 337 -1.79 10.70 -26.94
C ARG A 337 -0.32 10.72 -27.35
N PHE A 338 0.56 10.32 -26.44
CA PHE A 338 2.00 10.35 -26.67
C PHE A 338 2.38 9.37 -27.77
N LEU A 339 1.89 8.13 -27.70
CA LEU A 339 2.19 7.11 -28.70
C LEU A 339 1.55 7.42 -30.06
N ASP A 340 0.35 8.01 -30.11
CA ASP A 340 -0.25 8.42 -31.37
C ASP A 340 0.55 9.54 -32.04
N GLU A 341 0.97 10.55 -31.27
CA GLU A 341 1.81 11.62 -31.78
C GLU A 341 3.18 11.10 -32.24
N PHE A 342 3.76 10.16 -31.48
CA PHE A 342 4.98 9.46 -31.84
C PHE A 342 4.83 8.73 -33.18
N LEU A 343 3.77 7.92 -33.35
CA LEU A 343 3.51 7.15 -34.58
C LEU A 343 3.18 8.05 -35.77
N GLY A 344 2.45 9.14 -35.54
CA GLY A 344 1.96 10.04 -36.57
C GLY A 344 0.71 9.52 -37.30
N GLU A 345 0.00 10.41 -37.99
CA GLU A 345 -1.33 10.17 -38.57
C GLU A 345 -1.39 8.93 -39.48
N ALA A 346 -0.39 8.77 -40.35
CA ALA A 346 -0.37 7.67 -41.31
C ALA A 346 -0.31 6.30 -40.62
N LEU A 347 0.58 6.14 -39.63
CA LEU A 347 0.73 4.87 -38.91
C LEU A 347 -0.43 4.62 -37.94
N VAL A 348 -0.96 5.65 -37.27
CA VAL A 348 -2.14 5.48 -36.41
C VAL A 348 -3.35 5.01 -37.22
N ARG A 349 -3.56 5.60 -38.41
CA ARG A 349 -4.64 5.17 -39.31
C ARG A 349 -4.45 3.74 -39.81
N GLU A 350 -3.22 3.36 -40.16
CA GLU A 350 -2.91 2.01 -40.63
C GLU A 350 -2.99 0.95 -39.51
N PHE A 351 -2.46 1.25 -38.32
CA PHE A 351 -2.38 0.29 -37.22
C PHE A 351 -3.69 0.17 -36.46
N HIS A 352 -4.42 1.27 -36.30
CA HIS A 352 -5.59 1.34 -35.42
C HIS A 352 -6.89 1.70 -36.13
N GLY A 353 -6.86 2.04 -37.42
CA GLY A 353 -8.07 2.39 -38.18
C GLY A 353 -8.70 3.71 -37.75
N ARG A 354 -7.95 4.60 -37.10
CA ARG A 354 -8.43 5.86 -36.52
C ARG A 354 -7.43 7.00 -36.71
N SER A 355 -7.84 8.23 -36.45
CA SER A 355 -6.96 9.41 -36.45
C SER A 355 -6.19 9.57 -35.13
N VAL A 356 -5.12 10.37 -35.17
CA VAL A 356 -4.31 10.73 -33.99
C VAL A 356 -5.18 11.46 -32.97
N VAL A 357 -5.03 11.10 -31.71
CA VAL A 357 -5.69 11.78 -30.60
C VAL A 357 -4.99 13.11 -30.32
N ARG A 358 -5.65 14.24 -30.57
CA ARG A 358 -5.13 15.62 -30.30
C ARG A 358 -6.00 16.40 -29.33
N GLU A 359 -5.43 17.42 -28.69
CA GLU A 359 -6.20 18.49 -28.06
C GLU A 359 -6.40 19.63 -29.06
N LEU A 360 -7.65 20.01 -29.32
CA LEU A 360 -7.98 21.20 -30.11
C LEU A 360 -7.93 22.44 -29.20
N PRO A 361 -7.52 23.61 -29.72
CA PRO A 361 -7.68 24.88 -29.01
C PRO A 361 -9.14 25.05 -28.59
N GLY A 362 -9.39 25.27 -27.29
CA GLY A 362 -10.75 25.36 -26.72
C GLY A 362 -11.25 24.10 -26.01
N GLY A 363 -10.41 23.06 -25.86
CA GLY A 363 -10.72 21.92 -24.99
C GLY A 363 -11.72 20.91 -25.57
N VAL A 364 -11.96 20.95 -26.89
CA VAL A 364 -12.79 19.95 -27.58
C VAL A 364 -11.96 18.67 -27.73
N PRO A 365 -12.37 17.54 -27.14
CA PRO A 365 -11.60 16.31 -27.20
C PRO A 365 -11.55 15.71 -28.62
N SER A 366 -10.39 15.15 -28.97
CA SER A 366 -10.16 14.02 -29.90
C SER A 366 -11.31 13.00 -29.96
N PRO A 367 -11.45 12.14 -31.00
CA PRO A 367 -12.54 11.16 -31.07
C PRO A 367 -12.68 10.40 -29.75
N ALA A 368 -13.73 10.74 -28.98
CA ALA A 368 -14.00 10.16 -27.65
C ALA A 368 -14.18 8.63 -27.75
N GLU A 369 -14.36 8.12 -28.96
CA GLU A 369 -14.41 6.72 -29.35
C GLU A 369 -13.05 6.01 -29.26
N ALA A 370 -11.90 6.69 -29.36
CA ALA A 370 -10.58 6.04 -29.34
C ALA A 370 -9.94 5.87 -27.96
N THR A 371 -10.28 6.74 -27.00
CA THR A 371 -9.56 6.85 -25.71
C THR A 371 -10.45 6.46 -24.53
N LEU A 372 -9.84 6.29 -23.35
CA LEU A 372 -10.56 6.36 -22.08
C LEU A 372 -10.20 7.68 -21.38
N PRO A 373 -11.12 8.30 -20.62
CA PRO A 373 -10.79 9.39 -19.72
C PRO A 373 -9.65 9.00 -18.76
N PRO A 374 -8.76 9.93 -18.39
CA PRO A 374 -7.65 9.64 -17.49
C PRO A 374 -8.17 9.32 -16.08
N GLY A 375 -7.84 8.13 -15.57
CA GLY A 375 -8.18 7.68 -14.22
C GLY A 375 -6.99 7.74 -13.26
N ALA A 376 -7.24 8.10 -12.00
CA ALA A 376 -6.21 8.07 -10.94
C ALA A 376 -6.00 6.67 -10.32
N THR A 377 -6.89 5.71 -10.60
CA THR A 377 -6.81 4.30 -10.18
C THR A 377 -7.45 3.39 -11.23
N VAL A 378 -7.06 2.12 -11.26
CA VAL A 378 -7.60 1.07 -12.13
C VAL A 378 -9.13 0.99 -12.08
N ALA A 379 -9.73 1.31 -10.93
CA ALA A 379 -11.18 1.34 -10.76
C ALA A 379 -11.87 2.45 -11.58
N HIS A 380 -11.25 3.61 -11.75
CA HIS A 380 -11.76 4.66 -12.65
C HIS A 380 -11.78 4.15 -14.08
N MET A 381 -10.70 3.49 -14.51
CA MET A 381 -10.61 2.91 -15.85
C MET A 381 -11.70 1.86 -16.08
N ALA A 382 -12.02 1.02 -15.09
CA ALA A 382 -13.11 0.07 -15.16
C ALA A 382 -14.48 0.76 -15.30
N TYR A 383 -14.74 1.79 -14.49
CA TYR A 383 -15.96 2.60 -14.59
C TYR A 383 -16.09 3.30 -15.95
N TYR A 384 -15.00 3.90 -16.44
CA TYR A 384 -14.99 4.55 -17.74
C TYR A 384 -15.16 3.57 -18.90
N LEU A 385 -14.61 2.36 -18.80
CA LEU A 385 -14.85 1.30 -19.78
C LEU A 385 -16.33 0.93 -19.80
N ALA A 386 -16.97 0.77 -18.64
CA ALA A 386 -18.42 0.53 -18.57
C ALA A 386 -19.23 1.64 -19.26
N ARG A 387 -18.92 2.90 -18.95
CA ARG A 387 -19.58 4.05 -19.59
C ARG A 387 -19.29 4.14 -21.08
N LYS A 388 -18.09 3.77 -21.52
CA LYS A 388 -17.73 3.74 -22.95
C LYS A 388 -18.49 2.68 -23.72
N LEU A 389 -18.71 1.51 -23.12
CA LEU A 389 -19.57 0.47 -23.68
C LEU A 389 -21.03 0.94 -23.81
N GLY A 390 -21.42 2.04 -23.15
CA GLY A 390 -22.78 2.56 -23.11
C GLY A 390 -23.64 1.92 -22.02
N CYS A 391 -23.01 1.26 -21.04
CA CYS A 391 -23.73 0.55 -20.00
C CYS A 391 -24.48 1.51 -19.07
N ASP A 392 -25.72 1.15 -18.76
CA ASP A 392 -26.57 1.85 -17.79
C ASP A 392 -27.61 0.87 -17.21
N PRO A 393 -27.68 0.68 -15.87
CA PRO A 393 -26.83 1.30 -14.85
C PRO A 393 -25.40 0.73 -14.82
N VAL A 394 -24.48 1.46 -14.19
CA VAL A 394 -23.19 0.93 -13.73
C VAL A 394 -23.25 0.65 -12.24
N ILE A 395 -23.03 -0.60 -11.85
CA ILE A 395 -23.11 -1.11 -10.47
C ILE A 395 -21.69 -1.30 -9.94
N LEU A 396 -21.38 -0.71 -8.79
CA LEU A 396 -20.06 -0.78 -8.14
C LEU A 396 -20.09 -1.79 -6.99
N ILE A 397 -19.11 -2.68 -6.92
CA ILE A 397 -18.89 -3.55 -5.75
C ILE A 397 -17.40 -3.61 -5.38
N GLY A 398 -17.11 -3.80 -4.09
CA GLY A 398 -15.73 -3.72 -3.59
C GLY A 398 -15.08 -2.35 -3.84
N GLN A 399 -15.87 -1.30 -4.08
CA GLN A 399 -15.38 0.06 -4.30
C GLN A 399 -15.30 0.80 -2.96
N ASP A 400 -14.58 0.23 -2.00
CA ASP A 400 -14.65 0.71 -0.61
C ASP A 400 -14.08 2.12 -0.45
N LEU A 401 -12.94 2.42 -1.09
CA LEU A 401 -12.24 3.71 -0.92
C LEU A 401 -11.98 4.05 0.56
N GLY A 402 -11.74 3.01 1.37
CA GLY A 402 -11.54 3.07 2.81
C GLY A 402 -11.24 1.68 3.37
N PHE A 403 -10.76 1.64 4.62
CA PHE A 403 -10.33 0.41 5.29
C PHE A 403 -11.49 -0.25 6.04
N THR A 404 -12.42 -0.83 5.28
CA THR A 404 -13.58 -1.54 5.84
C THR A 404 -13.12 -2.66 6.78
N ASP A 405 -13.68 -2.70 7.99
CA ASP A 405 -13.40 -3.71 9.01
C ASP A 405 -11.91 -3.85 9.39
N GLY A 406 -11.11 -2.79 9.18
CA GLY A 406 -9.67 -2.77 9.49
C GLY A 406 -8.80 -3.53 8.50
N GLN A 407 -9.27 -3.65 7.25
CA GLN A 407 -8.58 -4.37 6.18
C GLN A 407 -8.21 -3.42 5.05
N TYR A 408 -7.06 -3.68 4.42
CA TYR A 408 -6.60 -2.98 3.21
C TYR A 408 -7.20 -3.60 1.94
N TYR A 409 -7.31 -4.92 1.88
CA TYR A 409 -7.87 -5.66 0.74
C TYR A 409 -8.86 -6.73 1.18
N ALA A 410 -9.65 -7.22 0.23
CA ALA A 410 -10.51 -8.38 0.45
C ALA A 410 -9.71 -9.64 0.85
N PRO A 411 -10.29 -10.51 1.72
CA PRO A 411 -9.76 -11.83 2.03
C PRO A 411 -9.32 -12.62 0.81
N GLY A 412 -8.14 -13.24 0.90
CA GLY A 412 -7.55 -14.02 -0.20
C GLY A 412 -6.82 -13.17 -1.24
N ALA A 413 -6.56 -11.89 -0.96
CA ALA A 413 -5.72 -11.05 -1.82
C ALA A 413 -4.32 -11.63 -1.97
N ALA A 414 -3.65 -11.36 -3.10
CA ALA A 414 -2.33 -11.91 -3.40
C ALA A 414 -1.28 -11.62 -2.31
N ILE A 415 -1.38 -10.46 -1.63
CA ILE A 415 -0.47 -10.12 -0.53
C ILE A 415 -0.58 -11.09 0.65
N HIS A 416 -1.75 -11.67 0.93
CA HIS A 416 -1.91 -12.64 2.02
C HIS A 416 -1.03 -13.86 1.79
N THR A 417 -0.90 -14.31 0.53
CA THR A 417 0.00 -15.41 0.16
C THR A 417 1.48 -15.01 0.33
N VAL A 418 1.84 -13.77 -0.02
CA VAL A 418 3.21 -13.26 0.18
C VAL A 418 3.60 -13.27 1.66
N TRP A 419 2.66 -12.94 2.55
CA TRP A 419 2.89 -12.98 3.99
C TRP A 419 2.84 -14.40 4.59
N SER A 420 2.49 -15.43 3.82
CA SER A 420 2.30 -16.79 4.36
C SER A 420 3.53 -17.32 5.11
N GLY A 421 4.74 -17.00 4.62
CA GLY A 421 6.02 -17.31 5.25
C GLY A 421 6.36 -16.49 6.50
N GLU A 422 5.45 -15.63 6.96
CA GLU A 422 5.59 -14.80 8.17
C GLU A 422 4.49 -15.09 9.19
N LEU A 423 3.37 -15.69 8.78
CA LEU A 423 2.18 -15.88 9.62
C LEU A 423 2.41 -16.96 10.69
N ASN A 424 2.07 -16.67 11.94
CA ASN A 424 2.15 -17.63 13.05
C ASN A 424 1.29 -17.16 14.24
N ALA A 425 1.37 -17.85 15.38
CA ALA A 425 0.60 -17.51 16.57
C ALA A 425 0.86 -16.11 17.15
N PHE A 426 1.97 -15.44 16.80
CA PHE A 426 2.34 -14.09 17.23
C PHE A 426 2.38 -13.05 16.10
N ASN A 427 2.18 -13.49 14.85
CA ASN A 427 2.09 -12.61 13.69
C ASN A 427 0.91 -13.06 12.84
N THR A 428 -0.27 -12.59 13.20
CA THR A 428 -1.55 -13.01 12.61
C THR A 428 -1.85 -12.21 11.34
N LEU A 429 -2.81 -12.70 10.54
CA LEU A 429 -3.22 -11.97 9.35
C LEU A 429 -3.92 -10.65 9.71
N GLU A 430 -4.68 -10.63 10.80
CA GLU A 430 -5.33 -9.44 11.36
C GLU A 430 -4.31 -8.37 11.76
N MET A 431 -3.20 -8.78 12.39
CA MET A 431 -2.11 -7.88 12.75
C MET A 431 -1.41 -7.33 11.52
N MET A 432 -1.15 -8.16 10.50
CA MET A 432 -0.50 -7.72 9.26
C MET A 432 -1.37 -6.72 8.46
N GLU A 433 -2.68 -6.95 8.39
CA GLU A 433 -3.63 -6.01 7.80
C GLU A 433 -3.66 -4.67 8.56
N TRP A 434 -3.75 -4.71 9.89
CA TRP A 434 -3.69 -3.50 10.71
C TRP A 434 -2.39 -2.74 10.53
N GLN A 435 -1.24 -3.41 10.65
CA GLN A 435 0.07 -2.78 10.48
C GLN A 435 0.20 -2.15 9.10
N ARG A 436 -0.35 -2.76 8.04
CA ARG A 436 -0.34 -2.16 6.70
C ARG A 436 -1.07 -0.83 6.65
N ILE A 437 -2.23 -0.72 7.30
CA ILE A 437 -2.99 0.53 7.42
C ILE A 437 -2.21 1.55 8.26
N ALA A 438 -1.73 1.12 9.44
CA ALA A 438 -1.05 1.99 10.38
C ALA A 438 0.30 2.52 9.85
N ARG A 439 0.97 1.77 8.97
CA ARG A 439 2.16 2.25 8.21
C ARG A 439 1.86 3.43 7.29
N GLY A 440 0.60 3.57 6.87
CA GLY A 440 0.11 4.67 6.05
C GLY A 440 -0.25 5.93 6.84
N LYS A 441 -0.09 5.95 8.18
CA LYS A 441 -0.45 7.11 9.03
C LYS A 441 0.32 8.38 8.72
N TYR A 442 1.62 8.30 8.47
CA TYR A 442 2.44 9.46 8.14
C TYR A 442 3.03 9.31 6.76
N HIS A 443 2.99 10.40 5.98
CA HIS A 443 3.85 10.52 4.82
C HIS A 443 5.30 10.57 5.33
N VAL A 444 6.01 9.44 5.29
CA VAL A 444 7.46 9.53 5.15
C VAL A 444 7.65 10.09 3.76
N ASN A 445 8.04 11.35 3.66
CA ASN A 445 8.57 11.92 2.42
C ASN A 445 9.75 11.03 2.00
N THR A 446 9.49 9.97 1.24
CA THR A 446 10.51 9.34 0.41
C THR A 446 10.82 10.37 -0.67
N GLN A 447 11.73 11.28 -0.34
CA GLN A 447 12.52 12.08 -1.27
C GLN A 447 11.75 12.96 -2.27
N ARG A 448 10.63 13.57 -1.89
CA ARG A 448 10.12 14.74 -2.63
C ARG A 448 10.82 16.01 -2.18
N THR A 449 12.15 16.03 -2.34
CA THR A 449 12.95 17.25 -2.26
C THR A 449 12.86 17.93 -3.63
N VAL A 450 11.83 18.74 -3.84
CA VAL A 450 11.93 19.84 -4.79
C VAL A 450 12.20 21.07 -3.92
N GLU A 451 13.42 21.62 -4.00
CA GLU A 451 13.82 22.89 -3.35
C GLU A 451 13.95 22.91 -1.81
N ARG A 452 14.48 21.86 -1.16
CA ARG A 452 14.95 21.94 0.26
C ARG A 452 13.91 22.39 1.31
N VAL A 453 12.61 22.36 1.02
CA VAL A 453 11.55 22.63 2.01
C VAL A 453 10.99 21.31 2.52
N THR A 454 11.41 20.91 3.71
CA THR A 454 10.77 19.82 4.46
C THR A 454 9.43 20.33 4.99
N LEU A 455 8.32 19.99 4.32
CA LEU A 455 6.99 20.22 4.89
C LEU A 455 6.80 19.29 6.12
N PRO A 456 6.09 19.73 7.16
CA PRO A 456 5.71 18.85 8.28
C PRO A 456 5.00 17.60 7.75
N SER A 457 5.26 16.44 8.36
CA SER A 457 4.54 15.20 8.07
C SER A 457 3.08 15.35 8.53
N GLU A 458 2.19 15.73 7.61
CA GLU A 458 0.76 15.66 7.87
C GLU A 458 0.30 14.18 7.89
N PRO A 459 -0.73 13.85 8.71
CA PRO A 459 -1.30 12.51 8.70
C PRO A 459 -1.94 12.21 7.34
N ASN A 460 -1.58 11.07 6.76
CA ASN A 460 -2.07 10.60 5.47
C ASN A 460 -3.39 9.81 5.58
N LEU A 461 -3.76 9.38 6.79
CA LEU A 461 -5.09 8.83 7.09
C LEU A 461 -6.08 9.92 7.45
N VAL A 462 -7.28 9.82 6.90
CA VAL A 462 -8.40 10.74 7.08
C VAL A 462 -9.63 9.94 7.50
N GLN A 463 -10.34 10.39 8.51
CA GLN A 463 -11.58 9.77 8.95
C GLN A 463 -12.76 10.27 8.08
N ARG A 464 -13.61 9.34 7.66
CA ARG A 464 -14.84 9.57 6.87
C ARG A 464 -15.99 8.76 7.46
N GLN A 465 -17.18 8.94 6.89
CA GLN A 465 -18.31 8.07 7.19
C GLN A 465 -18.40 6.94 6.16
N ASP A 466 -18.63 5.72 6.64
CA ASP A 466 -18.90 4.56 5.80
C ASP A 466 -20.34 4.62 5.23
N VAL A 467 -20.68 3.68 4.35
CA VAL A 467 -22.04 3.53 3.78
C VAL A 467 -23.14 3.27 4.82
N HIS A 468 -22.78 3.06 6.10
CA HIS A 468 -23.69 2.88 7.22
C HIS A 468 -23.65 4.06 8.23
N GLY A 469 -22.93 5.15 7.93
CA GLY A 469 -22.82 6.34 8.77
C GLY A 469 -21.79 6.26 9.90
N ARG A 470 -20.95 5.22 9.95
CA ARG A 470 -19.94 5.02 11.00
C ARG A 470 -18.57 5.56 10.61
N PRO A 471 -17.66 5.82 11.57
CA PRO A 471 -16.31 6.23 11.24
C PRO A 471 -15.51 5.14 10.51
N ILE A 472 -14.81 5.53 9.44
CA ILE A 472 -13.89 4.69 8.67
C ILE A 472 -12.65 5.50 8.31
N TYR A 473 -11.48 4.85 8.34
CA TYR A 473 -10.26 5.46 7.81
C TYR A 473 -10.17 5.28 6.29
N THR A 474 -9.80 6.35 5.60
CA THR A 474 -9.31 6.34 4.21
C THR A 474 -7.94 7.01 4.19
N ASP A 475 -7.08 6.66 3.23
CA ASP A 475 -5.88 7.46 2.99
C ASP A 475 -6.16 8.65 2.04
N GLN A 476 -5.21 9.57 1.95
CA GLN A 476 -5.32 10.76 1.10
C GLN A 476 -5.41 10.42 -0.40
N GLN A 477 -4.83 9.29 -0.82
CA GLN A 477 -4.86 8.83 -2.20
C GLN A 477 -6.27 8.35 -2.58
N MET A 478 -6.90 7.51 -1.77
CA MET A 478 -8.29 7.09 -1.92
C MET A 478 -9.28 8.25 -1.76
N ALA A 479 -8.99 9.23 -0.91
CA ALA A 479 -9.78 10.47 -0.84
C ALA A 479 -9.73 11.26 -2.16
N THR A 480 -8.55 11.32 -2.80
CA THR A 480 -8.41 11.90 -4.15
C THR A 480 -9.20 11.10 -5.20
N TYR A 481 -9.21 9.78 -5.08
CA TYR A 481 -10.01 8.92 -5.96
C TYR A 481 -11.50 9.16 -5.80
N LEU A 482 -11.99 9.25 -4.56
CA LEU A 482 -13.39 9.55 -4.26
C LEU A 482 -13.81 10.88 -4.88
N ALA A 483 -13.00 11.94 -4.74
CA ALA A 483 -13.31 13.24 -5.32
C ALA A 483 -13.43 13.19 -6.85
N GLN A 484 -12.58 12.40 -7.53
CA GLN A 484 -12.68 12.20 -8.97
C GLN A 484 -13.94 11.41 -9.35
N PHE A 485 -14.23 10.31 -8.65
CA PHE A 485 -15.45 9.53 -8.86
C PHE A 485 -16.72 10.37 -8.69
N GLU A 486 -16.85 11.11 -7.59
CA GLU A 486 -18.05 11.91 -7.31
C GLU A 486 -18.28 13.02 -8.35
N ARG A 487 -17.20 13.63 -8.85
CA ARG A 487 -17.27 14.58 -9.98
C ARG A 487 -17.82 13.90 -11.22
N ASP A 488 -17.32 12.71 -11.55
CA ASP A 488 -17.73 12.00 -12.75
C ASP A 488 -19.14 11.41 -12.59
N PHE A 489 -19.52 10.92 -11.41
CA PHE A 489 -20.88 10.44 -11.11
C PHE A 489 -21.89 11.56 -11.24
N ARG A 490 -21.57 12.77 -10.75
CA ARG A 490 -22.41 13.95 -10.96
C ARG A 490 -22.60 14.25 -12.44
N ALA A 491 -21.51 14.33 -13.21
CA ALA A 491 -21.59 14.65 -14.63
C ALA A 491 -22.46 13.65 -15.40
N HIS A 492 -22.43 12.37 -15.03
CA HIS A 492 -23.28 11.34 -15.61
C HIS A 492 -24.73 11.41 -15.10
N ALA A 493 -24.96 11.70 -13.82
CA ALA A 493 -26.30 11.87 -13.26
C ALA A 493 -27.03 13.07 -13.90
N GLU A 494 -26.32 14.16 -14.17
CA GLU A 494 -26.82 15.33 -14.93
C GLU A 494 -27.21 14.98 -16.38
N GLN A 495 -26.60 13.93 -16.94
CA GLN A 495 -26.96 13.36 -18.26
C GLN A 495 -28.09 12.31 -18.17
N GLY A 496 -28.63 12.05 -16.98
CA GLY A 496 -29.68 11.05 -16.74
C GLY A 496 -29.18 9.60 -16.63
N LEU A 497 -27.86 9.39 -16.52
CA LEU A 497 -27.26 8.06 -16.37
C LEU A 497 -27.22 7.62 -14.90
N THR A 498 -27.41 6.34 -14.66
CA THR A 498 -27.56 5.77 -13.32
C THR A 498 -26.27 5.08 -12.86
N THR A 499 -25.78 5.44 -11.67
CA THR A 499 -24.70 4.73 -10.96
C THR A 499 -25.25 4.16 -9.66
N ILE A 500 -25.05 2.87 -9.45
CA ILE A 500 -25.49 2.14 -8.24
C ILE A 500 -24.27 1.82 -7.40
N ASP A 501 -24.26 2.26 -6.14
CA ASP A 501 -23.27 1.82 -5.17
C ASP A 501 -23.79 0.58 -4.44
N ALA A 502 -23.34 -0.59 -4.92
CA ALA A 502 -23.59 -1.87 -4.29
C ALA A 502 -22.42 -2.35 -3.44
N THR A 503 -21.50 -1.44 -3.12
CA THR A 503 -20.44 -1.68 -2.16
C THR A 503 -21.06 -1.78 -0.77
N GLU A 504 -21.02 -2.98 -0.19
CA GLU A 504 -21.54 -3.21 1.17
C GLU A 504 -20.47 -2.86 2.22
N GLY A 505 -19.79 -1.73 2.04
CA GLY A 505 -18.71 -1.25 2.90
C GLY A 505 -18.06 0.00 2.31
N GLY A 506 -17.02 0.49 2.97
CA GLY A 506 -16.27 1.65 2.51
C GLY A 506 -16.99 2.98 2.67
N VAL A 507 -16.38 4.03 2.13
CA VAL A 507 -16.86 5.41 2.19
C VAL A 507 -18.12 5.59 1.34
N ALA A 508 -19.09 6.33 1.88
CA ALA A 508 -20.29 6.73 1.15
C ALA A 508 -19.93 7.61 -0.06
N LYS A 509 -20.57 7.36 -1.21
CA LYS A 509 -20.26 8.03 -2.49
C LYS A 509 -21.41 8.93 -2.92
N ALA A 510 -21.17 10.23 -3.04
CA ALA A 510 -22.18 11.15 -3.55
C ALA A 510 -22.58 10.85 -5.01
N PHE A 511 -23.79 11.24 -5.40
CA PHE A 511 -24.34 11.06 -6.76
C PHE A 511 -24.49 9.60 -7.21
N THR A 512 -24.65 8.69 -6.26
CA THR A 512 -24.95 7.27 -6.50
C THR A 512 -26.24 6.87 -5.80
N THR A 513 -26.85 5.76 -6.23
CA THR A 513 -27.96 5.11 -5.51
C THR A 513 -27.43 3.92 -4.73
N ALA A 514 -27.52 3.94 -3.41
CA ALA A 514 -27.12 2.80 -2.58
C ALA A 514 -28.13 1.65 -2.72
N MET A 515 -27.66 0.43 -2.99
CA MET A 515 -28.50 -0.75 -3.21
C MET A 515 -27.69 -2.03 -2.99
N ARG A 516 -28.24 -3.10 -2.39
CA ARG A 516 -27.49 -4.38 -2.30
C ARG A 516 -27.27 -4.99 -3.68
N LEU A 517 -26.15 -5.69 -3.90
CA LEU A 517 -25.88 -6.30 -5.21
C LEU A 517 -26.99 -7.30 -5.61
N ALA A 518 -27.52 -8.06 -4.66
CA ALA A 518 -28.61 -9.00 -4.92
C ALA A 518 -29.86 -8.30 -5.48
N GLU A 519 -30.24 -7.17 -4.89
CA GLU A 519 -31.37 -6.35 -5.34
C GLU A 519 -31.07 -5.74 -6.72
N ALA A 520 -29.85 -5.26 -6.95
CA ALA A 520 -29.45 -4.73 -8.26
C ALA A 520 -29.51 -5.79 -9.37
N ILE A 521 -29.07 -7.02 -9.08
CA ILE A 521 -29.15 -8.15 -10.02
C ILE A 521 -30.60 -8.49 -10.37
N GLU A 522 -31.48 -8.51 -9.39
CA GLU A 522 -32.91 -8.78 -9.58
C GLU A 522 -33.58 -7.68 -10.39
N ARG A 523 -33.31 -6.42 -10.05
CA ARG A 523 -33.96 -5.25 -10.67
C ARG A 523 -33.48 -4.96 -12.09
N TYR A 524 -32.18 -5.14 -12.36
CA TYR A 524 -31.56 -4.65 -13.61
C TYR A 524 -31.03 -5.74 -14.53
N GLY A 525 -31.36 -7.02 -14.30
CA GLY A 525 -30.91 -8.13 -15.14
C GLY A 525 -31.93 -8.66 -16.16
N PRO A 526 -32.43 -7.89 -17.14
CA PRO A 526 -33.23 -8.44 -18.23
C PRO A 526 -32.37 -8.96 -19.41
N GLY A 527 -32.86 -9.97 -20.13
CA GLY A 527 -32.20 -10.61 -21.29
C GLY A 527 -31.29 -11.79 -20.89
N ASN A 528 -30.80 -12.61 -21.84
CA ASN A 528 -29.87 -13.75 -21.62
C ASN A 528 -28.84 -13.89 -22.78
N ASP A 529 -28.63 -12.83 -23.56
CA ASP A 529 -27.96 -12.86 -24.87
C ASP A 529 -26.78 -11.87 -24.97
N LEU A 530 -26.12 -11.58 -23.85
CA LEU A 530 -25.04 -10.60 -23.79
C LEU A 530 -23.81 -11.10 -24.60
N GLN A 531 -23.48 -10.39 -25.68
CA GLN A 531 -22.29 -10.65 -26.49
C GLN A 531 -21.37 -9.43 -26.50
N VAL A 532 -20.19 -9.58 -25.90
CA VAL A 532 -19.16 -8.54 -25.89
C VAL A 532 -18.23 -8.71 -27.10
N PRO A 533 -17.82 -7.63 -27.80
CA PRO A 533 -16.87 -7.73 -28.91
C PRO A 533 -15.53 -8.34 -28.49
N SER A 534 -15.15 -9.46 -29.12
CA SER A 534 -13.83 -10.10 -28.93
C SER A 534 -12.70 -9.18 -29.39
N ALA A 535 -11.53 -9.22 -28.73
CA ALA A 535 -10.36 -8.48 -29.20
C ALA A 535 -9.88 -9.04 -30.55
N PRO A 536 -9.90 -8.25 -31.64
CA PRO A 536 -9.43 -8.72 -32.93
C PRO A 536 -7.91 -8.95 -32.91
N SER A 537 -7.45 -10.01 -33.56
CA SER A 537 -6.02 -10.23 -33.81
C SER A 537 -5.50 -9.23 -34.84
N SER A 538 -4.27 -8.77 -34.70
CA SER A 538 -3.64 -7.96 -35.75
C SER A 538 -3.43 -8.82 -37.01
N PRO A 539 -3.92 -8.37 -38.18
CA PRO A 539 -3.84 -9.16 -39.41
C PRO A 539 -2.41 -9.27 -39.98
N ASP A 540 -1.51 -8.33 -39.64
CA ASP A 540 -0.10 -8.38 -40.08
C ASP A 540 0.85 -7.74 -39.02
N PRO A 541 1.15 -8.44 -37.91
CA PRO A 541 2.04 -7.93 -36.88
C PRO A 541 3.46 -7.66 -37.38
N GLY A 542 3.96 -8.48 -38.32
CA GLY A 542 5.32 -8.39 -38.84
C GLY A 542 5.58 -7.10 -39.61
N THR A 543 4.66 -6.69 -40.49
CA THR A 543 4.78 -5.43 -41.24
C THR A 543 4.65 -4.22 -40.32
N ARG A 544 3.73 -4.24 -39.35
CA ARG A 544 3.58 -3.15 -38.38
C ARG A 544 4.86 -2.92 -37.58
N LEU A 545 5.48 -3.99 -37.08
CA LEU A 545 6.74 -3.91 -36.33
C LEU A 545 7.91 -3.39 -37.19
N ARG A 546 7.92 -3.68 -38.50
CA ARG A 546 8.94 -3.15 -39.43
C ARG A 546 8.81 -1.64 -39.59
N LYS A 547 7.60 -1.14 -39.90
CA LYS A 547 7.32 0.30 -40.02
C LYS A 547 7.54 1.04 -38.71
N LEU A 548 7.23 0.41 -37.59
CA LEU A 548 7.51 0.94 -36.25
C LEU A 548 9.02 1.14 -36.03
N ARG A 549 9.87 0.16 -36.39
CA ARG A 549 11.34 0.31 -36.27
C ARG A 549 11.87 1.49 -37.09
N GLU A 550 11.39 1.65 -38.32
CA GLU A 550 11.74 2.79 -39.18
C GLU A 550 11.32 4.12 -38.52
N ARG A 551 10.10 4.18 -37.99
CA ARG A 551 9.58 5.36 -37.30
C ARG A 551 10.40 5.71 -36.05
N VAL A 552 10.74 4.74 -35.21
CA VAL A 552 11.53 4.96 -33.99
C VAL A 552 12.91 5.52 -34.34
N ARG A 553 13.58 4.94 -35.35
CA ARG A 553 14.90 5.43 -35.80
C ARG A 553 14.81 6.85 -36.37
N GLY A 554 13.77 7.17 -37.15
CA GLY A 554 13.55 8.52 -37.67
C GLY A 554 13.33 9.55 -36.55
N VAL A 555 12.41 9.28 -35.62
CA VAL A 555 12.15 10.18 -34.48
C VAL A 555 13.40 10.36 -33.61
N ARG A 556 14.19 9.29 -33.38
CA ARG A 556 15.46 9.36 -32.64
C ARG A 556 16.47 10.31 -33.26
N GLN A 557 16.57 10.34 -34.59
CA GLN A 557 17.45 11.27 -35.31
C GLN A 557 16.98 12.73 -35.14
N ASP A 558 15.68 12.97 -35.22
CA ASP A 558 15.14 14.33 -35.04
C ASP A 558 15.24 14.81 -33.59
N VAL A 559 15.04 13.94 -32.60
CA VAL A 559 15.29 14.26 -31.18
C VAL A 559 16.74 14.68 -30.95
N TRP A 560 17.71 14.04 -31.60
CA TRP A 560 19.11 14.44 -31.52
C TRP A 560 19.34 15.85 -32.08
N LYS A 561 18.74 16.19 -33.23
CA LYS A 561 18.79 17.53 -33.81
C LYS A 561 18.18 18.57 -32.87
N VAL A 562 17.02 18.28 -32.26
CA VAL A 562 16.41 19.15 -31.24
C VAL A 562 17.42 19.47 -30.13
N GLY A 563 18.12 18.47 -29.59
CA GLY A 563 19.12 18.68 -28.54
C GLY A 563 20.33 19.52 -29.01
N GLU A 564 20.87 19.24 -30.20
CA GLU A 564 22.00 19.98 -30.78
C GLU A 564 21.66 21.47 -30.99
N MET A 565 20.50 21.72 -31.61
CA MET A 565 20.02 23.06 -31.91
C MET A 565 19.65 23.83 -30.64
N SER A 566 19.05 23.18 -29.64
CA SER A 566 18.79 23.79 -28.34
C SER A 566 20.08 24.26 -27.66
N ARG A 567 21.16 23.45 -27.69
CA ARG A 567 22.48 23.85 -27.18
C ARG A 567 23.08 25.03 -27.96
N LYS A 568 22.86 25.10 -29.27
CA LYS A 568 23.28 26.25 -30.10
C LYS A 568 22.53 27.53 -29.72
N THR A 569 21.23 27.41 -29.46
CA THR A 569 20.40 28.52 -28.96
C THR A 569 20.84 28.99 -27.58
N VAL A 570 21.15 28.08 -26.65
CA VAL A 570 21.70 28.44 -25.33
C VAL A 570 22.97 29.29 -25.47
N ARG A 571 23.92 28.89 -26.33
CA ARG A 571 25.14 29.68 -26.59
C ARG A 571 24.81 31.08 -27.10
N ALA A 572 23.92 31.20 -28.08
CA ALA A 572 23.51 32.50 -28.63
C ALA A 572 22.80 33.38 -27.58
N LEU A 573 21.98 32.80 -26.71
CA LEU A 573 21.34 33.51 -25.60
C LEU A 573 22.37 33.95 -24.53
N SER A 574 23.36 33.13 -24.21
CA SER A 574 24.47 33.48 -23.32
C SER A 574 25.31 34.63 -23.88
N ASP A 575 25.65 34.59 -25.16
CA ASP A 575 26.34 35.69 -25.84
C ASP A 575 25.54 37.00 -25.78
N MET A 576 24.21 36.90 -25.91
CA MET A 576 23.30 38.04 -25.81
C MET A 576 23.26 38.62 -24.39
N LEU A 577 23.32 37.76 -23.36
CA LEU A 577 23.36 38.18 -21.96
C LEU A 577 24.67 38.92 -21.62
N GLU A 578 25.81 38.40 -22.09
CA GLU A 578 27.12 39.03 -21.91
C GLU A 578 27.24 40.39 -22.61
N HIS A 579 26.57 40.56 -23.76
CA HIS A 579 26.67 41.74 -24.60
C HIS A 579 25.38 42.58 -24.64
N HIS A 580 24.53 42.47 -23.60
CA HIS A 580 23.19 43.08 -23.58
C HIS A 580 23.17 44.62 -23.69
N GLY A 581 24.32 45.28 -23.49
CA GLY A 581 24.50 46.72 -23.72
C GLY A 581 24.70 47.13 -25.20
N ASP A 582 25.00 46.19 -26.10
CA ASP A 582 25.18 46.42 -27.55
C ASP A 582 23.95 45.97 -28.33
N GLN A 583 22.99 46.90 -28.53
CA GLN A 583 21.71 46.61 -29.18
C GLN A 583 21.86 46.11 -30.63
N SER A 584 22.90 46.51 -31.37
CA SER A 584 23.13 46.05 -32.75
C SER A 584 23.56 44.59 -32.78
N ARG A 585 24.38 44.17 -31.81
CA ARG A 585 24.77 42.76 -31.65
C ARG A 585 23.62 41.91 -31.10
N VAL A 586 22.88 42.42 -30.12
CA VAL A 586 21.69 41.75 -29.55
C VAL A 586 20.64 41.49 -30.63
N ASN A 587 20.31 42.46 -31.49
CA ASN A 587 19.33 42.28 -32.55
C ASN A 587 19.71 41.15 -33.54
N ARG A 588 20.99 41.05 -33.92
CA ARG A 588 21.49 39.94 -34.76
C ARG A 588 21.36 38.58 -34.07
N LEU A 589 21.65 38.52 -32.77
CA LEU A 589 21.51 37.30 -31.98
C LEU A 589 20.03 36.89 -31.80
N ILE A 590 19.11 37.86 -31.66
CA ILE A 590 17.67 37.60 -31.62
C ILE A 590 17.20 36.94 -32.92
N GLU A 591 17.59 37.45 -34.09
CA GLU A 591 17.25 36.84 -35.39
C GLU A 591 17.77 35.39 -35.50
N GLN A 592 18.99 35.15 -35.02
CA GLN A 592 19.58 33.80 -35.01
C GLN A 592 18.82 32.84 -34.07
N VAL A 593 18.47 33.30 -32.86
CA VAL A 593 17.69 32.53 -31.88
C VAL A 593 16.30 32.22 -32.43
N GLN A 594 15.61 33.20 -33.04
CA GLN A 594 14.29 33.00 -33.65
C GLN A 594 14.34 31.99 -34.79
N ARG A 595 15.34 32.08 -35.68
CA ARG A 595 15.51 31.12 -36.78
C ARG A 595 15.75 29.70 -36.27
N THR A 596 16.68 29.55 -35.31
CA THR A 596 16.99 28.23 -34.73
C THR A 596 15.76 27.68 -33.99
N GLY A 597 14.98 28.53 -33.32
CA GLY A 597 13.72 28.17 -32.68
C GLY A 597 12.68 27.64 -33.68
N GLN A 598 12.49 28.31 -34.82
CA GLN A 598 11.58 27.87 -35.89
C GLN A 598 12.00 26.53 -36.48
N GLU A 599 13.31 26.32 -36.69
CA GLU A 599 13.82 25.04 -37.20
C GLU A 599 13.60 23.90 -36.18
N VAL A 600 13.78 24.17 -34.88
CA VAL A 600 13.47 23.19 -33.81
C VAL A 600 11.98 22.88 -33.75
N GLU A 601 11.11 23.90 -33.82
CA GLU A 601 9.65 23.72 -33.83
C GLU A 601 9.16 22.91 -35.02
N ALA A 602 9.86 22.98 -36.17
CA ALA A 602 9.55 22.23 -37.39
C ALA A 602 9.89 20.73 -37.29
N LEU A 603 10.72 20.31 -36.34
CA LEU A 603 11.09 18.90 -36.11
C LEU A 603 9.97 18.15 -35.37
N GLN A 604 8.77 18.09 -35.96
CA GLN A 604 7.62 17.38 -35.42
C GLN A 604 7.61 15.90 -35.85
N PRO A 605 7.29 14.96 -34.95
CA PRO A 605 6.80 15.18 -33.58
C PRO A 605 7.90 15.32 -32.52
N ALA A 606 9.19 15.16 -32.88
CA ALA A 606 10.30 15.08 -31.93
C ALA A 606 10.31 16.23 -30.90
N PHE A 607 10.11 17.47 -31.34
CA PHE A 607 10.06 18.62 -30.44
C PHE A 607 8.93 18.52 -29.40
N THR A 608 7.73 18.14 -29.80
CA THR A 608 6.59 18.00 -28.87
C THR A 608 6.81 16.86 -27.87
N LEU A 609 7.41 15.76 -28.30
CA LEU A 609 7.75 14.64 -27.42
C LEU A 609 8.80 15.05 -26.37
N VAL A 610 9.79 15.85 -26.76
CA VAL A 610 10.79 16.43 -25.82
C VAL A 610 10.11 17.36 -24.81
N GLN A 611 9.17 18.21 -25.25
CA GLN A 611 8.39 19.06 -24.35
C GLN A 611 7.55 18.25 -23.36
N HIS A 612 6.99 17.11 -23.81
CA HIS A 612 6.21 16.23 -22.95
C HIS A 612 7.04 15.65 -21.80
N LEU A 613 8.33 15.36 -22.03
CA LEU A 613 9.25 14.94 -20.97
C LEU A 613 9.68 16.12 -20.08
N ASN A 614 9.80 17.33 -20.64
CA ASN A 614 10.23 18.55 -19.94
C ASN A 614 9.12 19.27 -19.13
N GLN A 615 8.18 18.53 -18.52
CA GLN A 615 7.08 19.18 -17.79
C GLN A 615 7.57 19.99 -16.57
N THR A 616 8.62 19.52 -15.89
CA THR A 616 9.22 20.24 -14.76
C THR A 616 9.84 21.57 -15.20
N GLY A 617 10.53 21.58 -16.34
CA GLY A 617 11.08 22.81 -16.92
C GLY A 617 9.97 23.78 -17.34
N ALA A 618 8.88 23.26 -17.92
CA ALA A 618 7.71 24.06 -18.27
C ALA A 618 7.07 24.73 -17.04
N LEU A 619 6.91 24.01 -15.92
CA LEU A 619 6.37 24.59 -14.68
C LEU A 619 7.30 25.69 -14.12
N LYS A 620 8.61 25.47 -14.13
CA LYS A 620 9.59 26.47 -13.68
C LYS A 620 9.60 27.70 -14.58
N ARG A 621 9.48 27.52 -15.90
CA ARG A 621 9.31 28.62 -16.85
C ARG A 621 8.10 29.47 -16.51
N VAL A 622 6.94 28.84 -16.28
CA VAL A 622 5.70 29.54 -15.88
C VAL A 622 5.91 30.34 -14.59
N ARG A 623 6.63 29.79 -13.60
CA ARG A 623 6.95 30.49 -12.35
C ARG A 623 7.80 31.75 -12.60
N GLU A 624 8.85 31.65 -13.40
CA GLU A 624 9.73 32.79 -13.70
C GLU A 624 9.03 33.85 -14.57
N ASP A 625 8.26 33.44 -15.58
CA ASP A 625 7.45 34.36 -16.40
C ASP A 625 6.45 35.15 -15.55
N ARG A 626 5.89 34.50 -14.54
CA ARG A 626 4.99 35.14 -13.58
C ARG A 626 5.71 36.17 -12.72
N LYS A 627 6.91 35.86 -12.21
CA LYS A 627 7.73 36.84 -11.45
C LYS A 627 8.07 38.06 -12.30
N ILE A 628 8.50 37.85 -13.55
CA ILE A 628 8.84 38.94 -14.48
C ILE A 628 7.61 39.80 -14.81
N GLY A 629 6.44 39.18 -15.01
CA GLY A 629 5.20 39.89 -15.36
C GLY A 629 4.54 40.64 -14.19
N LEU A 630 4.80 40.21 -12.95
CA LEU A 630 4.31 40.88 -11.74
C LEU A 630 5.20 42.04 -11.29
N ASP A 631 6.49 42.03 -11.63
CA ASP A 631 7.45 43.06 -11.24
C ASP A 631 7.40 44.29 -12.19
N GLU A 632 6.65 45.30 -11.78
CA GLU A 632 6.50 46.56 -12.51
C GLU A 632 7.67 47.52 -12.29
N SER A 633 8.58 47.23 -11.34
CA SER A 633 9.73 48.07 -11.03
C SER A 633 10.93 47.86 -11.98
N LEU A 634 10.89 46.79 -12.79
CA LEU A 634 11.97 46.45 -13.72
C LEU A 634 12.08 47.48 -14.84
N SER A 635 13.30 48.00 -15.05
CA SER A 635 13.62 48.75 -16.26
C SER A 635 13.46 47.85 -17.50
N PRO A 636 13.22 48.41 -18.70
CA PRO A 636 13.13 47.62 -19.93
C PRO A 636 14.35 46.71 -20.15
N LEU A 637 15.55 47.21 -19.83
CA LEU A 637 16.81 46.47 -19.97
C LEU A 637 16.91 45.33 -18.94
N GLU A 638 16.53 45.58 -17.69
CA GLU A 638 16.54 44.55 -16.63
C GLU A 638 15.48 43.47 -16.89
N ARG A 639 14.31 43.86 -17.41
CA ARG A 639 13.28 42.91 -17.87
C ARG A 639 13.80 42.02 -19.01
N GLN A 640 14.47 42.61 -19.99
CA GLN A 640 15.11 41.87 -21.08
C GLN A 640 16.16 40.90 -20.54
N ARG A 641 17.03 41.34 -19.61
CA ARG A 641 18.04 40.48 -18.96
C ARG A 641 17.43 39.25 -18.30
N ARG A 642 16.41 39.42 -17.46
CA ARG A 642 15.72 38.31 -16.79
C ARG A 642 15.00 37.37 -17.76
N GLN A 643 14.45 37.91 -18.86
CA GLN A 643 13.86 37.08 -19.93
C GLN A 643 14.90 36.20 -20.60
N ILE A 644 16.09 36.74 -20.89
CA ILE A 644 17.21 35.99 -21.48
C ILE A 644 17.71 34.90 -20.52
N GLU A 645 17.89 35.21 -19.24
CA GLU A 645 18.29 34.23 -18.21
C GLU A 645 17.26 33.08 -18.11
N ARG A 646 15.97 33.41 -18.10
CA ARG A 646 14.88 32.43 -18.14
C ARG A 646 14.94 31.57 -19.40
N ASP A 647 15.20 32.16 -20.57
CA ASP A 647 15.25 31.44 -21.84
C ASP A 647 16.46 30.50 -21.93
N ILE A 648 17.63 30.93 -21.44
CA ILE A 648 18.82 30.07 -21.31
C ILE A 648 18.48 28.81 -20.51
N MET A 649 17.86 29.00 -19.35
CA MET A 649 17.48 27.91 -18.46
C MET A 649 16.45 26.97 -19.11
N ASN A 650 15.41 27.53 -19.71
CA ASN A 650 14.35 26.75 -20.36
C ASN A 650 14.85 25.95 -21.56
N VAL A 651 15.65 26.56 -22.44
CA VAL A 651 16.21 25.88 -23.62
C VAL A 651 17.27 24.85 -23.21
N GLY A 652 18.02 25.11 -22.14
CA GLY A 652 18.91 24.12 -21.52
C GLY A 652 18.16 22.84 -21.11
N TRP A 653 17.04 22.97 -20.40
CA TRP A 653 16.22 21.81 -20.03
C TRP A 653 15.61 21.07 -21.23
N ILE A 654 15.29 21.78 -22.32
CA ILE A 654 14.85 21.13 -23.57
C ILE A 654 15.97 20.26 -24.14
N ALA A 655 17.23 20.72 -24.11
CA ALA A 655 18.36 19.93 -24.55
C ALA A 655 18.59 18.68 -23.67
N ASP A 656 18.51 18.84 -22.35
CA ASP A 656 18.65 17.72 -21.41
C ASP A 656 17.54 16.68 -21.60
N ALA A 657 16.28 17.14 -21.77
CA ALA A 657 15.14 16.28 -22.06
C ALA A 657 15.29 15.56 -23.41
N ALA A 658 15.87 16.22 -24.42
CA ALA A 658 16.16 15.59 -25.71
C ALA A 658 17.19 14.46 -25.58
N ASP A 659 18.26 14.66 -24.81
CA ASP A 659 19.26 13.63 -24.56
C ASP A 659 18.65 12.44 -23.79
N GLN A 660 17.79 12.73 -22.80
CA GLN A 660 17.09 11.70 -22.02
C GLN A 660 16.11 10.88 -22.87
N LEU A 661 15.29 11.53 -23.70
CA LEU A 661 14.41 10.85 -24.64
C LEU A 661 15.22 10.05 -25.68
N GLY A 662 16.36 10.60 -26.12
CA GLY A 662 17.30 9.90 -27.01
C GLY A 662 17.75 8.56 -26.44
N LYS A 663 18.19 8.53 -25.16
CA LYS A 663 18.54 7.29 -24.46
C LYS A 663 17.39 6.28 -24.42
N MET A 664 16.18 6.74 -24.08
CA MET A 664 15.00 5.85 -24.04
C MET A 664 14.66 5.26 -25.41
N LEU A 665 14.83 6.03 -26.48
CA LEU A 665 14.61 5.56 -27.84
C LEU A 665 15.70 4.59 -28.28
N ASP A 666 16.94 4.76 -27.83
CA ASP A 666 18.02 3.78 -28.05
C ASP A 666 17.69 2.44 -27.35
N ASP A 667 17.19 2.48 -26.11
CA ASP A 667 16.68 1.29 -25.41
C ASP A 667 15.49 0.66 -26.15
N THR A 668 14.59 1.49 -26.70
CA THR A 668 13.43 1.03 -27.48
C THR A 668 13.85 0.32 -28.76
N ILE A 669 14.88 0.81 -29.45
CA ILE A 669 15.45 0.16 -30.64
C ILE A 669 16.03 -1.20 -30.25
N ARG A 670 16.81 -1.28 -29.16
CA ARG A 670 17.36 -2.55 -28.67
C ARG A 670 16.25 -3.55 -28.33
N MET A 671 15.19 -3.11 -27.66
CA MET A 671 14.02 -3.93 -27.35
C MET A 671 13.33 -4.44 -28.61
N LEU A 672 13.09 -3.59 -29.61
CA LEU A 672 12.50 -3.98 -30.89
C LEU A 672 13.39 -4.93 -31.71
N ASP A 673 14.70 -4.92 -31.45
CA ASP A 673 15.69 -5.82 -32.06
C ASP A 673 15.91 -7.10 -31.24
N GLY A 674 15.10 -7.36 -30.20
CA GLY A 674 15.08 -8.60 -29.42
C GLY A 674 15.71 -8.53 -28.03
N GLY A 675 16.14 -7.33 -27.60
CA GLY A 675 16.64 -7.08 -26.25
C GLY A 675 15.55 -7.10 -25.16
N ALA A 676 15.97 -7.15 -23.90
CA ALA A 676 15.07 -7.08 -22.76
C ALA A 676 14.41 -5.69 -22.62
N ARG A 677 13.21 -5.63 -22.04
CA ARG A 677 12.53 -4.37 -21.72
C ARG A 677 13.20 -3.70 -20.52
N VAL A 678 13.41 -2.38 -20.60
CA VAL A 678 14.08 -1.59 -19.56
C VAL A 678 13.05 -0.75 -18.81
N THR A 679 12.84 -1.04 -17.52
CA THR A 679 11.93 -0.28 -16.64
C THR A 679 12.72 0.42 -15.54
N ARG A 680 12.10 1.40 -14.83
CA ARG A 680 12.75 2.04 -13.67
C ARG A 680 13.01 1.04 -12.53
N ASP A 681 12.10 0.08 -12.35
CA ASP A 681 12.18 -0.89 -11.26
C ASP A 681 13.29 -1.93 -11.50
N LEU A 682 13.63 -2.21 -12.77
CA LEU A 682 14.65 -3.18 -13.19
C LEU A 682 16.06 -2.62 -13.37
N ALA A 683 16.34 -1.37 -13.00
CA ALA A 683 17.54 -0.63 -13.41
C ALA A 683 18.83 -1.49 -13.45
N THR A 684 19.18 -1.86 -14.68
CA THR A 684 20.50 -2.23 -15.18
C THR A 684 20.77 -1.27 -16.35
N PRO A 685 22.04 -1.00 -16.66
CA PRO A 685 22.97 -0.05 -16.06
C PRO A 685 22.97 1.30 -16.80
N GLU A 686 23.36 2.40 -16.14
CA GLU A 686 23.97 3.51 -16.89
C GLU A 686 25.40 3.09 -17.25
N ASP A 687 25.57 2.35 -18.35
CA ASP A 687 26.84 2.31 -19.08
C ASP A 687 26.97 3.63 -19.87
N GLY A 688 27.27 4.70 -19.14
CA GLY A 688 27.76 5.95 -19.69
C GLY A 688 29.03 6.32 -18.92
N PRO A 689 30.16 6.61 -19.59
CA PRO A 689 31.32 7.11 -18.88
C PRO A 689 30.95 8.45 -18.24
N VAL A 690 30.94 8.52 -16.92
CA VAL A 690 30.82 9.78 -16.18
C VAL A 690 31.99 10.67 -16.60
N PRO A 691 31.78 11.79 -17.29
CA PRO A 691 32.88 12.68 -17.63
C PRO A 691 33.33 13.35 -16.32
N GLY A 692 34.51 12.96 -15.81
CA GLY A 692 35.17 13.67 -14.70
C GLY A 692 35.21 12.98 -13.34
N GLY A 693 35.08 11.64 -13.25
CA GLY A 693 35.31 10.91 -12.00
C GLY A 693 36.71 10.31 -11.92
N THR A 694 37.55 10.79 -11.00
CA THR A 694 38.73 10.06 -10.53
C THR A 694 38.34 8.63 -10.14
N GLY A 695 39.15 7.63 -10.51
CA GLY A 695 38.86 6.22 -10.28
C GLY A 695 38.47 5.94 -8.83
N ARG A 696 37.21 5.55 -8.60
CA ARG A 696 36.68 5.27 -7.25
C ARG A 696 37.06 3.85 -6.83
N ALA A 697 37.48 3.70 -5.57
CA ALA A 697 37.77 2.40 -4.97
C ALA A 697 36.46 1.60 -4.79
N ARG A 698 36.49 0.31 -5.19
CA ARG A 698 35.41 -0.66 -4.97
C ARG A 698 35.15 -0.82 -3.47
N GLN A 699 33.89 -0.77 -3.04
CA GLN A 699 33.51 -1.00 -1.64
C GLN A 699 33.88 -2.41 -1.19
N ARG A 700 34.48 -2.52 0.00
CA ARG A 700 34.88 -3.79 0.61
C ARG A 700 33.73 -4.41 1.40
N ILE A 701 33.30 -5.60 1.00
CA ILE A 701 32.12 -6.29 1.50
C ILE A 701 32.46 -7.75 1.78
N ALA A 702 32.20 -8.21 3.00
CA ALA A 702 32.45 -9.60 3.41
C ALA A 702 31.20 -10.23 4.03
N ALA A 703 31.14 -11.56 4.06
CA ALA A 703 30.17 -12.25 4.90
C ALA A 703 30.71 -12.32 6.34
N LEU A 704 29.90 -11.96 7.33
CA LEU A 704 30.23 -12.02 8.75
C LEU A 704 29.43 -13.13 9.41
N ILE A 705 30.13 -14.02 10.10
CA ILE A 705 29.57 -15.21 10.75
C ILE A 705 29.97 -15.20 12.21
N ALA A 706 28.99 -15.04 13.10
CA ALA A 706 29.19 -15.25 14.53
C ALA A 706 29.22 -16.77 14.83
N VAL A 707 30.30 -17.25 15.44
CA VAL A 707 30.53 -18.68 15.68
C VAL A 707 30.39 -19.00 17.17
N ASP A 708 29.41 -19.85 17.48
CA ASP A 708 29.32 -20.58 18.75
C ASP A 708 29.44 -22.08 18.45
N MET A 709 30.36 -22.75 19.15
CA MET A 709 30.71 -24.14 18.87
C MET A 709 29.65 -25.13 19.38
N ASN A 710 28.85 -24.72 20.37
CA ASN A 710 28.02 -25.61 21.16
C ASN A 710 26.52 -25.30 21.05
N ARG A 711 26.14 -24.12 20.58
CA ARG A 711 24.74 -23.70 20.44
C ARG A 711 24.46 -23.07 19.08
N GLY A 712 23.28 -23.34 18.52
CA GLY A 712 22.77 -22.64 17.34
C GLY A 712 22.13 -21.28 17.69
N GLY A 713 21.69 -20.54 16.67
CA GLY A 713 21.02 -19.22 16.84
C GLY A 713 19.68 -19.26 17.58
N MET A 714 19.09 -20.46 17.73
CA MET A 714 17.90 -20.72 18.56
C MET A 714 18.22 -21.21 19.97
N GLY A 715 19.50 -21.21 20.35
CA GLY A 715 19.98 -21.68 21.66
C GLY A 715 19.90 -23.20 21.86
N THR A 716 19.54 -23.97 20.82
CA THR A 716 19.51 -25.43 20.87
C THR A 716 20.93 -25.98 21.02
N PRO A 717 21.17 -26.92 21.97
CA PRO A 717 22.47 -27.59 22.09
C PRO A 717 22.80 -28.34 20.80
N ARG A 718 23.89 -27.95 20.15
CA ARG A 718 24.35 -28.61 18.94
C ARG A 718 25.86 -28.44 18.75
N PRO A 719 26.64 -29.54 18.69
CA PRO A 719 28.04 -29.46 18.31
C PRO A 719 28.15 -29.07 16.83
N LEU A 720 28.72 -27.89 16.55
CA LEU A 720 28.87 -27.38 15.18
C LEU A 720 29.78 -28.30 14.32
N GLY A 721 30.62 -29.11 14.96
CA GLY A 721 31.47 -30.13 14.31
C GLY A 721 30.81 -31.45 13.94
N ALA A 722 29.52 -31.66 14.27
CA ALA A 722 28.81 -32.83 13.78
C ALA A 722 28.70 -32.82 12.25
N SER A 723 28.83 -33.99 11.62
CA SER A 723 28.66 -34.12 10.17
C SER A 723 27.19 -33.96 9.78
N VAL A 724 26.95 -33.18 8.72
CA VAL A 724 25.63 -32.99 8.11
C VAL A 724 25.49 -33.80 6.81
N ALA A 725 26.51 -33.77 5.95
CA ALA A 725 26.53 -34.50 4.67
C ALA A 725 27.97 -34.81 4.25
N GLY A 726 28.21 -36.01 3.70
CA GLY A 726 29.51 -36.37 3.12
C GLY A 726 30.72 -36.23 4.05
N GLY A 727 30.53 -36.43 5.37
CA GLY A 727 31.58 -36.25 6.38
C GLY A 727 31.89 -34.79 6.75
N LEU A 728 31.23 -33.82 6.12
CA LEU A 728 31.45 -32.38 6.35
C LEU A 728 30.51 -31.84 7.43
N ASN A 729 31.02 -30.89 8.22
CA ASN A 729 30.24 -30.17 9.21
C ASN A 729 29.48 -28.98 8.60
N ALA A 730 28.54 -28.40 9.36
CA ALA A 730 27.67 -27.34 8.87
C ALA A 730 28.44 -26.05 8.49
N LEU A 731 29.50 -25.70 9.23
CA LEU A 731 30.33 -24.52 8.96
C LEU A 731 31.09 -24.67 7.65
N THR A 732 31.77 -25.80 7.43
CA THR A 732 32.49 -26.06 6.17
C THR A 732 31.55 -26.04 4.97
N LEU A 733 30.35 -26.60 5.07
CA LEU A 733 29.35 -26.55 4.00
C LEU A 733 28.90 -25.11 3.71
N THR A 734 28.66 -24.30 4.75
CA THR A 734 28.33 -22.88 4.63
C THR A 734 29.46 -22.11 3.91
N LEU A 735 30.72 -22.35 4.30
CA LEU A 735 31.87 -21.71 3.67
C LEU A 735 32.03 -22.13 2.19
N ARG A 736 31.82 -23.41 1.86
CA ARG A 736 31.85 -23.89 0.46
C ARG A 736 30.78 -23.23 -0.41
N ARG A 737 29.60 -22.94 0.14
CA ARG A 737 28.58 -22.15 -0.55
C ARG A 737 29.07 -20.72 -0.78
N LEU A 738 29.53 -20.03 0.25
CA LEU A 738 29.99 -18.65 0.16
C LEU A 738 31.21 -18.47 -0.75
N ALA A 739 32.06 -19.50 -0.89
CA ALA A 739 33.17 -19.51 -1.85
C ALA A 739 32.73 -19.39 -3.32
N ARG A 740 31.45 -19.63 -3.62
CA ARG A 740 30.87 -19.48 -4.97
C ARG A 740 30.33 -18.08 -5.24
N CYS A 741 30.23 -17.22 -4.22
CA CYS A 741 29.83 -15.83 -4.39
C CYS A 741 30.91 -15.07 -5.18
N LYS A 742 30.49 -14.29 -6.17
CA LYS A 742 31.39 -13.53 -7.04
C LYS A 742 31.63 -12.12 -6.52
N GLN A 743 30.73 -11.62 -5.67
CA GLN A 743 30.72 -10.21 -5.27
C GLN A 743 31.37 -9.96 -3.90
N LEU A 744 31.56 -11.01 -3.08
CA LEU A 744 32.20 -10.93 -1.77
C LEU A 744 33.72 -10.80 -1.87
N ASP A 745 34.32 -10.00 -0.99
CA ASP A 745 35.77 -9.84 -0.87
C ASP A 745 36.39 -10.80 0.16
N GLY A 746 35.56 -11.57 0.88
CA GLY A 746 35.97 -12.63 1.82
C GLY A 746 34.88 -13.00 2.83
N VAL A 747 35.25 -13.86 3.78
CA VAL A 747 34.44 -14.26 4.94
C VAL A 747 35.20 -13.94 6.23
N VAL A 748 34.47 -13.46 7.23
CA VAL A 748 34.98 -13.13 8.56
C VAL A 748 34.23 -13.97 9.58
N LEU A 749 34.94 -14.86 10.27
CA LEU A 749 34.42 -15.63 11.40
C LEU A 749 34.72 -14.86 12.68
N VAL A 750 33.70 -14.64 13.51
CA VAL A 750 33.82 -13.89 14.77
C VAL A 750 33.53 -14.85 15.92
N GLY A 751 34.47 -15.03 16.85
CA GLY A 751 34.26 -15.94 17.97
C GLY A 751 35.44 -16.02 18.94
N GLU A 752 35.23 -16.73 20.05
CA GLU A 752 36.14 -16.75 21.20
C GLU A 752 37.42 -17.57 20.95
N ASN A 753 37.27 -18.78 20.41
CA ASN A 753 38.36 -19.74 20.22
C ASN A 753 38.82 -19.79 18.76
N VAL A 754 39.82 -18.99 18.42
CA VAL A 754 40.31 -18.82 17.05
C VAL A 754 40.84 -20.13 16.46
N GLU A 755 41.61 -20.89 17.23
CA GLU A 755 42.23 -22.14 16.80
C GLU A 755 41.17 -23.20 16.47
N ALA A 756 40.21 -23.42 17.37
CA ALA A 756 39.14 -24.39 17.17
C ALA A 756 38.22 -24.00 16.00
N ILE A 757 37.95 -22.71 15.82
CA ILE A 757 37.16 -22.20 14.68
C ILE A 757 37.88 -22.48 13.36
N ARG A 758 39.20 -22.26 13.29
CA ARG A 758 40.01 -22.54 12.09
C ARG A 758 40.04 -24.03 11.76
N GLU A 759 40.25 -24.87 12.77
CA GLU A 759 40.23 -26.33 12.62
C GLU A 759 38.87 -26.81 12.09
N LEU A 760 37.78 -26.31 12.66
CA LEU A 760 36.42 -26.65 12.26
C LEU A 760 36.09 -26.17 10.84
N ALA A 761 36.46 -24.94 10.50
CA ALA A 761 36.22 -24.37 9.18
C ALA A 761 36.93 -25.18 8.08
N GLY A 762 38.17 -25.62 8.36
CA GLY A 762 39.05 -26.28 7.40
C GLY A 762 39.49 -25.37 6.27
N GLU A 763 40.22 -25.92 5.30
CA GLU A 763 40.61 -25.20 4.09
C GLU A 763 39.50 -25.29 3.02
N VAL A 764 39.04 -24.13 2.54
CA VAL A 764 38.08 -24.03 1.43
C VAL A 764 38.76 -23.33 0.25
N PRO A 765 39.05 -24.05 -0.85
CA PRO A 765 39.76 -23.47 -2.00
C PRO A 765 39.07 -22.22 -2.56
N GLY A 766 39.86 -21.17 -2.81
CA GLY A 766 39.37 -19.93 -3.41
C GLY A 766 38.64 -18.98 -2.46
N LEU A 767 38.49 -19.33 -1.17
CA LEU A 767 37.82 -18.48 -0.18
C LEU A 767 38.84 -17.81 0.75
N ARG A 768 38.86 -16.48 0.77
CA ARG A 768 39.58 -15.73 1.81
C ARG A 768 38.77 -15.76 3.09
N CYS A 769 39.26 -16.47 4.11
CA CYS A 769 38.63 -16.56 5.42
C CYS A 769 39.53 -15.94 6.50
N GLU A 770 38.98 -15.00 7.27
CA GLU A 770 39.66 -14.37 8.41
C GLU A 770 38.91 -14.69 9.71
N VAL A 771 39.61 -14.77 10.83
CA VAL A 771 38.99 -15.05 12.14
C VAL A 771 39.32 -13.92 13.10
N VAL A 772 38.29 -13.28 13.65
CA VAL A 772 38.37 -12.19 14.62
C VAL A 772 37.98 -12.72 16.00
N ARG A 773 38.90 -12.56 16.95
CA ARG A 773 38.72 -12.99 18.34
C ARG A 773 37.74 -12.09 19.08
N THR A 774 36.90 -12.68 19.92
CA THR A 774 36.07 -12.00 20.94
C THR A 774 36.41 -12.47 22.35
N ASP A 775 36.02 -11.69 23.37
CA ASP A 775 36.27 -12.01 24.78
C ASP A 775 35.31 -13.10 25.35
N GLY A 776 34.31 -13.51 24.56
CA GLY A 776 33.36 -14.58 24.86
C GLY A 776 32.47 -14.89 23.65
N SER A 777 31.46 -15.75 23.81
CA SER A 777 30.54 -16.07 22.71
C SER A 777 29.84 -14.80 22.18
N PRO A 778 29.95 -14.50 20.87
CA PRO A 778 29.47 -13.25 20.27
C PRO A 778 27.94 -13.09 20.32
N LEU A 779 27.19 -14.19 20.47
CA LEU A 779 25.72 -14.19 20.50
C LEU A 779 25.16 -14.18 21.92
N ALA A 780 25.99 -14.46 22.95
CA ALA A 780 25.52 -14.74 24.31
C ALA A 780 24.62 -13.63 24.90
N ALA A 781 24.97 -12.36 24.67
CA ALA A 781 24.25 -11.22 25.23
C ALA A 781 22.78 -11.10 24.76
N ARG A 782 22.44 -11.66 23.59
CA ARG A 782 21.12 -11.51 22.96
C ARG A 782 20.40 -12.84 22.72
N LEU A 783 21.10 -13.97 22.84
CA LEU A 783 20.63 -15.30 22.45
C LEU A 783 19.28 -15.67 23.06
N GLU A 784 19.11 -15.56 24.39
CA GLU A 784 17.86 -15.98 25.05
C GLU A 784 16.67 -15.10 24.64
N GLY A 785 16.88 -13.78 24.51
CA GLY A 785 15.86 -12.84 24.05
C GLY A 785 15.42 -13.11 22.61
N VAL A 786 16.40 -13.33 21.72
CA VAL A 786 16.13 -13.66 20.31
C VAL A 786 15.44 -15.02 20.17
N ARG A 787 15.92 -16.03 20.89
CA ARG A 787 15.29 -17.35 20.96
C ARG A 787 13.82 -17.23 21.39
N GLY A 788 13.55 -16.55 22.50
CA GLY A 788 12.18 -16.34 23.00
C GLY A 788 11.23 -15.74 21.96
N ALA A 789 11.72 -14.81 21.14
CA ALA A 789 10.94 -14.17 20.09
C ALA A 789 10.70 -15.05 18.86
N ARG A 790 11.60 -16.00 18.59
CA ARG A 790 11.67 -16.75 17.33
C ARG A 790 11.14 -18.17 17.41
N LEU A 791 10.96 -18.73 18.62
CA LEU A 791 10.60 -20.14 18.82
C LEU A 791 9.32 -20.57 18.09
N TRP A 792 8.26 -19.78 18.14
CA TRP A 792 6.99 -20.04 17.43
C TRP A 792 6.97 -19.51 15.98
N SER A 793 8.09 -18.97 15.50
CA SER A 793 8.25 -18.44 14.15
C SER A 793 9.52 -18.98 13.46
N ALA A 794 10.09 -20.11 13.93
CA ALA A 794 11.43 -20.52 13.49
C ALA A 794 11.51 -20.93 12.00
N GLU A 795 10.37 -21.22 11.36
CA GLU A 795 10.26 -21.48 9.92
C GLU A 795 10.03 -20.20 9.10
N CYS A 796 9.75 -19.09 9.76
CA CYS A 796 9.46 -17.81 9.12
C CYS A 796 10.74 -16.99 8.96
N TRP A 797 10.91 -16.28 7.84
CA TRP A 797 12.07 -15.37 7.68
C TRP A 797 11.95 -14.11 8.57
N ARG A 798 10.71 -13.61 8.76
CA ARG A 798 10.27 -12.51 9.64
C ARG A 798 8.96 -12.93 10.33
N GLY A 799 8.59 -12.25 11.41
CA GLY A 799 7.31 -12.48 12.09
C GLY A 799 7.43 -13.10 13.47
N GLY A 800 8.64 -13.12 14.06
CA GLY A 800 8.78 -13.35 15.50
C GLY A 800 8.21 -12.18 16.31
N LEU A 801 8.18 -12.31 17.64
CA LEU A 801 7.84 -11.19 18.52
C LEU A 801 8.74 -9.97 18.22
N ALA A 802 8.19 -8.76 18.26
CA ALA A 802 8.84 -7.55 17.77
C ALA A 802 9.28 -7.60 16.29
N SER A 803 8.57 -8.37 15.45
CA SER A 803 8.92 -8.64 14.05
C SER A 803 10.29 -9.28 13.85
N MET A 804 10.83 -9.96 14.86
CA MET A 804 12.19 -10.50 14.82
C MET A 804 12.40 -11.46 13.66
N THR A 805 13.57 -11.36 13.04
CA THR A 805 13.91 -12.04 11.80
C THR A 805 14.86 -13.20 12.04
N VAL A 806 15.00 -14.10 11.06
CA VAL A 806 16.06 -15.12 11.08
C VAL A 806 17.45 -14.51 11.10
N PHE A 807 17.62 -13.31 10.54
CA PHE A 807 18.92 -12.62 10.52
C PHE A 807 19.35 -12.18 11.93
N ASP A 808 18.39 -11.90 12.83
CA ASP A 808 18.67 -11.63 14.24
C ASP A 808 19.26 -12.85 14.96
N GLU A 809 18.98 -14.08 14.50
CA GLU A 809 19.55 -15.33 15.04
C GLU A 809 21.07 -15.43 14.81
N ALA A 810 21.58 -14.73 13.78
CA ALA A 810 23.00 -14.72 13.40
C ALA A 810 23.71 -13.39 13.71
N LEU A 811 22.97 -12.37 14.16
CA LEU A 811 23.49 -11.01 14.32
C LEU A 811 24.16 -10.82 15.69
N ALA A 812 25.41 -10.36 15.67
CA ALA A 812 26.16 -9.94 16.86
C ALA A 812 26.65 -8.49 16.70
N PRO A 813 25.79 -7.46 16.93
CA PRO A 813 26.07 -6.09 16.46
C PRO A 813 27.40 -5.52 16.93
N GLY A 814 27.74 -5.65 18.23
CA GLY A 814 29.01 -5.16 18.77
C GLY A 814 30.22 -5.85 18.16
N ALA A 815 30.30 -7.18 18.31
CA ALA A 815 31.42 -7.96 17.80
C ALA A 815 31.59 -7.87 16.27
N MET A 816 30.47 -7.77 15.52
CA MET A 816 30.49 -7.57 14.08
C MET A 816 30.91 -6.13 13.70
N ASN A 817 30.47 -5.11 14.44
CA ASN A 817 30.92 -3.73 14.22
C ASN A 817 32.44 -3.63 14.42
N ASP A 818 32.97 -4.18 15.51
CA ASP A 818 34.41 -4.17 15.81
C ASP A 818 35.21 -4.88 14.72
N ALA A 819 34.71 -6.01 14.22
CA ALA A 819 35.30 -6.72 13.09
C ALA A 819 35.29 -5.88 11.80
N MET A 820 34.17 -5.21 11.50
CA MET A 820 34.06 -4.32 10.34
C MET A 820 35.02 -3.13 10.43
N GLU A 821 35.16 -2.52 11.61
CA GLU A 821 36.08 -1.41 11.84
C GLU A 821 37.54 -1.84 11.68
N ARG A 822 37.92 -2.95 12.33
CA ARG A 822 39.27 -3.51 12.26
C ARG A 822 39.69 -3.85 10.83
N LEU A 823 38.77 -4.39 10.03
CA LEU A 823 39.06 -4.89 8.68
C LEU A 823 38.78 -3.86 7.59
N GLY A 824 38.25 -2.68 7.93
CA GLY A 824 37.89 -1.64 6.98
C GLY A 824 36.83 -2.10 5.98
N LEU A 825 35.75 -2.71 6.47
CA LEU A 825 34.61 -3.14 5.65
C LEU A 825 33.57 -2.03 5.56
N ASP A 826 33.02 -1.82 4.36
CA ASP A 826 31.97 -0.85 4.11
C ASP A 826 30.56 -1.43 4.40
N ALA A 827 30.40 -2.73 4.17
CA ALA A 827 29.17 -3.47 4.45
C ALA A 827 29.45 -4.94 4.78
N ALA A 828 28.49 -5.61 5.40
CA ALA A 828 28.57 -7.01 5.80
C ALA A 828 27.30 -7.77 5.43
N VAL A 829 27.45 -8.97 4.87
CA VAL A 829 26.34 -9.94 4.75
C VAL A 829 26.32 -10.81 6.00
N VAL A 830 25.21 -10.80 6.73
CA VAL A 830 25.03 -11.60 7.95
C VAL A 830 24.59 -13.01 7.56
N VAL A 831 25.37 -14.01 7.96
CA VAL A 831 25.14 -15.42 7.68
C VAL A 831 25.36 -16.23 8.95
N GLY A 832 24.47 -17.16 9.26
CA GLY A 832 24.63 -18.08 10.38
C GLY A 832 25.72 -19.12 10.12
N ALA A 833 26.40 -19.58 11.18
CA ALA A 833 27.50 -20.56 11.07
C ALA A 833 27.06 -21.93 10.52
N ASP A 834 25.76 -22.17 10.43
CA ASP A 834 25.13 -23.43 10.04
C ASP A 834 24.18 -23.32 8.86
N TRP A 835 24.23 -22.21 8.12
CA TRP A 835 23.42 -22.00 6.92
C TRP A 835 24.05 -22.73 5.72
N CYS A 836 24.18 -24.05 5.83
CA CYS A 836 24.83 -24.93 4.86
C CYS A 836 24.19 -24.91 3.46
N LEU A 837 22.98 -24.36 3.34
CA LEU A 837 22.24 -24.19 2.10
C LEU A 837 22.09 -22.72 1.69
N VAL A 838 22.84 -21.78 2.30
CA VAL A 838 22.84 -20.37 1.90
C VAL A 838 23.07 -20.23 0.40
N ASP A 839 22.22 -19.45 -0.26
CA ASP A 839 22.27 -19.33 -1.72
C ASP A 839 23.28 -18.26 -2.17
N PRO A 840 24.30 -18.62 -2.96
CA PRO A 840 25.28 -17.65 -3.45
C PRO A 840 24.67 -16.56 -4.35
N GLY A 841 23.62 -16.89 -5.10
CA GLY A 841 22.95 -15.93 -5.99
C GLY A 841 22.18 -14.86 -5.22
N LEU A 842 21.47 -15.23 -4.16
CA LEU A 842 20.81 -14.28 -3.25
C LEU A 842 21.83 -13.40 -2.51
N VAL A 843 22.96 -13.97 -2.09
CA VAL A 843 24.06 -13.20 -1.48
C VAL A 843 24.62 -12.17 -2.47
N ASP A 844 25.00 -12.62 -3.68
CA ASP A 844 25.56 -11.73 -4.71
C ASP A 844 24.57 -10.63 -5.11
N GLU A 845 23.27 -10.93 -5.25
CA GLU A 845 22.27 -9.91 -5.60
C GLU A 845 22.04 -8.90 -4.46
N CYS A 846 22.13 -9.31 -3.18
CA CYS A 846 22.13 -8.36 -2.05
C CYS A 846 23.33 -7.41 -2.11
N VAL A 847 24.52 -7.92 -2.42
CA VAL A 847 25.74 -7.11 -2.57
C VAL A 847 25.64 -6.16 -3.76
N ASP A 848 25.16 -6.67 -4.90
CA ASP A 848 24.98 -5.88 -6.11
C ASP A 848 23.93 -4.78 -5.90
N ARG A 849 22.84 -5.07 -5.20
CA ARG A 849 21.81 -4.08 -4.86
C ARG A 849 22.40 -2.92 -4.06
N TYR A 850 23.22 -3.22 -3.05
CA TYR A 850 23.89 -2.20 -2.23
C TYR A 850 24.87 -1.36 -3.07
N ARG A 851 25.69 -2.00 -3.90
CA ARG A 851 26.66 -1.32 -4.77
C ARG A 851 25.99 -0.43 -5.81
N ARG A 852 24.89 -0.88 -6.44
CA ARG A 852 24.13 -0.12 -7.45
C ARG A 852 23.54 1.19 -6.90
N GLN A 853 23.38 1.31 -5.59
CA GLN A 853 22.75 2.48 -4.95
C GLN A 853 23.74 3.40 -4.23
N THR A 854 25.01 3.01 -4.13
CA THR A 854 26.02 3.69 -3.32
C THR A 854 27.19 4.19 -4.18
N PRO A 855 27.59 5.48 -4.09
CA PRO A 855 27.05 6.52 -3.22
C PRO A 855 25.86 7.24 -3.85
N GLY A 856 24.76 7.34 -3.11
CA GLY A 856 23.60 8.10 -3.54
C GLY A 856 22.80 8.61 -2.34
N PRO A 857 22.13 9.77 -2.45
CA PRO A 857 21.26 10.29 -1.40
C PRO A 857 20.06 9.38 -1.08
N SER A 858 19.86 8.29 -1.84
CA SER A 858 18.78 7.30 -1.74
C SER A 858 19.25 5.89 -1.36
N ALA A 859 20.50 5.71 -0.93
CA ALA A 859 21.05 4.38 -0.64
C ALA A 859 20.31 3.70 0.52
N TYR A 860 19.86 2.45 0.32
CA TYR A 860 19.36 1.64 1.42
C TYR A 860 20.53 1.11 2.26
N ARG A 861 20.45 1.32 3.57
CA ARG A 861 21.45 0.82 4.54
C ARG A 861 21.34 -0.68 4.82
N VAL A 862 20.25 -1.30 4.33
CA VAL A 862 19.94 -2.73 4.46
C VAL A 862 19.41 -3.25 3.13
N SER A 863 19.90 -4.41 2.68
CA SER A 863 19.35 -5.19 1.56
C SER A 863 19.10 -6.62 2.03
N PHE A 864 17.96 -7.22 1.72
CA PHE A 864 17.56 -8.52 2.26
C PHE A 864 16.67 -9.30 1.29
N CYS A 865 16.40 -10.57 1.55
CA CYS A 865 15.46 -11.39 0.77
C CYS A 865 14.42 -12.05 1.68
N GLN A 866 13.31 -12.53 1.11
CA GLN A 866 12.24 -13.24 1.82
C GLN A 866 12.44 -14.77 1.80
N ALA A 867 13.66 -15.23 1.57
CA ALA A 867 13.95 -16.66 1.54
C ALA A 867 13.80 -17.28 2.94
N PRO A 868 13.35 -18.55 3.04
CA PRO A 868 13.23 -19.23 4.31
C PRO A 868 14.54 -19.31 5.10
N PRO A 869 14.47 -19.52 6.43
CA PRO A 869 15.64 -19.65 7.30
C PRO A 869 16.69 -20.61 6.76
N GLY A 870 17.95 -20.15 6.66
CA GLY A 870 19.10 -20.93 6.17
C GLY A 870 19.40 -20.80 4.67
N LEU A 871 18.50 -20.23 3.86
CA LEU A 871 18.71 -20.02 2.42
C LEU A 871 19.07 -18.57 2.05
N GLY A 872 18.56 -17.61 2.82
CA GLY A 872 18.61 -16.19 2.49
C GLY A 872 19.86 -15.45 2.94
N ALA A 873 19.90 -14.16 2.61
CA ALA A 873 20.94 -13.21 2.96
C ALA A 873 20.35 -11.87 3.41
N CYS A 874 21.04 -11.19 4.33
CA CYS A 874 20.78 -9.81 4.72
C CYS A 874 22.11 -9.05 4.81
N LEU A 875 22.23 -8.00 4.03
CA LEU A 875 23.38 -7.09 4.01
C LEU A 875 23.06 -5.84 4.83
N LEU A 876 24.00 -5.43 5.68
CA LEU A 876 23.96 -4.17 6.42
C LEU A 876 25.20 -3.34 6.06
N ASP A 877 25.02 -2.03 5.88
CA ASP A 877 26.16 -1.12 5.82
C ASP A 877 26.80 -0.93 7.21
N ARG A 878 28.06 -0.47 7.21
CA ARG A 878 28.80 -0.22 8.46
C ARG A 878 28.09 0.74 9.40
N GLY A 879 27.43 1.77 8.87
CA GLY A 879 26.71 2.71 9.70
C GLY A 879 25.57 2.03 10.45
N MET A 880 24.80 1.17 9.77
CA MET A 880 23.65 0.49 10.35
C MET A 880 24.12 -0.52 11.40
N MET A 881 25.21 -1.24 11.13
CA MET A 881 25.83 -2.11 12.13
C MET A 881 26.23 -1.33 13.39
N ARG A 882 26.87 -0.16 13.23
CA ARG A 882 27.23 0.72 14.33
C ARG A 882 26.02 1.23 15.10
N ASP A 883 24.97 1.70 14.42
CA ASP A 883 23.75 2.20 15.08
C ASP A 883 23.08 1.09 15.91
N LEU A 884 23.08 -0.16 15.41
CA LEU A 884 22.57 -1.32 16.15
C LEU A 884 23.46 -1.66 17.34
N ALA A 885 24.78 -1.55 17.22
CA ALA A 885 25.74 -1.80 18.29
C ALA A 885 25.61 -0.76 19.42
N GLU A 886 25.63 0.53 19.10
CA GLU A 886 25.56 1.64 20.07
C GLU A 886 24.24 1.67 20.86
N ARG A 887 23.15 1.15 20.27
CA ARG A 887 21.80 1.18 20.86
C ARG A 887 21.33 -0.16 21.41
N ALA A 888 22.16 -1.21 21.33
CA ALA A 888 21.76 -2.57 21.69
C ALA A 888 21.20 -2.71 23.12
N GLU A 889 21.79 -1.98 24.08
CA GLU A 889 21.38 -2.02 25.49
C GLU A 889 20.20 -1.09 25.79
N SER A 890 20.18 0.11 25.21
CA SER A 890 19.23 1.18 25.55
C SER A 890 17.93 1.15 24.76
N ALA A 891 17.95 0.71 23.50
CA ALA A 891 16.78 0.64 22.64
C ALA A 891 16.15 -0.77 22.58
N GLY A 892 16.74 -1.76 23.26
CA GLY A 892 16.21 -3.12 23.40
C GLY A 892 15.79 -3.75 22.07
N VAL A 893 14.51 -4.11 21.95
CA VAL A 893 13.93 -4.73 20.74
C VAL A 893 14.01 -3.86 19.49
N PHE A 894 14.11 -2.54 19.64
CA PHE A 894 14.17 -1.59 18.53
C PHE A 894 15.58 -1.45 17.93
N ALA A 895 16.61 -1.91 18.63
CA ALA A 895 17.97 -2.12 18.09
C ALA A 895 18.15 -3.58 17.61
N SER A 896 17.27 -4.00 16.70
CA SER A 896 17.30 -5.32 16.05
C SER A 896 16.93 -5.18 14.57
N LEU A 897 17.24 -6.19 13.75
CA LEU A 897 16.77 -6.22 12.37
C LEU A 897 15.24 -6.34 12.30
N GLY A 898 14.62 -7.01 13.27
CA GLY A 898 13.18 -6.95 13.50
C GLY A 898 12.66 -5.53 13.69
N GLY A 899 13.33 -4.69 14.47
CA GLY A 899 12.99 -3.27 14.66
C GLY A 899 13.18 -2.42 13.39
N VAL A 900 14.15 -2.76 12.55
CA VAL A 900 14.43 -2.08 11.27
C VAL A 900 13.43 -2.49 10.17
N LEU A 901 13.10 -3.77 10.10
CA LEU A 901 12.26 -4.35 9.05
C LEU A 901 10.78 -4.47 9.45
N GLY A 902 10.48 -4.31 10.74
CA GLY A 902 9.15 -4.43 11.36
C GLY A 902 8.36 -3.13 11.38
N TYR A 903 7.25 -3.13 12.12
CA TYR A 903 6.40 -1.95 12.30
C TYR A 903 6.85 -1.17 13.54
N MET A 904 6.96 0.15 13.40
CA MET A 904 7.33 1.07 14.48
C MET A 904 6.29 2.19 14.59
N PRO A 905 5.49 2.27 15.67
CA PRO A 905 4.44 3.29 15.81
C PRO A 905 4.96 4.73 15.75
N LEU A 906 6.15 4.98 16.31
CA LEU A 906 6.74 6.32 16.37
C LEU A 906 7.36 6.79 15.03
N MET A 907 7.69 5.84 14.14
CA MET A 907 8.28 6.11 12.84
C MET A 907 7.76 5.09 11.81
N PRO A 908 6.46 5.11 11.50
CA PRO A 908 5.89 4.14 10.59
C PRO A 908 6.45 4.38 9.20
N THR A 909 6.96 3.33 8.59
CA THR A 909 7.44 3.36 7.20
C THR A 909 6.72 2.28 6.38
N PRO A 910 6.58 2.47 5.05
CA PRO A 910 6.05 1.42 4.19
C PRO A 910 6.82 0.11 4.37
N ASP A 911 6.11 -1.01 4.31
CA ASP A 911 6.70 -2.34 4.52
C ASP A 911 7.90 -2.54 3.58
N PRO A 912 9.11 -2.82 4.10
CA PRO A 912 10.32 -2.98 3.30
C PRO A 912 10.23 -4.04 2.20
N ILE A 913 9.32 -5.02 2.29
CA ILE A 913 9.12 -6.06 1.27
C ILE A 913 8.63 -5.48 -0.08
N ALA A 914 8.06 -4.28 -0.06
CA ALA A 914 7.61 -3.57 -1.26
C ALA A 914 8.69 -2.60 -1.81
N LYS A 915 9.84 -2.48 -1.14
CA LYS A 915 10.93 -1.59 -1.53
C LYS A 915 11.99 -2.36 -2.34
N PRO A 916 12.76 -1.67 -3.20
CA PRO A 916 13.94 -2.25 -3.85
C PRO A 916 15.04 -2.72 -2.89
N ALA A 917 14.94 -2.50 -1.58
CA ALA A 917 15.82 -3.14 -0.60
C ALA A 917 15.55 -4.66 -0.48
N CYS A 918 14.34 -5.11 -0.82
CA CYS A 918 13.95 -6.52 -0.82
C CYS A 918 14.31 -7.16 -2.17
N ILE A 919 15.17 -8.17 -2.16
CA ILE A 919 15.52 -8.98 -3.32
C ILE A 919 14.37 -9.92 -3.65
N THR A 920 13.99 -9.95 -4.92
CA THR A 920 12.94 -10.84 -5.43
C THR A 920 13.37 -12.30 -5.26
N THR A 921 12.54 -13.08 -4.58
CA THR A 921 12.74 -14.53 -4.37
C THR A 921 11.66 -15.29 -5.14
N ASP A 922 12.03 -16.38 -5.81
CA ASP A 922 11.06 -17.26 -6.50
C ASP A 922 9.98 -17.74 -5.51
N ALA A 923 8.71 -17.71 -5.93
CA ALA A 923 7.59 -18.05 -5.06
C ALA A 923 7.69 -19.49 -4.51
N ARG A 924 8.23 -20.45 -5.28
CA ARG A 924 8.43 -21.83 -4.80
C ARG A 924 9.43 -21.93 -3.65
N VAL A 925 10.39 -21.01 -3.61
CA VAL A 925 11.39 -20.92 -2.53
C VAL A 925 10.80 -20.16 -1.35
N ARG A 926 10.23 -18.97 -1.59
CA ARG A 926 9.62 -18.13 -0.55
C ARG A 926 8.53 -18.90 0.21
N ASP A 927 7.68 -19.62 -0.50
CA ASP A 927 6.51 -20.32 0.04
C ASP A 927 6.85 -21.77 0.48
N ALA A 928 8.14 -22.14 0.52
CA ALA A 928 8.58 -23.46 0.95
C ALA A 928 8.26 -23.75 2.43
N ASN A 929 8.13 -22.69 3.25
CA ASN A 929 7.61 -22.76 4.62
C ASN A 929 8.32 -23.79 5.51
N PHE A 930 9.64 -23.92 5.36
CA PHE A 930 10.49 -24.87 6.07
C PHE A 930 11.76 -24.18 6.56
N ARG A 931 12.37 -24.71 7.64
CA ARG A 931 13.65 -24.22 8.18
C ARG A 931 14.80 -25.06 7.62
N PHE A 932 15.62 -24.46 6.77
CA PHE A 932 16.75 -25.10 6.07
C PHE A 932 18.06 -24.98 6.86
N ILE A 933 17.96 -25.17 8.18
CA ILE A 933 19.09 -25.14 9.11
C ILE A 933 19.15 -26.51 9.81
N PRO A 934 20.31 -27.18 9.85
CA PRO A 934 20.47 -28.49 10.49
C PRO A 934 20.61 -28.33 12.00
N ASP A 935 19.58 -27.81 12.66
CA ASP A 935 19.53 -27.54 14.10
C ASP A 935 18.59 -28.46 14.89
N SER A 936 18.04 -29.49 14.21
CA SER A 936 17.41 -30.66 14.81
C SER A 936 17.79 -31.93 14.04
N PRO A 937 17.68 -33.13 14.64
CA PRO A 937 18.01 -34.39 13.97
C PRO A 937 17.25 -34.59 12.65
N ASP A 938 15.93 -34.35 12.64
CA ASP A 938 15.08 -34.48 11.45
C ASP A 938 15.53 -33.52 10.33
N ARG A 939 15.84 -32.26 10.68
CA ARG A 939 16.31 -31.27 9.71
C ARG A 939 17.69 -31.60 9.17
N ALA A 940 18.61 -32.03 10.03
CA ALA A 940 19.94 -32.47 9.62
C ALA A 940 19.86 -33.65 8.65
N ALA A 941 19.01 -34.64 8.93
CA ALA A 941 18.79 -35.78 8.04
C ALA A 941 18.16 -35.37 6.69
N ALA A 942 17.12 -34.52 6.72
CA ALA A 942 16.46 -34.03 5.50
C ALA A 942 17.43 -33.21 4.61
N ILE A 943 18.21 -32.31 5.23
CA ILE A 943 19.19 -31.47 4.56
C ILE A 943 20.35 -32.32 4.04
N GLY A 944 20.89 -33.23 4.84
CA GLY A 944 21.97 -34.13 4.43
C GLY A 944 21.58 -34.97 3.22
N SER A 945 20.41 -35.60 3.28
CA SER A 945 19.84 -36.36 2.17
C SER A 945 19.60 -35.51 0.91
N ALA A 946 19.21 -34.24 1.07
CA ALA A 946 19.03 -33.33 -0.05
C ALA A 946 20.36 -32.93 -0.70
N ILE A 947 21.39 -32.64 0.11
CA ILE A 947 22.74 -32.31 -0.38
C ILE A 947 23.32 -33.50 -1.16
N GLU A 948 23.18 -34.73 -0.65
CA GLU A 948 23.67 -35.94 -1.30
C GLU A 948 22.96 -36.24 -2.62
N ARG A 949 21.65 -35.99 -2.70
CA ARG A 949 20.84 -36.26 -3.92
C ARG A 949 20.96 -35.17 -4.97
N ALA A 950 20.88 -33.91 -4.58
CA ALA A 950 20.88 -32.78 -5.50
C ALA A 950 22.31 -32.42 -5.97
N GLY A 951 23.32 -32.77 -5.16
CA GLY A 951 24.72 -32.46 -5.40
C GLY A 951 25.06 -31.00 -5.07
N GLU A 952 26.36 -30.71 -4.91
CA GLU A 952 26.84 -29.40 -4.46
C GLU A 952 26.49 -28.25 -5.42
N ARG A 953 26.21 -28.52 -6.70
CA ARG A 953 25.88 -27.51 -7.73
C ARG A 953 24.39 -27.29 -7.98
N ALA A 954 23.52 -27.96 -7.22
CA ALA A 954 22.08 -27.80 -7.34
C ALA A 954 21.64 -26.33 -7.25
N SER A 955 20.65 -25.97 -8.07
CA SER A 955 19.95 -24.71 -8.00
C SER A 955 19.11 -24.62 -6.71
N LEU A 956 18.75 -23.39 -6.34
CA LEU A 956 17.94 -23.12 -5.14
C LEU A 956 16.60 -23.88 -5.15
N ILE A 957 15.96 -24.00 -6.31
CA ILE A 957 14.69 -24.71 -6.46
C ILE A 957 14.89 -26.22 -6.28
N GLU A 958 15.92 -26.82 -6.89
CA GLU A 958 16.22 -28.24 -6.73
C GLU A 958 16.51 -28.61 -5.27
N ILE A 959 17.20 -27.72 -4.53
CA ILE A 959 17.45 -27.90 -3.10
C ILE A 959 16.13 -27.89 -2.31
N VAL A 960 15.26 -26.91 -2.58
CA VAL A 960 13.96 -26.81 -1.93
C VAL A 960 13.13 -28.06 -2.21
N GLU A 961 13.03 -28.51 -3.46
CA GLU A 961 12.27 -29.70 -3.84
C GLU A 961 12.87 -30.99 -3.24
N ALA A 962 14.20 -31.12 -3.21
CA ALA A 962 14.88 -32.28 -2.62
C ALA A 962 14.68 -32.35 -1.10
N VAL A 963 14.73 -31.21 -0.41
CA VAL A 963 14.39 -31.14 1.02
C VAL A 963 12.91 -31.46 1.18
N LEU A 964 11.99 -30.81 0.45
CA LEU A 964 10.53 -30.94 0.53
C LEU A 964 9.95 -32.31 0.11
N SER A 965 10.76 -33.18 -0.50
CA SER A 965 10.39 -34.56 -0.84
C SER A 965 10.83 -35.63 0.16
N TRP A 966 11.69 -35.31 1.14
CA TRP A 966 12.09 -36.24 2.20
C TRP A 966 10.91 -36.81 3.02
N ALA A 967 10.89 -38.14 3.20
CA ALA A 967 9.76 -38.90 3.72
C ALA A 967 9.61 -38.89 5.26
N GLY A 968 10.69 -38.72 6.02
CA GLY A 968 10.67 -38.74 7.50
C GLY A 968 10.16 -37.45 8.15
N ARG A 969 9.52 -36.57 7.38
CA ARG A 969 9.07 -35.27 7.88
C ARG A 969 7.90 -35.42 8.85
N GLY A 970 7.99 -34.74 9.99
CA GLY A 970 6.87 -34.58 10.91
C GLY A 970 6.51 -35.86 11.67
N GLU A 971 7.48 -36.64 12.10
CA GLU A 971 7.24 -37.86 12.92
C GLU A 971 6.80 -37.56 14.36
N SER A 972 7.01 -36.33 14.84
CA SER A 972 6.50 -35.79 16.12
C SER A 972 5.81 -34.43 15.86
N PRO A 973 4.93 -33.92 16.74
CA PRO A 973 4.52 -32.52 16.73
C PRO A 973 5.67 -31.61 17.16
N ARG A 974 5.70 -30.37 16.66
CA ARG A 974 6.67 -29.34 17.07
C ARG A 974 6.02 -28.33 18.02
N ASP A 975 4.84 -27.84 17.67
CA ASP A 975 4.11 -26.84 18.44
C ASP A 975 2.98 -27.54 19.22
N VAL A 976 3.18 -27.76 20.53
CA VAL A 976 2.21 -28.48 21.37
C VAL A 976 1.50 -27.49 22.27
N THR A 977 0.17 -27.40 22.12
CA THR A 977 -0.69 -26.72 23.08
C THR A 977 -1.21 -27.72 24.10
N LEU A 978 -1.01 -27.45 25.39
CA LEU A 978 -1.44 -28.29 26.50
C LEU A 978 -2.40 -27.52 27.40
N GLU A 979 -3.64 -27.98 27.47
CA GLU A 979 -4.65 -27.49 28.41
C GLU A 979 -4.35 -28.06 29.81
N LEU A 980 -4.26 -27.20 30.81
CA LEU A 980 -3.98 -27.62 32.20
C LEU A 980 -5.24 -27.83 33.03
N CYS A 981 -6.29 -27.04 32.77
CA CYS A 981 -7.56 -27.10 33.47
C CYS A 981 -8.64 -26.41 32.63
N THR A 982 -9.90 -26.59 33.01
CA THR A 982 -11.03 -25.87 32.40
C THR A 982 -11.54 -24.70 33.26
N GLY A 983 -11.00 -24.53 34.47
CA GLY A 983 -11.37 -23.43 35.37
C GLY A 983 -10.93 -22.07 34.82
N ARG A 984 -11.83 -21.09 34.80
CA ARG A 984 -11.60 -19.72 34.31
C ARG A 984 -12.40 -18.72 35.15
N ARG A 985 -11.86 -17.52 35.37
CA ARG A 985 -12.52 -16.45 36.14
C ARG A 985 -13.39 -15.52 35.28
N THR A 986 -13.29 -15.63 33.96
CA THR A 986 -14.05 -14.86 32.96
C THR A 986 -15.15 -15.71 32.34
N SER A 987 -16.28 -15.10 31.98
CA SER A 987 -17.52 -15.79 31.55
C SER A 987 -18.24 -15.14 30.35
N GLY A 988 -17.76 -14.00 29.85
CA GLY A 988 -18.34 -13.28 28.70
C GLY A 988 -18.15 -14.00 27.36
N LEU A 989 -18.25 -13.25 26.25
CA LEU A 989 -18.01 -13.78 24.89
C LEU A 989 -16.68 -14.55 24.79
N ARG A 990 -15.64 -14.07 25.48
CA ARG A 990 -14.34 -14.76 25.57
C ARG A 990 -14.47 -16.19 26.10
N GLY A 991 -15.24 -16.40 27.16
CA GLY A 991 -15.46 -17.71 27.76
C GLY A 991 -16.20 -18.63 26.79
N GLN A 992 -17.25 -18.13 26.15
CA GLN A 992 -18.03 -18.87 25.14
C GLN A 992 -17.16 -19.30 23.95
N TRP A 993 -16.25 -18.44 23.48
CA TRP A 993 -15.33 -18.80 22.41
C TRP A 993 -14.39 -19.93 22.78
N MET A 994 -13.99 -20.01 24.05
CA MET A 994 -13.10 -21.07 24.54
C MET A 994 -13.80 -22.40 24.72
N THR A 995 -15.13 -22.40 24.90
CA THR A 995 -15.92 -23.62 25.07
C THR A 995 -16.61 -24.08 23.78
N GLY A 996 -16.39 -23.39 22.65
CA GLY A 996 -17.12 -23.69 21.41
C GLY A 996 -18.62 -23.41 21.53
N LEU A 997 -18.99 -22.33 22.24
CA LEU A 997 -20.37 -21.93 22.56
C LEU A 997 -21.14 -22.89 23.49
N ARG A 998 -20.44 -23.79 24.18
CA ARG A 998 -21.07 -24.64 25.22
C ARG A 998 -21.23 -23.87 26.52
N ASP A 999 -22.32 -24.14 27.23
CA ASP A 999 -22.64 -23.49 28.51
C ASP A 999 -21.54 -23.74 29.57
N THR A 1000 -21.02 -24.97 29.66
CA THR A 1000 -19.89 -25.33 30.53
C THR A 1000 -19.06 -26.49 29.96
N ILE A 1001 -17.76 -26.49 30.26
CA ILE A 1001 -16.86 -27.63 30.08
C ILE A 1001 -16.14 -27.89 31.40
N GLU A 1002 -16.39 -29.04 32.01
CA GLU A 1002 -15.72 -29.45 33.24
C GLU A 1002 -14.89 -30.71 32.99
N ARG A 1003 -13.57 -30.58 33.16
CA ARG A 1003 -12.61 -31.68 33.15
C ARG A 1003 -11.72 -31.54 34.39
N PRO A 1004 -11.20 -32.65 34.94
CA PRO A 1004 -10.25 -32.57 36.04
C PRO A 1004 -8.97 -31.83 35.60
N CYS A 1005 -8.32 -31.14 36.54
CA CYS A 1005 -7.00 -30.57 36.29
C CYS A 1005 -6.02 -31.66 35.85
N LEU A 1006 -5.15 -31.34 34.89
CA LEU A 1006 -4.15 -32.24 34.35
C LEU A 1006 -3.19 -32.69 35.48
N PRO A 1007 -3.15 -33.99 35.84
CA PRO A 1007 -2.29 -34.44 36.92
C PRO A 1007 -0.80 -34.21 36.62
N LEU A 1008 -0.03 -33.74 37.61
CA LEU A 1008 1.41 -33.48 37.45
C LEU A 1008 2.19 -34.69 36.88
N ALA A 1009 1.81 -35.91 37.28
CA ALA A 1009 2.42 -37.13 36.76
C ALA A 1009 2.13 -37.35 35.27
N LEU A 1010 0.92 -37.05 34.81
CA LEU A 1010 0.55 -37.17 33.41
C LEU A 1010 1.25 -36.08 32.58
N ALA A 1011 1.22 -34.82 33.05
CA ALA A 1011 1.97 -33.72 32.43
C ALA A 1011 3.46 -34.08 32.32
N GLY A 1012 4.06 -34.60 33.39
CA GLY A 1012 5.46 -35.01 33.41
C GLY A 1012 5.80 -36.06 32.35
N ARG A 1013 4.97 -37.10 32.20
CA ARG A 1013 5.15 -38.12 31.16
C ARG A 1013 5.04 -37.54 29.74
N LEU A 1014 3.97 -36.79 29.46
CA LEU A 1014 3.74 -36.21 28.12
C LEU A 1014 4.90 -35.29 27.70
N LEU A 1015 5.37 -34.45 28.64
CA LEU A 1015 6.50 -33.54 28.39
C LEU A 1015 7.81 -34.29 28.21
N SER A 1016 8.05 -35.35 28.98
CA SER A 1016 9.21 -36.21 28.79
C SER A 1016 9.17 -36.92 27.44
N GLU A 1017 8.03 -37.50 27.03
CA GLU A 1017 7.87 -38.10 25.69
C GLU A 1017 8.16 -37.09 24.58
N LEU A 1018 7.61 -35.88 24.70
CA LEU A 1018 7.84 -34.81 23.73
C LEU A 1018 9.32 -34.40 23.66
N GLY A 1019 9.97 -34.17 24.80
CA GLY A 1019 11.38 -33.74 24.84
C GLY A 1019 12.35 -34.77 24.28
N HIS A 1020 12.09 -36.07 24.51
CA HIS A 1020 12.89 -37.15 23.91
C HIS A 1020 12.65 -37.28 22.40
N ALA A 1021 11.40 -37.14 21.97
CA ALA A 1021 11.05 -37.27 20.55
C ALA A 1021 11.52 -36.06 19.72
N ARG A 1022 11.43 -34.85 20.28
CA ARG A 1022 11.74 -33.61 19.57
C ARG A 1022 12.31 -32.52 20.49
N PRO A 1023 13.65 -32.36 20.56
CA PRO A 1023 14.31 -31.34 21.37
C PRO A 1023 13.99 -29.89 20.96
N ASP A 1024 13.57 -29.64 19.71
CA ASP A 1024 13.19 -28.30 19.23
C ASP A 1024 11.68 -28.00 19.39
N ALA A 1025 10.95 -28.81 20.17
CA ALA A 1025 9.52 -28.61 20.42
C ALA A 1025 9.25 -27.39 21.32
N ALA A 1026 8.19 -26.65 20.99
CA ALA A 1026 7.68 -25.52 21.75
C ALA A 1026 6.36 -25.89 22.43
N LEU A 1027 6.23 -25.55 23.70
CA LEU A 1027 5.05 -25.83 24.53
C LEU A 1027 4.26 -24.55 24.79
N THR A 1028 2.97 -24.55 24.46
CA THR A 1028 2.03 -23.50 24.85
C THR A 1028 1.06 -24.03 25.90
N LEU A 1029 1.07 -23.45 27.08
CA LEU A 1029 0.11 -23.70 28.16
C LEU A 1029 -1.10 -22.80 27.96
N TYR A 1030 -2.18 -23.37 27.42
CA TYR A 1030 -3.39 -22.65 27.03
C TYR A 1030 -4.55 -23.63 26.83
N GLY A 1031 -5.78 -23.19 27.10
CA GLY A 1031 -6.98 -23.99 26.84
C GLY A 1031 -8.25 -23.35 27.37
N ALA A 1032 -9.31 -24.15 27.52
CA ALA A 1032 -10.61 -23.65 27.96
C ALA A 1032 -10.53 -22.89 29.29
N GLY A 1033 -9.67 -23.33 30.21
CA GLY A 1033 -9.35 -22.66 31.46
C GLY A 1033 -8.18 -21.67 31.39
N ASP A 1034 -7.91 -20.98 32.51
CA ASP A 1034 -6.73 -20.15 32.71
C ASP A 1034 -5.61 -20.96 33.40
N PRO A 1035 -4.44 -21.16 32.77
CA PRO A 1035 -3.36 -21.97 33.33
C PRO A 1035 -2.83 -21.46 34.68
N VAL A 1036 -2.99 -20.16 34.99
CA VAL A 1036 -2.53 -19.58 36.28
C VAL A 1036 -3.30 -20.12 37.47
N LEU A 1037 -4.49 -20.69 37.24
CA LEU A 1037 -5.31 -21.34 38.27
C LEU A 1037 -4.85 -22.77 38.57
N HIS A 1038 -3.97 -23.36 37.77
CA HIS A 1038 -3.44 -24.69 38.03
C HIS A 1038 -2.46 -24.67 39.23
N PRO A 1039 -2.64 -25.51 40.26
CA PRO A 1039 -1.82 -25.46 41.47
C PRO A 1039 -0.35 -25.78 41.21
N ASP A 1040 -0.06 -26.67 40.25
CA ASP A 1040 1.31 -27.09 39.92
C ASP A 1040 1.91 -26.41 38.67
N LEU A 1041 1.38 -25.27 38.21
CA LEU A 1041 1.87 -24.57 37.01
C LEU A 1041 3.40 -24.43 36.99
N VAL A 1042 3.99 -23.89 38.08
CA VAL A 1042 5.44 -23.67 38.19
C VAL A 1042 6.23 -24.98 38.07
N LYS A 1043 5.72 -26.08 38.65
CA LYS A 1043 6.38 -27.39 38.58
C LYS A 1043 6.32 -27.96 37.16
N ILE A 1044 5.20 -27.78 36.46
CA ILE A 1044 5.02 -28.23 35.07
C ILE A 1044 6.00 -27.47 34.15
N VAL A 1045 6.09 -26.15 34.27
CA VAL A 1045 7.05 -25.33 33.49
C VAL A 1045 8.49 -25.74 33.81
N SER A 1046 8.83 -25.90 35.08
CA SER A 1046 10.16 -26.35 35.49
C SER A 1046 10.51 -27.73 34.91
N HIS A 1047 9.55 -28.66 34.90
CA HIS A 1047 9.73 -29.99 34.31
C HIS A 1047 9.94 -29.92 32.80
N ALA A 1048 9.13 -29.13 32.08
CA ALA A 1048 9.28 -28.87 30.64
C ALA A 1048 10.70 -28.37 30.29
N LYS A 1049 11.26 -27.46 31.09
CA LYS A 1049 12.64 -26.98 30.92
C LYS A 1049 13.69 -28.04 31.23
N LYS A 1050 13.50 -28.83 32.28
CA LYS A 1050 14.44 -29.91 32.67
C LYS A 1050 14.55 -31.02 31.63
N VAL A 1051 13.44 -31.36 30.96
CA VAL A 1051 13.45 -32.37 29.88
C VAL A 1051 13.96 -31.82 28.54
N GLY A 1052 14.35 -30.54 28.50
CA GLY A 1052 15.04 -29.95 27.35
C GLY A 1052 14.13 -29.35 26.28
N LEU A 1053 12.85 -29.04 26.56
CA LEU A 1053 11.99 -28.37 25.58
C LEU A 1053 12.56 -26.99 25.18
N ALA A 1054 12.42 -26.67 23.89
CA ALA A 1054 13.00 -25.46 23.32
C ALA A 1054 12.34 -24.18 23.81
N GLY A 1055 11.06 -24.23 24.19
CA GLY A 1055 10.33 -23.06 24.66
C GLY A 1055 9.08 -23.41 25.46
N VAL A 1056 8.72 -22.54 26.42
CA VAL A 1056 7.46 -22.58 27.15
C VAL A 1056 6.77 -21.23 27.09
N HIS A 1057 5.55 -21.22 26.58
CA HIS A 1057 4.65 -20.08 26.50
C HIS A 1057 3.47 -20.29 27.44
N ILE A 1058 3.13 -19.28 28.23
CA ILE A 1058 1.92 -19.25 29.07
C ILE A 1058 0.96 -18.23 28.48
N ARG A 1059 -0.30 -18.59 28.26
CA ARG A 1059 -1.35 -17.66 27.82
C ARG A 1059 -2.46 -17.61 28.87
N THR A 1060 -2.71 -16.44 29.44
CA THR A 1060 -3.55 -16.25 30.64
C THR A 1060 -4.44 -15.00 30.54
N ASP A 1061 -5.51 -14.94 31.33
CA ASP A 1061 -6.31 -13.72 31.51
C ASP A 1061 -5.67 -12.77 32.56
N LEU A 1062 -4.63 -13.23 33.28
CA LEU A 1062 -3.88 -12.51 34.32
C LEU A 1062 -4.76 -11.99 35.48
N LEU A 1063 -5.92 -12.60 35.69
CA LEU A 1063 -6.80 -12.35 36.84
C LEU A 1063 -6.32 -13.10 38.08
N CYS A 1064 -5.12 -12.75 38.56
CA CYS A 1064 -4.50 -13.32 39.76
C CYS A 1064 -4.14 -12.26 40.80
N ASP A 1065 -3.74 -12.70 41.99
CA ASP A 1065 -3.18 -11.84 43.03
C ASP A 1065 -1.73 -11.45 42.68
N GLU A 1066 -1.27 -10.30 43.17
CA GLU A 1066 0.04 -9.73 42.78
C GLU A 1066 1.22 -10.66 43.13
N ASP A 1067 1.11 -11.47 44.18
CA ASP A 1067 2.15 -12.43 44.59
C ASP A 1067 2.43 -13.49 43.51
N ARG A 1068 1.44 -13.80 42.67
CA ARG A 1068 1.57 -14.75 41.55
C ARG A 1068 2.36 -14.20 40.37
N LEU A 1069 2.55 -12.88 40.29
CA LEU A 1069 3.31 -12.26 39.21
C LEU A 1069 4.78 -12.64 39.28
N ASP A 1070 5.33 -12.76 40.49
CA ASP A 1070 6.71 -13.21 40.66
C ASP A 1070 6.84 -14.70 40.31
N ASP A 1071 5.91 -15.56 40.74
CA ASP A 1071 5.88 -16.98 40.31
C ASP A 1071 5.97 -17.10 38.77
N LEU A 1072 5.21 -16.29 38.04
CA LEU A 1072 5.20 -16.28 36.58
C LEU A 1072 6.53 -15.83 35.97
N LEU A 1073 7.16 -14.79 36.51
CA LEU A 1073 8.47 -14.32 36.04
C LEU A 1073 9.60 -15.31 36.33
N HIS A 1074 9.47 -16.13 37.38
CA HIS A 1074 10.53 -17.05 37.83
C HIS A 1074 10.31 -18.50 37.42
N CYS A 1075 9.13 -18.86 36.90
CA CYS A 1075 8.83 -20.25 36.53
C CYS A 1075 9.68 -20.77 35.36
N GLY A 1076 10.32 -19.87 34.60
CA GLY A 1076 11.16 -20.21 33.45
C GLY A 1076 10.41 -20.19 32.12
N ALA A 1077 9.22 -19.59 32.03
CA ALA A 1077 8.58 -19.34 30.75
C ALA A 1077 9.44 -18.41 29.88
N ASP A 1078 9.41 -18.59 28.55
CA ASP A 1078 10.06 -17.68 27.60
C ASP A 1078 9.10 -16.58 27.13
N VAL A 1079 7.79 -16.89 27.12
CA VAL A 1079 6.73 -15.98 26.70
C VAL A 1079 5.54 -16.08 27.66
N ILE A 1080 5.00 -14.94 28.07
CA ILE A 1080 3.78 -14.80 28.85
C ILE A 1080 2.84 -13.89 28.05
N SER A 1081 1.79 -14.47 27.46
CA SER A 1081 0.73 -13.72 26.80
C SER A 1081 -0.43 -13.43 27.73
N VAL A 1082 -0.94 -12.21 27.65
CA VAL A 1082 -2.07 -11.74 28.45
C VAL A 1082 -3.23 -11.39 27.53
N ASP A 1083 -4.32 -12.13 27.64
CA ASP A 1083 -5.57 -11.87 26.91
C ASP A 1083 -6.30 -10.67 27.55
N LEU A 1084 -5.77 -9.45 27.32
CA LEU A 1084 -6.33 -8.21 27.86
C LEU A 1084 -7.64 -7.81 27.16
N MET A 1085 -7.80 -8.17 25.88
CA MET A 1085 -9.05 -8.11 25.12
C MET A 1085 -9.66 -6.73 24.84
N ALA A 1086 -9.31 -5.68 25.57
CA ALA A 1086 -9.91 -4.35 25.45
C ALA A 1086 -8.92 -3.23 25.81
N GLY A 1087 -9.23 -2.00 25.38
CA GLY A 1087 -8.61 -0.74 25.79
C GLY A 1087 -9.42 0.04 26.82
N SER A 1088 -10.65 -0.37 27.13
CA SER A 1088 -11.52 0.27 28.13
C SER A 1088 -12.23 -0.75 29.04
N ALA A 1089 -12.61 -0.31 30.24
CA ALA A 1089 -13.34 -1.14 31.21
C ALA A 1089 -14.71 -1.61 30.69
N ALA A 1090 -15.44 -0.76 29.96
CA ALA A 1090 -16.74 -1.10 29.39
C ALA A 1090 -16.63 -2.23 28.35
N THR A 1091 -15.67 -2.12 27.42
CA THR A 1091 -15.41 -3.15 26.41
C THR A 1091 -14.89 -4.44 27.05
N TYR A 1092 -14.04 -4.34 28.07
CA TYR A 1092 -13.57 -5.48 28.84
C TYR A 1092 -14.72 -6.22 29.52
N GLN A 1093 -15.62 -5.52 30.21
CA GLN A 1093 -16.78 -6.13 30.86
C GLN A 1093 -17.69 -6.83 29.84
N LYS A 1094 -17.90 -6.23 28.67
CA LYS A 1094 -18.67 -6.83 27.58
C LYS A 1094 -18.05 -8.14 27.07
N LEU A 1095 -16.73 -8.18 26.87
CA LEU A 1095 -16.05 -9.34 26.30
C LEU A 1095 -15.70 -10.42 27.32
N MET A 1096 -15.26 -10.03 28.52
CA MET A 1096 -14.77 -10.93 29.55
C MET A 1096 -15.85 -11.29 30.59
N GLY A 1097 -16.95 -10.54 30.63
CA GLY A 1097 -18.08 -10.79 31.54
C GLY A 1097 -17.84 -10.33 32.98
N VAL A 1098 -16.72 -9.67 33.27
CA VAL A 1098 -16.33 -9.22 34.61
C VAL A 1098 -15.76 -7.80 34.56
N ASP A 1099 -16.01 -7.01 35.61
CA ASP A 1099 -15.49 -5.65 35.76
C ASP A 1099 -14.18 -5.65 36.55
N GLN A 1100 -13.09 -6.07 35.89
CA GLN A 1100 -11.76 -6.22 36.49
C GLN A 1100 -10.63 -5.68 35.59
N PHE A 1101 -10.98 -4.84 34.60
CA PHE A 1101 -10.02 -4.31 33.62
C PHE A 1101 -8.83 -3.60 34.27
N ASP A 1102 -9.09 -2.71 35.22
CA ASP A 1102 -8.04 -1.94 35.90
C ASP A 1102 -7.07 -2.82 36.67
N ARG A 1103 -7.58 -3.90 37.28
CA ARG A 1103 -6.75 -4.88 37.99
C ARG A 1103 -5.82 -5.61 37.02
N VAL A 1104 -6.34 -6.12 35.90
CA VAL A 1104 -5.53 -6.86 34.92
C VAL A 1104 -4.51 -5.94 34.26
N ARG A 1105 -4.91 -4.72 33.90
CA ARG A 1105 -4.01 -3.70 33.36
C ARG A 1105 -2.87 -3.38 34.34
N LYS A 1106 -3.19 -3.13 35.61
CA LYS A 1106 -2.19 -2.89 36.66
C LYS A 1106 -1.24 -4.09 36.81
N ASN A 1107 -1.76 -5.31 36.85
CA ASN A 1107 -0.94 -6.52 36.93
C ASN A 1107 0.01 -6.64 35.73
N LEU A 1108 -0.47 -6.32 34.53
CA LEU A 1108 0.33 -6.36 33.30
C LEU A 1108 1.44 -5.29 33.32
N GLU A 1109 1.13 -4.06 33.73
CA GLU A 1109 2.11 -2.97 33.90
C GLU A 1109 3.19 -3.35 34.92
N LEU A 1110 2.79 -3.89 36.08
CA LEU A 1110 3.71 -4.40 37.10
C LEU A 1110 4.59 -5.53 36.57
N LEU A 1111 4.04 -6.45 35.78
CA LEU A 1111 4.81 -7.54 35.17
C LEU A 1111 5.90 -6.99 34.23
N ILE A 1112 5.57 -5.99 33.41
CA ILE A 1112 6.49 -5.31 32.49
C ILE A 1112 7.56 -4.55 33.26
N GLU A 1113 7.17 -3.78 34.27
CA GLU A 1113 8.09 -3.01 35.12
C GLU A 1113 9.09 -3.94 35.84
N ARG A 1114 8.58 -4.97 36.53
CA ARG A 1114 9.39 -5.95 37.26
C ARG A 1114 10.34 -6.69 36.33
N ARG A 1115 9.91 -7.09 35.12
CA ARG A 1115 10.80 -7.69 34.11
C ARG A 1115 11.92 -6.72 33.70
N SER A 1116 11.57 -5.47 33.40
CA SER A 1116 12.51 -4.50 32.82
C SER A 1116 13.60 -4.06 33.80
N ARG A 1117 13.34 -4.10 35.11
CA ARG A 1117 14.36 -3.86 36.15
C ARG A 1117 15.44 -4.95 36.23
N ARG A 1118 15.21 -6.13 35.64
CA ARG A 1118 16.08 -7.31 35.80
C ARG A 1118 17.11 -7.44 34.69
N GLN A 1119 16.84 -6.86 33.53
CA GLN A 1119 17.64 -7.09 32.34
C GLN A 1119 17.57 -5.89 31.39
N ALA A 1120 18.73 -5.48 30.86
CA ALA A 1120 18.85 -4.56 29.74
C ALA A 1120 18.92 -5.32 28.40
N GLY A 1121 18.54 -4.68 27.29
CA GLY A 1121 18.53 -5.31 25.96
C GLY A 1121 17.22 -5.99 25.58
N ILE A 1122 17.28 -7.15 24.92
CA ILE A 1122 16.09 -7.89 24.45
C ILE A 1122 15.46 -8.66 25.63
N PRO A 1123 14.16 -8.51 25.90
CA PRO A 1123 13.53 -8.99 27.12
C PRO A 1123 13.34 -10.51 27.18
N VAL A 1124 13.47 -11.08 28.39
CA VAL A 1124 13.01 -12.43 28.75
C VAL A 1124 12.42 -12.42 30.18
N PRO A 1125 11.26 -13.06 30.45
CA PRO A 1125 10.30 -13.54 29.46
C PRO A 1125 9.74 -12.39 28.62
N TRP A 1126 9.29 -12.71 27.42
CA TRP A 1126 8.47 -11.80 26.63
C TRP A 1126 7.10 -11.66 27.28
N ILE A 1127 6.62 -10.43 27.43
CA ILE A 1127 5.26 -10.15 27.92
C ILE A 1127 4.48 -9.63 26.73
N VAL A 1128 3.37 -10.30 26.38
CA VAL A 1128 2.68 -10.07 25.10
C VAL A 1128 1.20 -9.81 25.35
N PRO A 1129 0.76 -8.55 25.45
CA PRO A 1129 -0.65 -8.19 25.50
C PRO A 1129 -1.35 -8.57 24.19
N ARG A 1130 -2.57 -9.10 24.30
CA ARG A 1130 -3.37 -9.56 23.15
C ARG A 1130 -4.79 -9.01 23.21
N LEU A 1131 -5.31 -8.63 22.05
CA LEU A 1131 -6.73 -8.37 21.81
C LEU A 1131 -7.23 -9.25 20.68
N THR A 1132 -8.53 -9.54 20.60
CA THR A 1132 -9.13 -10.26 19.46
C THR A 1132 -9.93 -9.29 18.60
N ARG A 1133 -9.64 -9.22 17.30
CA ARG A 1133 -10.33 -8.29 16.39
C ARG A 1133 -11.81 -8.66 16.26
N CYS A 1134 -12.71 -7.82 16.77
CA CYS A 1134 -14.16 -7.94 16.66
C CYS A 1134 -14.83 -6.55 16.67
N ASP A 1135 -16.14 -6.47 16.39
CA ASP A 1135 -16.87 -5.20 16.34
C ASP A 1135 -16.77 -4.41 17.65
N ALA A 1136 -16.73 -5.10 18.80
CA ALA A 1136 -16.69 -4.46 20.11
C ALA A 1136 -15.40 -3.68 20.41
N VAL A 1137 -14.27 -4.06 19.80
CA VAL A 1137 -12.94 -3.46 20.10
C VAL A 1137 -12.34 -2.71 18.92
N TYR A 1138 -13.03 -2.70 17.77
CA TYR A 1138 -12.48 -2.20 16.51
C TYR A 1138 -11.88 -0.79 16.63
N GLU A 1139 -12.59 0.11 17.33
CA GLU A 1139 -12.17 1.50 17.53
C GLU A 1139 -11.02 1.65 18.56
N GLU A 1140 -10.75 0.61 19.36
CA GLU A 1140 -9.70 0.59 20.39
C GLU A 1140 -8.38 -0.03 19.89
N ILE A 1141 -8.37 -0.68 18.71
CA ILE A 1141 -7.21 -1.43 18.17
C ILE A 1141 -5.97 -0.54 18.09
N GLU A 1142 -6.11 0.67 17.55
CA GLU A 1142 -4.99 1.58 17.37
C GLU A 1142 -4.31 1.93 18.69
N ALA A 1143 -5.11 2.46 19.63
CA ALA A 1143 -4.62 2.91 20.92
C ALA A 1143 -4.01 1.75 21.71
N PHE A 1144 -4.63 0.57 21.67
CA PHE A 1144 -4.11 -0.63 22.32
C PHE A 1144 -2.78 -1.07 21.70
N TYR A 1145 -2.75 -1.25 20.38
CA TYR A 1145 -1.64 -1.90 19.70
C TYR A 1145 -0.37 -1.06 19.78
N ASP A 1146 -0.48 0.25 19.51
CA ASP A 1146 0.65 1.16 19.54
C ASP A 1146 1.19 1.33 20.97
N HIS A 1147 0.30 1.44 21.97
CA HIS A 1147 0.69 1.55 23.38
C HIS A 1147 1.47 0.33 23.86
N TRP A 1148 0.92 -0.87 23.68
CA TRP A 1148 1.55 -2.10 24.20
C TRP A 1148 2.79 -2.52 23.40
N LEU A 1149 2.85 -2.21 22.10
CA LEU A 1149 4.06 -2.43 21.32
C LEU A 1149 5.23 -1.57 21.85
N LEU A 1150 4.97 -0.32 22.27
CA LEU A 1150 5.97 0.55 22.87
C LEU A 1150 6.30 0.18 24.32
N ALA A 1151 5.29 -0.20 25.13
CA ALA A 1151 5.48 -0.49 26.54
C ALA A 1151 6.10 -1.87 26.79
N ALA A 1152 5.64 -2.91 26.10
CA ALA A 1152 6.07 -4.29 26.33
C ALA A 1152 7.15 -4.76 25.33
N GLY A 1153 7.26 -4.09 24.17
CA GLY A 1153 8.09 -4.50 23.04
C GLY A 1153 7.39 -5.45 22.06
N ALA A 1154 6.18 -5.90 22.39
CA ALA A 1154 5.36 -6.78 21.55
C ALA A 1154 3.88 -6.64 21.91
N ALA A 1155 3.00 -6.81 20.93
CA ALA A 1155 1.55 -6.92 21.09
C ALA A 1155 0.99 -7.77 19.93
N VAL A 1156 -0.16 -8.41 20.14
CA VAL A 1156 -0.82 -9.23 19.11
C VAL A 1156 -2.29 -8.87 18.94
N ILE A 1157 -2.74 -8.82 17.69
CA ILE A 1157 -4.15 -8.72 17.31
C ILE A 1157 -4.58 -10.11 16.83
N ASP A 1158 -5.39 -10.81 17.59
CA ASP A 1158 -5.82 -12.17 17.28
C ASP A 1158 -7.00 -12.23 16.31
N PRO A 1159 -7.08 -13.31 15.50
CA PRO A 1159 -8.28 -13.65 14.76
C PRO A 1159 -9.44 -13.94 15.71
N LEU A 1160 -10.63 -13.54 15.30
CA LEU A 1160 -11.86 -13.98 15.94
C LEU A 1160 -12.02 -15.50 15.72
N PRO A 1161 -12.20 -16.33 16.76
CA PRO A 1161 -12.21 -17.79 16.59
C PRO A 1161 -13.39 -18.28 15.76
N MET A 1162 -14.53 -17.59 15.85
CA MET A 1162 -15.73 -17.87 15.05
C MET A 1162 -16.55 -16.59 14.86
N PRO A 1163 -17.30 -16.45 13.75
CA PRO A 1163 -18.20 -15.32 13.54
C PRO A 1163 -19.18 -15.13 14.70
N ILE A 1164 -19.42 -13.89 15.11
CA ILE A 1164 -20.43 -13.55 16.12
C ILE A 1164 -21.73 -13.20 15.38
N PRO A 1165 -22.87 -13.84 15.68
CA PRO A 1165 -24.13 -13.51 15.04
C PRO A 1165 -24.49 -12.02 15.18
N GLY A 1166 -24.66 -11.33 14.05
CA GLY A 1166 -24.99 -9.91 13.99
C GLY A 1166 -23.80 -8.95 13.92
N ASP A 1167 -22.58 -9.41 14.20
CA ASP A 1167 -21.36 -8.62 14.02
C ASP A 1167 -20.91 -8.64 12.55
N ARG A 1168 -20.11 -7.64 12.15
CA ARG A 1168 -19.59 -7.50 10.78
C ARG A 1168 -18.21 -8.10 10.59
N ILE A 1169 -17.40 -8.02 11.64
CA ILE A 1169 -16.05 -8.53 11.66
C ILE A 1169 -16.09 -10.04 11.81
N GLU A 1170 -15.46 -10.73 10.87
CA GLU A 1170 -15.29 -12.18 10.85
C GLU A 1170 -13.80 -12.52 10.82
N PRO A 1171 -13.38 -13.74 11.22
CA PRO A 1171 -12.01 -14.20 11.01
C PRO A 1171 -11.53 -14.07 9.57
N LEU A 1172 -10.27 -13.69 9.40
CA LEU A 1172 -9.66 -13.75 8.08
C LEU A 1172 -9.23 -15.20 7.76
N PRO A 1173 -9.53 -15.73 6.57
CA PRO A 1173 -9.09 -17.05 6.19
C PRO A 1173 -7.57 -17.07 6.03
N LEU A 1174 -6.91 -18.01 6.70
CA LEU A 1174 -5.47 -18.21 6.56
C LEU A 1174 -5.12 -18.63 5.12
N PRO A 1175 -4.05 -18.09 4.52
CA PRO A 1175 -3.54 -18.57 3.25
C PRO A 1175 -3.20 -20.07 3.32
N THR A 1176 -3.53 -20.84 2.27
CA THR A 1176 -3.32 -22.29 2.22
C THR A 1176 -1.92 -22.73 2.64
N PRO A 1177 -0.81 -22.09 2.19
CA PRO A 1177 0.54 -22.51 2.59
C PRO A 1177 0.78 -22.36 4.10
N ALA A 1178 0.27 -21.30 4.72
CA ALA A 1178 0.38 -21.08 6.17
C ALA A 1178 -0.50 -22.06 6.96
N ALA A 1179 -1.75 -22.26 6.53
CA ALA A 1179 -2.66 -23.20 7.15
C ALA A 1179 -2.09 -24.64 7.14
N ARG A 1180 -1.53 -25.06 6.00
CA ARG A 1180 -0.89 -26.37 5.85
C ARG A 1180 0.31 -26.54 6.77
N ARG A 1181 1.21 -25.55 6.84
CA ARG A 1181 2.38 -25.58 7.74
C ARG A 1181 1.94 -25.77 9.19
N MET A 1182 0.94 -24.99 9.64
CA MET A 1182 0.45 -25.04 11.02
C MET A 1182 -0.18 -26.41 11.34
N ALA A 1183 -0.98 -26.96 10.43
CA ALA A 1183 -1.59 -28.29 10.55
C ALA A 1183 -0.51 -29.39 10.66
N GLU A 1184 0.53 -29.33 9.82
CA GLU A 1184 1.62 -30.31 9.80
C GLU A 1184 2.56 -30.25 11.03
N SER A 1185 2.49 -29.19 11.86
CA SER A 1185 3.39 -28.98 13.00
C SER A 1185 2.73 -28.94 14.38
N SER A 1186 1.40 -28.71 14.44
CA SER A 1186 0.71 -28.34 15.69
C SER A 1186 -0.18 -29.44 16.27
N MET A 1187 -0.16 -29.61 17.59
CA MET A 1187 -1.06 -30.52 18.32
C MET A 1187 -1.70 -29.82 19.52
N THR A 1188 -2.98 -30.10 19.80
CA THR A 1188 -3.67 -29.65 21.02
C THR A 1188 -4.07 -30.85 21.88
N ILE A 1189 -3.54 -30.90 23.10
CA ILE A 1189 -3.80 -31.92 24.12
C ILE A 1189 -4.67 -31.28 25.21
N LEU A 1190 -5.83 -31.88 25.47
CA LEU A 1190 -6.78 -31.46 26.50
C LEU A 1190 -6.33 -31.94 27.88
N CYS A 1191 -6.87 -31.34 28.96
CA CYS A 1191 -6.42 -31.64 30.31
C CYS A 1191 -6.75 -33.07 30.80
N ASP A 1192 -7.62 -33.79 30.09
CA ASP A 1192 -7.89 -35.21 30.31
C ASP A 1192 -6.94 -36.16 29.54
N GLY A 1193 -6.01 -35.62 28.76
CA GLY A 1193 -5.05 -36.37 27.94
C GLY A 1193 -5.52 -36.66 26.51
N THR A 1194 -6.78 -36.36 26.17
CA THR A 1194 -7.29 -36.51 24.80
C THR A 1194 -6.72 -35.45 23.86
N VAL A 1195 -6.61 -35.79 22.57
CA VAL A 1195 -6.06 -34.88 21.54
C VAL A 1195 -7.18 -34.44 20.62
N ALA A 1196 -7.34 -33.13 20.47
CA ALA A 1196 -8.34 -32.52 19.60
C ALA A 1196 -8.04 -32.84 18.12
N ALA A 1197 -9.10 -33.02 17.32
CA ALA A 1197 -8.98 -33.29 15.89
C ALA A 1197 -8.51 -32.09 15.07
N GLN A 1198 -8.68 -30.89 15.62
CA GLN A 1198 -8.21 -29.63 15.05
C GLN A 1198 -7.43 -28.86 16.11
N ALA A 1199 -6.27 -28.32 15.74
CA ALA A 1199 -5.48 -27.49 16.64
C ALA A 1199 -6.29 -26.25 17.09
N GLY A 1200 -6.25 -25.97 18.40
CA GLY A 1200 -6.99 -24.86 19.02
C GLY A 1200 -8.45 -25.15 19.37
N ASP A 1201 -8.97 -26.35 19.09
CA ASP A 1201 -10.29 -26.76 19.56
C ASP A 1201 -10.22 -27.26 21.01
N PHE A 1202 -10.63 -26.41 21.96
CA PHE A 1202 -10.71 -26.75 23.39
C PHE A 1202 -12.07 -27.33 23.80
N SER A 1203 -13.05 -27.32 22.90
CA SER A 1203 -14.37 -27.90 23.15
C SER A 1203 -14.29 -29.41 23.37
N GLY A 1204 -13.32 -30.06 22.71
CA GLY A 1204 -13.13 -31.51 22.74
C GLY A 1204 -14.27 -32.28 22.08
N GLU A 1205 -15.06 -31.65 21.20
CA GLU A 1205 -16.15 -32.32 20.47
C GLU A 1205 -15.65 -33.43 19.55
N ARG A 1206 -14.50 -33.20 18.92
CA ARG A 1206 -13.85 -34.16 18.04
C ARG A 1206 -12.44 -34.40 18.54
N THR A 1207 -12.17 -35.64 18.94
CA THR A 1207 -10.84 -36.08 19.36
C THR A 1207 -10.35 -37.23 18.48
N VAL A 1208 -9.03 -37.33 18.33
CA VAL A 1208 -8.37 -38.35 17.48
C VAL A 1208 -7.75 -39.49 18.29
N GLY A 1209 -7.69 -39.35 19.61
CA GLY A 1209 -7.12 -40.33 20.52
C GLY A 1209 -6.80 -39.75 21.90
N ASP A 1210 -6.18 -40.57 22.74
CA ASP A 1210 -5.74 -40.22 24.09
C ASP A 1210 -4.23 -40.38 24.20
N ALA A 1211 -3.50 -39.26 24.29
CA ALA A 1211 -2.04 -39.27 24.37
C ALA A 1211 -1.55 -39.79 25.73
N GLY A 1212 -2.35 -39.66 26.79
CA GLY A 1212 -2.02 -40.18 28.12
C GLY A 1212 -2.08 -41.71 28.21
N ARG A 1213 -2.93 -42.33 27.39
CA ARG A 1213 -3.07 -43.79 27.31
C ARG A 1213 -2.29 -44.41 26.16
N ASP A 1214 -2.39 -43.85 24.95
CA ASP A 1214 -1.88 -44.46 23.71
C ASP A 1214 -0.46 -43.98 23.37
N GLY A 1215 0.05 -42.95 24.05
CA GLY A 1215 1.36 -42.32 23.81
C GLY A 1215 1.32 -41.26 22.71
N LEU A 1216 2.21 -40.26 22.82
CA LEU A 1216 2.17 -39.06 21.95
C LEU A 1216 2.35 -39.39 20.46
N ALA A 1217 3.33 -40.23 20.13
CA ALA A 1217 3.68 -40.57 18.74
C ALA A 1217 2.54 -41.30 18.00
N ALA A 1218 1.85 -42.22 18.68
CA ALA A 1218 0.75 -42.99 18.10
C ALA A 1218 -0.44 -42.08 17.77
N VAL A 1219 -0.78 -41.15 18.67
CA VAL A 1219 -1.88 -40.21 18.46
C VAL A 1219 -1.51 -39.16 17.41
N TRP A 1220 -0.27 -38.68 17.37
CA TRP A 1220 0.22 -37.79 16.31
C TRP A 1220 0.08 -38.42 14.91
N ALA A 1221 0.47 -39.69 14.76
CA ALA A 1221 0.31 -40.41 13.50
C ALA A 1221 -1.17 -40.57 13.08
N ARG A 1222 -2.10 -40.64 14.04
CA ARG A 1222 -3.55 -40.62 13.76
C ARG A 1222 -4.02 -39.23 13.35
N LEU A 1223 -3.60 -38.17 14.06
CA LEU A 1223 -3.94 -36.78 13.75
C LEU A 1223 -3.55 -36.42 12.30
N ARG A 1224 -2.31 -36.73 11.90
CA ARG A 1224 -1.82 -36.50 10.53
C ARG A 1224 -2.59 -37.24 9.43
N ARG A 1225 -3.28 -38.34 9.76
CA ARG A 1225 -4.16 -39.06 8.82
C ARG A 1225 -5.58 -38.51 8.82
N HIS A 1226 -6.00 -37.87 9.91
CA HIS A 1226 -7.34 -37.34 10.10
C HIS A 1226 -7.51 -35.93 9.55
N GLU A 1227 -6.44 -35.12 9.53
CA GLU A 1227 -6.51 -33.74 9.03
C GLU A 1227 -6.96 -33.68 7.56
N PRO A 1228 -8.04 -32.93 7.26
CA PRO A 1228 -8.48 -32.74 5.89
C PRO A 1228 -7.40 -31.97 5.12
N ARG A 1229 -6.90 -32.57 4.02
CA ARG A 1229 -5.97 -31.87 3.12
C ARG A 1229 -6.69 -30.64 2.53
N PRO A 1230 -6.13 -29.42 2.70
CA PRO A 1230 -6.79 -28.17 2.31
C PRO A 1230 -7.03 -28.01 0.80
N ASP A 1231 -6.59 -28.97 -0.04
CA ASP A 1231 -6.78 -28.99 -1.49
C ASP A 1231 -8.10 -29.63 -1.95
N ARG A 1232 -8.92 -30.17 -1.04
CA ARG A 1232 -10.29 -30.56 -1.38
C ARG A 1232 -11.21 -29.36 -1.17
N PRO A 1233 -11.99 -28.94 -2.17
CA PRO A 1233 -13.06 -27.97 -1.92
C PRO A 1233 -13.90 -28.52 -0.78
N ALA A 1234 -14.17 -27.68 0.22
CA ALA A 1234 -15.10 -28.03 1.28
C ALA A 1234 -16.34 -28.59 0.59
N GLN A 1235 -16.62 -29.89 0.78
CA GLN A 1235 -17.98 -30.36 0.58
C GLN A 1235 -18.81 -29.40 1.41
N VAL A 1236 -19.81 -28.77 0.77
CA VAL A 1236 -20.81 -27.98 1.46
C VAL A 1236 -21.27 -28.83 2.63
N ILE A 1237 -20.78 -28.51 3.82
CA ILE A 1237 -21.40 -28.99 5.04
C ILE A 1237 -22.66 -28.16 5.05
N GLU A 1238 -23.73 -28.74 4.50
CA GLU A 1238 -25.07 -28.26 4.80
C GLU A 1238 -25.12 -28.06 6.32
N PRO A 1239 -25.56 -26.90 6.82
CA PRO A 1239 -25.68 -26.71 8.25
C PRO A 1239 -26.44 -27.91 8.79
N ALA A 1240 -25.82 -28.63 9.73
CA ALA A 1240 -26.46 -29.76 10.40
C ALA A 1240 -27.87 -29.30 10.75
N GLY A 1241 -28.85 -30.01 10.17
CA GLY A 1241 -30.22 -29.55 10.08
C GLY A 1241 -30.66 -28.88 11.37
N THR A 1242 -31.31 -27.73 11.24
CA THR A 1242 -32.14 -27.14 12.28
C THR A 1242 -32.84 -28.26 13.03
N LEU A 1243 -32.40 -28.51 14.27
CA LEU A 1243 -33.15 -29.36 15.19
C LEU A 1243 -34.59 -28.83 15.17
N PRO A 1244 -35.59 -29.65 14.81
CA PRO A 1244 -36.95 -29.19 14.83
C PRO A 1244 -37.28 -28.78 16.26
N LEU A 1245 -37.69 -27.52 16.42
CA LEU A 1245 -38.31 -27.02 17.64
C LEU A 1245 -39.33 -28.06 18.13
N PRO A 1246 -39.36 -28.41 19.42
CA PRO A 1246 -40.37 -29.33 19.93
C PRO A 1246 -41.75 -28.73 19.62
N PRO A 1247 -42.71 -29.54 19.12
CA PRO A 1247 -43.97 -29.01 18.64
C PRO A 1247 -44.73 -28.39 19.82
N THR A 1248 -44.97 -27.08 19.71
CA THR A 1248 -45.97 -26.39 20.51
C THR A 1248 -47.32 -27.07 20.23
N ARG A 1249 -47.92 -27.64 21.28
CA ARG A 1249 -49.30 -28.17 21.24
C ARG A 1249 -50.24 -27.07 20.74
N PRO A 1250 -50.98 -27.25 19.64
CA PRO A 1250 -52.08 -26.36 19.32
C PRO A 1250 -53.31 -26.77 20.12
N LEU A 1251 -53.95 -25.76 20.73
CA LEU A 1251 -55.29 -25.85 21.30
C LEU A 1251 -56.27 -26.34 20.23
N VAL A 1252 -57.03 -27.36 20.62
CA VAL A 1252 -58.11 -27.97 19.85
C VAL A 1252 -59.18 -26.94 19.53
N HIS A 1253 -59.49 -26.73 18.24
CA HIS A 1253 -60.86 -26.46 17.83
C HIS A 1253 -61.18 -27.13 16.48
N ALA A 1254 -62.29 -27.85 16.51
CA ALA A 1254 -62.83 -28.67 15.43
C ALA A 1254 -63.37 -27.83 14.25
N GLY A 1255 -63.23 -28.33 13.03
CA GLY A 1255 -63.89 -27.74 11.86
C GLY A 1255 -63.51 -28.40 10.54
N ARG A 1256 -64.37 -29.31 10.07
CA ARG A 1256 -64.38 -30.03 8.79
C ARG A 1256 -64.09 -29.13 7.55
N SER A 1257 -63.30 -29.58 6.58
CA SER A 1257 -63.80 -30.14 5.29
C SER A 1257 -62.76 -30.21 4.15
N ARG A 1258 -62.84 -31.33 3.42
CA ARG A 1258 -62.66 -31.61 1.98
C ARG A 1258 -61.33 -31.31 1.23
N VAL A 1259 -60.66 -32.43 0.88
CA VAL A 1259 -60.30 -32.91 -0.49
C VAL A 1259 -59.73 -31.90 -1.50
N ALA A 1260 -58.48 -32.09 -1.93
CA ALA A 1260 -58.13 -32.62 -3.26
C ALA A 1260 -56.60 -32.63 -3.49
N ARG A 1261 -56.14 -33.72 -4.13
CA ARG A 1261 -54.79 -33.94 -4.69
C ARG A 1261 -54.50 -32.96 -5.83
N LEU A 1262 -53.22 -32.65 -6.05
CA LEU A 1262 -52.58 -32.78 -7.37
C LEU A 1262 -51.05 -32.73 -7.23
N ASP A 1263 -50.41 -33.75 -7.80
CA ASP A 1263 -48.99 -33.88 -8.06
C ASP A 1263 -48.47 -32.80 -9.02
N ALA A 1264 -47.20 -32.38 -8.84
CA ALA A 1264 -46.19 -32.37 -9.91
C ALA A 1264 -44.81 -31.91 -9.37
N GLY A 1265 -43.85 -32.85 -9.36
CA GLY A 1265 -42.44 -32.69 -9.73
C GLY A 1265 -41.56 -31.65 -9.01
N LEU A 1266 -40.73 -32.12 -8.07
CA LEU A 1266 -39.29 -32.35 -8.28
C LEU A 1266 -38.71 -33.16 -7.12
#